data_AF-A0A8E2J836-F1
#
_entry.id   AF-A0A8E2J836-F1
#
_cell.length_a   1.000
_cell.length_b   1.000
_cell.length_c   1.000
_cell.angle_alpha   90.00
_cell.angle_beta   90.00
_cell.angle_gamma   90.00
#
_symmetry.space_group_name_H-M   'P 1'
#
loop_
_entity.id
_entity.type
_entity.pdbx_description
1 polymer ?
#
loop_
_entity_poly.entity_id
_entity_poly.type
_entity_poly.pdbx_seq_one_letter_code
_entity_poly.pdbx_strand_id
1 'polypeptide(L)'
;MARVKELVGRYESGVKSTSFSTSIQERKGEDALLQSESTSASTPHARLHVHPLLRRREPSGADDVDAIDGLPAASVSDFLIRDSHELGRIRQDVHDADVADGLLEATGRVGPATRPPGSQKPDRKQCSGVRIEGASQNDTAQDTELHLLLPVPDSSTAHLSSSKRLDFDAYPRSNGNHDTMASSSHPTTGRASTATLVPPSDYLGAHIPIAATTIFARKAAPLSIPRLDNYIASLSAPSFAALEGKGKGKVTTASMFPPMDRLAASGKTLSDLEHNASVAPSWRNRDSILSSLVSVAVGVTGSSVLASFYSLQGLFDTVQIFALVLNTIVKHDSEDKQRWEDVLFGKIPNILALNFASTLVQSLIMLVIFMAVSGILLYYFYRVTSVCRSFSAQEGPQPSNTLKNTWAIVIVSFLLTVIYLPLSTMAVHVLVWSDDLWVVPNPYTNATSNPPIVPPLGPANEYRDPLDFCWTTTMKLNEINYAPILVIIALMSFAGLTVWFPIYLYKIIKEITPVVNPFTELGARRSNSDLNREYQRLLLRDRNPLSFIYNGYRRGWGTYQSTFLLAKLTALLITAIVSPSNCLFRTLPQVKVAVTCQIILLVAMLIFLVMQCGFAPFLNPVNNASEFTSRLNYVLTSAIALGVALNIPGKNVLNGVLLLIIYIITYGLSFYFSLIGTNIMRRAVKRLARRIDFSIDIFSPRVDLSPSCPHTKRRIWQEALTTLLLTSAETKIPKEQTMQFKEARDDEYPPYLLNFLGSAGERHVENLRILREVGSVAYNKGVALVSGPDHTWFQHLVLTIQNHFVGPDCHWRSPDQPNRRICFGNAWWVPFPPTVVMRYDDGGLATLREVSELEAYVAQNSSHHVQRKREIRMALRALDGQVVIWPYDHVQYVGAYEAWCCCRKRYGAERRTHYQTCTLEIKHTGQLLWEDTNLGSGFAVTLKYAKNVQVDGSVIGLTEGLDLTRPLARFLALNEHLIAARLTYLESTIRRYRHYQRRECEWKARSLSYGFLSAIYDRPQDATSVIKTVLDTETDGAIRQVISSNELALAISYERHCAVSTSELATWWYTFWDDLWRRNYDTISALVKYESDFNPHYPSSIAYHPLPRAALEAFLTQRGLLHKVPKWGDFFYAGFLNKMYLRMNDIVFHGSDGAVILHLGDDKSELDMEEVDIQTLVQPSTLGTGGGTSHDDSVIRARPLYRWEGILEDPLRKNKSTRRDLLSKVLVWFGLSPLWRSGVPSQGLAIDVQLVDGEYTLLEDLEGQGFARYLPGRKP
;
A
#
# COMPACT_ATOMS: atom_id res chain seq x y z
N MET A 1 11.38 31.71 -41.84
CA MET A 1 11.18 32.93 -42.66
C MET A 1 9.73 33.03 -43.16
N ALA A 2 9.33 32.32 -44.23
CA ALA A 2 8.00 32.46 -44.86
C ALA A 2 6.82 32.51 -43.86
N ARG A 3 6.68 31.52 -42.97
CA ARG A 3 5.57 31.46 -42.00
C ARG A 3 5.48 32.64 -41.03
N VAL A 4 6.59 33.26 -40.62
CA VAL A 4 6.55 34.43 -39.72
C VAL A 4 6.05 35.66 -40.49
N LYS A 5 6.55 35.86 -41.71
CA LYS A 5 6.07 36.92 -42.62
C LYS A 5 4.62 36.70 -43.04
N GLU A 6 4.16 35.47 -43.15
CA GLU A 6 2.76 35.12 -43.37
C GLU A 6 1.90 35.37 -42.12
N LEU A 7 2.36 35.00 -40.92
CA LEU A 7 1.61 35.14 -39.67
C LEU A 7 1.45 36.62 -39.25
N VAL A 8 2.43 37.47 -39.57
CA VAL A 8 2.38 38.93 -39.47
C VAL A 8 1.58 39.54 -40.65
N GLY A 9 1.89 39.16 -41.90
CA GLY A 9 1.23 39.71 -43.09
C GLY A 9 -0.27 39.43 -43.16
N ARG A 10 -0.72 38.24 -42.75
CA ARG A 10 -2.16 37.91 -42.60
C ARG A 10 -2.86 38.77 -41.54
N TYR A 11 -2.13 39.28 -40.54
CA TYR A 11 -2.68 40.25 -39.57
C TYR A 11 -2.83 41.64 -40.21
N GLU A 12 -1.79 42.10 -40.92
CA GLU A 12 -1.80 43.41 -41.60
C GLU A 12 -2.83 43.48 -42.74
N SER A 13 -3.08 42.38 -43.45
CA SER A 13 -4.16 42.30 -44.45
C SER A 13 -5.56 42.30 -43.80
N GLY A 14 -5.74 41.57 -42.69
CA GLY A 14 -7.02 41.44 -42.00
C GLY A 14 -7.52 42.73 -41.32
N VAL A 15 -6.65 43.71 -41.07
CA VAL A 15 -7.01 45.00 -40.46
C VAL A 15 -7.50 46.02 -41.50
N LYS A 16 -7.37 45.75 -42.81
CA LYS A 16 -7.75 46.69 -43.88
C LYS A 16 -9.24 46.64 -44.31
N SER A 17 -10.07 45.80 -43.69
CA SER A 17 -11.47 45.58 -44.12
C SER A 17 -12.54 45.97 -43.08
N THR A 18 -12.29 46.99 -42.24
CA THR A 18 -13.30 47.56 -41.32
C THR A 18 -13.25 49.09 -41.26
N SER A 19 -13.59 49.75 -42.38
CA SER A 19 -13.94 51.18 -42.40
C SER A 19 -15.10 51.41 -43.37
N PHE A 20 -16.32 51.43 -42.85
CA PHE A 20 -17.52 51.85 -43.58
C PHE A 20 -18.28 52.88 -42.75
N SER A 21 -18.38 54.11 -43.26
CA SER A 21 -19.15 55.20 -42.66
C SER A 21 -20.62 55.06 -43.02
N THR A 22 -21.49 55.25 -42.04
CA THR A 22 -22.95 55.27 -42.25
C THR A 22 -23.39 56.55 -42.96
N SER A 23 -24.03 56.40 -44.12
CA SER A 23 -24.95 57.39 -44.68
C SER A 23 -26.06 56.65 -45.44
N ILE A 24 -27.29 57.14 -45.32
CA ILE A 24 -28.49 56.49 -45.85
C ILE A 24 -29.09 57.37 -46.94
N GLN A 25 -29.29 56.83 -48.14
CA GLN A 25 -30.34 57.33 -49.04
C GLN A 25 -30.81 56.25 -50.02
N GLU A 26 -32.05 56.39 -50.48
CA GLU A 26 -32.78 55.40 -51.28
C GLU A 26 -32.54 55.59 -52.79
N ARG A 27 -32.53 54.48 -53.57
CA ARG A 27 -33.56 54.22 -54.62
C ARG A 27 -33.35 52.92 -55.42
N LYS A 28 -34.48 52.50 -56.02
CA LYS A 28 -34.72 51.42 -56.99
C LYS A 28 -33.68 51.26 -58.13
N GLY A 29 -33.56 50.06 -58.69
CA GLY A 29 -33.03 49.83 -60.04
C GLY A 29 -32.84 48.36 -60.41
N GLU A 30 -33.48 47.92 -61.49
CA GLU A 30 -33.64 46.54 -62.00
C GLU A 30 -32.38 45.85 -62.60
N ASP A 31 -32.41 44.51 -62.56
CA ASP A 31 -32.02 43.52 -63.60
C ASP A 31 -30.59 43.28 -64.15
N ALA A 32 -30.41 42.03 -64.62
CA ALA A 32 -29.44 41.49 -65.59
C ALA A 32 -27.94 41.37 -65.20
N LEU A 33 -27.11 40.46 -65.75
CA LEU A 33 -27.25 39.04 -66.19
C LEU A 33 -25.81 38.48 -66.51
N LEU A 34 -25.68 37.20 -66.89
CA LEU A 34 -24.44 36.47 -67.30
C LEU A 34 -23.49 36.12 -66.12
N GLN A 35 -22.95 34.89 -65.93
CA GLN A 35 -22.24 33.90 -66.79
C GLN A 35 -20.74 34.24 -67.02
N SER A 36 -19.78 33.30 -67.00
CA SER A 36 -19.85 31.82 -66.99
C SER A 36 -18.71 31.11 -66.20
N GLU A 37 -18.83 29.77 -66.05
CA GLU A 37 -17.77 28.72 -66.05
C GLU A 37 -16.57 28.79 -65.06
N SER A 38 -16.40 27.84 -64.12
CA SER A 38 -15.93 26.41 -64.24
C SER A 38 -14.41 26.28 -63.88
N THR A 39 -13.84 25.14 -63.45
CA THR A 39 -14.30 23.74 -63.38
C THR A 39 -14.10 23.09 -62.00
N SER A 40 -14.90 22.05 -61.73
CA SER A 40 -14.83 21.15 -60.57
C SER A 40 -13.60 20.22 -60.53
N ALA A 41 -13.23 19.78 -59.31
CA ALA A 41 -12.69 18.44 -59.05
C ALA A 41 -13.23 17.95 -57.70
N SER A 42 -13.67 16.68 -57.62
CA SER A 42 -14.37 16.13 -56.45
C SER A 42 -13.96 14.69 -56.14
N THR A 43 -13.79 14.37 -54.87
CA THR A 43 -13.63 12.99 -54.34
C THR A 43 -14.50 12.80 -53.07
N PRO A 44 -14.91 11.56 -52.75
CA PRO A 44 -16.25 11.36 -52.17
C PRO A 44 -16.32 11.30 -50.64
N HIS A 45 -17.47 11.75 -50.11
CA HIS A 45 -17.89 11.43 -48.74
C HIS A 45 -18.39 9.98 -48.66
N ALA A 46 -17.67 9.12 -47.93
CA ALA A 46 -18.20 7.85 -47.47
C ALA A 46 -19.05 8.08 -46.20
N ARG A 47 -20.39 8.08 -46.35
CA ARG A 47 -21.29 7.80 -45.21
C ARG A 47 -21.33 6.29 -45.03
N LEU A 48 -20.98 5.77 -43.85
CA LEU A 48 -21.17 4.36 -43.53
C LEU A 48 -22.44 4.18 -42.70
N HIS A 49 -23.22 3.14 -43.01
CA HIS A 49 -24.44 2.79 -42.28
C HIS A 49 -24.12 2.03 -40.99
N VAL A 50 -24.85 2.33 -39.92
CA VAL A 50 -24.87 1.48 -38.71
C VAL A 50 -25.58 0.18 -39.06
N HIS A 51 -24.90 -0.96 -38.92
CA HIS A 51 -25.47 -2.28 -39.23
C HIS A 51 -25.75 -3.09 -37.95
N PRO A 52 -26.95 -3.67 -37.77
CA PRO A 52 -27.40 -4.18 -36.47
C PRO A 52 -26.92 -5.62 -36.18
N LEU A 53 -25.66 -5.78 -35.75
CA LEU A 53 -25.14 -7.07 -35.22
C LEU A 53 -24.47 -6.99 -33.84
N LEU A 54 -24.49 -5.84 -33.16
CA LEU A 54 -24.15 -5.74 -31.74
C LEU A 54 -25.29 -6.28 -30.84
N ARG A 55 -25.70 -7.53 -31.05
CA ARG A 55 -26.72 -8.19 -30.23
C ARG A 55 -26.04 -8.94 -29.07
N ARG A 56 -26.10 -8.30 -27.91
CA ARG A 56 -25.70 -8.78 -26.57
C ARG A 56 -25.97 -10.28 -26.39
N ARG A 57 -24.93 -11.06 -26.05
CA ARG A 57 -25.03 -12.50 -25.72
C ARG A 57 -24.39 -12.75 -24.36
N GLU A 58 -25.18 -12.57 -23.32
CA GLU A 58 -24.78 -12.83 -21.93
C GLU A 58 -25.07 -14.30 -21.56
N PRO A 59 -24.15 -14.96 -20.83
CA PRO A 59 -24.46 -16.11 -20.01
C PRO A 59 -24.67 -15.67 -18.55
N SER A 60 -25.94 -15.70 -18.11
CA SER A 60 -26.42 -15.97 -16.74
C SER A 60 -25.46 -15.77 -15.54
N GLY A 61 -25.83 -14.84 -14.63
CA GLY A 61 -25.13 -14.64 -13.35
C GLY A 61 -25.72 -13.54 -12.47
N ALA A 62 -27.02 -13.61 -12.20
CA ALA A 62 -27.72 -12.79 -11.19
C ALA A 62 -27.96 -13.66 -9.93
N ASP A 63 -28.34 -13.15 -8.75
CA ASP A 63 -28.75 -11.81 -8.29
C ASP A 63 -27.82 -11.36 -7.12
N ASP A 64 -27.99 -10.29 -6.32
CA ASP A 64 -29.09 -9.32 -6.12
C ASP A 64 -28.56 -7.87 -6.00
N VAL A 65 -29.37 -6.88 -6.39
CA VAL A 65 -29.23 -5.46 -5.96
C VAL A 65 -30.62 -4.83 -5.85
N ASP A 66 -31.05 -4.49 -4.62
CA ASP A 66 -32.32 -3.80 -4.36
C ASP A 66 -32.28 -2.32 -4.79
N ALA A 67 -33.41 -1.79 -5.24
CA ALA A 67 -33.50 -0.49 -5.91
C ALA A 67 -33.74 0.71 -4.98
N ILE A 68 -33.23 1.88 -5.36
CA ILE A 68 -33.73 3.18 -4.89
C ILE A 68 -33.90 4.12 -6.10
N ASP A 69 -35.15 4.29 -6.51
CA ASP A 69 -35.59 5.39 -7.39
C ASP A 69 -35.87 6.66 -6.58
N GLY A 70 -35.86 7.82 -7.24
CA GLY A 70 -36.45 9.05 -6.67
C GLY A 70 -35.58 10.31 -6.66
N LEU A 71 -35.40 10.94 -7.83
CA LEU A 71 -35.11 12.38 -7.90
C LEU A 71 -36.34 13.19 -7.45
N PRO A 72 -36.13 14.41 -6.93
CA PRO A 72 -36.70 15.54 -7.66
C PRO A 72 -35.71 16.70 -7.86
N ALA A 73 -35.87 17.42 -8.96
CA ALA A 73 -35.17 18.68 -9.22
C ALA A 73 -36.03 19.90 -8.82
N ALA A 74 -35.39 20.97 -8.34
CA ALA A 74 -35.98 22.28 -8.09
C ALA A 74 -34.94 23.40 -8.33
N SER A 75 -35.36 24.65 -8.50
CA SER A 75 -34.63 25.60 -9.36
C SER A 75 -34.68 27.09 -8.96
N VAL A 76 -33.59 27.81 -9.33
CA VAL A 76 -33.53 29.23 -9.78
C VAL A 76 -33.55 30.39 -8.73
N SER A 77 -32.73 31.44 -9.03
CA SER A 77 -32.74 32.86 -8.55
C SER A 77 -32.39 33.20 -7.08
N ASP A 78 -31.80 34.35 -6.71
CA ASP A 78 -30.86 35.30 -7.39
C ASP A 78 -30.25 36.34 -6.39
N PHE A 79 -29.22 37.11 -6.80
CA PHE A 79 -28.69 38.38 -6.19
C PHE A 79 -28.04 38.27 -4.77
N LEU A 80 -27.08 39.10 -4.29
CA LEU A 80 -26.38 40.30 -4.79
C LEU A 80 -24.94 40.49 -4.18
N ILE A 81 -24.12 41.27 -4.90
CA ILE A 81 -22.73 41.79 -4.72
C ILE A 81 -22.27 42.24 -3.30
N ARG A 82 -21.01 41.92 -2.88
CA ARG A 82 -19.88 42.89 -2.62
C ARG A 82 -18.51 42.23 -2.33
N ASP A 83 -17.42 42.98 -2.58
CA ASP A 83 -15.99 42.68 -2.36
C ASP A 83 -15.59 42.61 -0.85
N SER A 84 -14.40 42.16 -0.39
CA SER A 84 -13.07 42.10 -1.01
C SER A 84 -12.02 41.25 -0.23
N HIS A 85 -10.89 40.92 -0.89
CA HIS A 85 -9.53 40.59 -0.36
C HIS A 85 -9.19 39.22 0.30
N GLU A 86 -8.22 38.55 -0.37
CA GLU A 86 -7.15 37.63 0.09
C GLU A 86 -7.39 36.21 0.68
N LEU A 87 -6.48 35.31 0.23
CA LEU A 87 -6.08 33.99 0.75
C LEU A 87 -7.16 33.01 1.26
N GLY A 88 -7.77 32.27 0.34
CA GLY A 88 -8.51 31.05 0.63
C GLY A 88 -8.18 29.87 -0.31
N ARG A 89 -7.32 28.93 0.13
CA ARG A 89 -7.29 27.58 -0.46
C ARG A 89 -8.40 26.75 0.16
N ILE A 90 -9.59 26.78 -0.43
CA ILE A 90 -10.65 25.82 -0.06
C ILE A 90 -10.24 24.44 -0.60
N ARG A 91 -10.09 23.48 0.31
CA ARG A 91 -9.98 22.06 -0.02
C ARG A 91 -11.36 21.58 -0.46
N GLN A 92 -11.43 20.80 -1.54
CA GLN A 92 -12.37 19.68 -1.51
C GLN A 92 -11.73 18.62 -0.61
N ASP A 93 -12.08 18.64 0.67
CA ASP A 93 -11.74 17.56 1.59
C ASP A 93 -12.62 16.35 1.23
N VAL A 94 -12.10 15.48 0.36
CA VAL A 94 -12.64 14.14 0.16
C VAL A 94 -12.43 13.38 1.46
N HIS A 95 -13.54 13.03 2.12
CA HIS A 95 -13.52 12.16 3.29
C HIS A 95 -13.27 10.70 2.85
N ASP A 96 -12.00 10.36 2.63
CA ASP A 96 -11.58 8.96 2.69
C ASP A 96 -11.83 8.45 4.12
N ALA A 97 -12.63 7.39 4.24
CA ALA A 97 -13.08 6.88 5.53
C ALA A 97 -12.00 6.03 6.22
N ASP A 98 -11.75 6.29 7.50
CA ASP A 98 -10.99 5.37 8.36
C ASP A 98 -11.76 4.05 8.51
N VAL A 99 -11.18 2.95 8.01
CA VAL A 99 -11.74 1.61 8.14
C VAL A 99 -11.52 1.09 9.57
N ALA A 100 -12.48 1.38 10.45
CA ALA A 100 -12.54 0.83 11.79
C ALA A 100 -13.25 -0.54 11.79
N ASP A 101 -12.51 -1.62 12.04
CA ASP A 101 -13.08 -2.95 12.26
C ASP A 101 -13.87 -3.02 13.59
N GLY A 102 -15.15 -2.68 13.52
CA GLY A 102 -16.18 -3.15 14.44
C GLY A 102 -16.41 -2.32 15.70
N LEU A 103 -17.18 -1.23 15.59
CA LEU A 103 -17.86 -0.62 16.74
C LEU A 103 -19.23 -0.03 16.33
N LEU A 104 -20.29 -0.81 16.55
CA LEU A 104 -21.69 -0.40 16.43
C LEU A 104 -22.49 -1.03 17.58
N GLU A 105 -22.75 -0.26 18.64
CA GLU A 105 -23.72 -0.63 19.68
C GLU A 105 -25.07 0.02 19.37
N ALA A 106 -26.04 -0.79 18.92
CA ALA A 106 -27.41 -0.34 18.75
C ALA A 106 -28.14 -0.32 20.11
N THR A 107 -28.12 0.81 20.80
CA THR A 107 -28.86 1.00 22.05
C THR A 107 -30.37 1.04 21.79
N GLY A 108 -31.12 0.00 22.18
CA GLY A 108 -32.55 -0.05 21.85
C GLY A 108 -33.37 -1.23 22.37
N ARG A 109 -33.43 -1.48 23.68
CA ARG A 109 -34.61 -2.17 24.27
C ARG A 109 -34.90 -1.77 25.72
N VAL A 110 -36.19 -1.65 26.01
CA VAL A 110 -36.76 -1.11 27.27
C VAL A 110 -37.03 -2.22 28.28
N GLY A 111 -36.76 -1.95 29.57
CA GLY A 111 -37.28 -2.70 30.71
C GLY A 111 -38.47 -1.97 31.38
N PRO A 112 -39.47 -2.66 31.95
CA PRO A 112 -40.74 -2.05 32.36
C PRO A 112 -40.84 -1.63 33.84
N ALA A 113 -41.87 -0.81 34.12
CA ALA A 113 -42.40 -0.38 35.44
C ALA A 113 -41.56 0.67 36.21
N THR A 114 -42.12 1.57 37.03
CA THR A 114 -43.47 1.67 37.64
C THR A 114 -44.07 3.09 37.74
N ARG A 115 -45.36 3.24 37.36
CA ARG A 115 -46.41 4.11 37.96
C ARG A 115 -46.33 5.67 37.84
N PRO A 116 -47.44 6.41 38.11
CA PRO A 116 -47.85 7.62 37.35
C PRO A 116 -48.14 8.84 38.29
N PRO A 117 -49.05 9.82 38.01
CA PRO A 117 -49.74 10.24 36.78
C PRO A 117 -49.66 11.75 36.45
N GLY A 118 -50.17 12.18 35.29
CA GLY A 118 -50.39 13.59 34.94
C GLY A 118 -51.36 13.79 33.77
N SER A 119 -52.38 14.64 33.95
CA SER A 119 -53.34 15.09 32.93
C SER A 119 -52.86 16.42 32.30
N GLN A 120 -53.34 16.95 31.16
CA GLN A 120 -54.71 17.00 30.62
C GLN A 120 -54.77 17.12 29.06
N LYS A 121 -55.90 16.65 28.49
CA LYS A 121 -56.81 17.26 27.47
C LYS A 121 -56.48 18.63 26.81
N PRO A 122 -57.17 19.03 25.69
CA PRO A 122 -58.03 18.26 24.76
C PRO A 122 -57.94 18.68 23.25
N ASP A 123 -58.88 18.11 22.47
CA ASP A 123 -59.58 18.68 21.30
C ASP A 123 -58.94 18.73 19.89
N ARG A 124 -59.69 18.77 18.76
CA ARG A 124 -60.98 18.13 18.32
C ARG A 124 -61.51 18.82 17.05
N LYS A 125 -61.65 18.07 15.94
CA LYS A 125 -62.71 18.08 14.90
C LYS A 125 -62.23 17.18 13.74
N GLN A 126 -62.92 16.13 13.30
CA GLN A 126 -64.31 15.93 12.84
C GLN A 126 -64.53 16.23 11.34
N CYS A 127 -64.97 15.18 10.62
CA CYS A 127 -65.99 15.19 9.55
C CYS A 127 -65.63 15.86 8.19
N SER A 128 -66.19 15.44 7.04
CA SER A 128 -66.95 14.21 6.67
C SER A 128 -67.34 14.21 5.18
N GLY A 129 -67.43 13.04 4.52
CA GLY A 129 -68.15 12.84 3.24
C GLY A 129 -67.57 11.68 2.40
N VAL A 130 -68.30 10.72 1.79
CA VAL A 130 -69.51 10.75 0.91
C VAL A 130 -69.12 11.14 -0.54
N ARG A 131 -69.38 10.36 -1.62
CA ARG A 131 -70.17 9.12 -1.88
C ARG A 131 -69.67 8.44 -3.20
N ILE A 132 -69.62 7.09 -3.32
CA ILE A 132 -70.52 6.16 -4.08
C ILE A 132 -70.31 6.01 -5.61
N GLU A 133 -70.59 4.79 -6.12
CA GLU A 133 -70.60 4.32 -7.54
C GLU A 133 -69.26 4.39 -8.30
N GLY A 134 -68.92 3.51 -9.26
CA GLY A 134 -69.57 2.35 -9.91
C GLY A 134 -69.07 2.26 -11.37
N ALA A 135 -69.22 1.20 -12.18
CA ALA A 135 -69.44 -0.25 -12.00
C ALA A 135 -69.23 -0.92 -13.39
N SER A 136 -68.99 -2.25 -13.46
CA SER A 136 -69.02 -3.07 -14.71
C SER A 136 -67.92 -2.73 -15.77
N GLN A 137 -67.64 -3.48 -16.85
CA GLN A 137 -67.92 -4.87 -17.27
C GLN A 137 -67.02 -5.24 -18.49
N ASN A 138 -66.94 -6.54 -18.82
CA ASN A 138 -66.70 -7.09 -20.19
C ASN A 138 -65.33 -6.80 -20.88
N ASP A 139 -64.95 -7.49 -21.97
CA ASP A 139 -64.97 -8.94 -22.29
C ASP A 139 -64.10 -9.19 -23.56
N THR A 140 -63.93 -10.44 -24.00
CA THR A 140 -63.24 -10.91 -25.25
C THR A 140 -61.71 -10.65 -25.33
N ALA A 141 -60.80 -11.55 -25.76
CA ALA A 141 -60.80 -12.83 -26.49
C ALA A 141 -60.85 -12.78 -28.04
N GLN A 142 -59.75 -13.18 -28.69
CA GLN A 142 -59.71 -13.79 -30.04
C GLN A 142 -58.36 -14.49 -30.34
N ASP A 143 -58.38 -15.48 -31.22
CA ASP A 143 -57.32 -16.49 -31.47
C ASP A 143 -56.51 -16.25 -32.78
N THR A 144 -55.96 -17.32 -33.39
CA THR A 144 -55.47 -17.44 -34.80
C THR A 144 -53.99 -17.03 -35.05
N GLU A 145 -53.12 -17.73 -35.82
CA GLU A 145 -52.87 -19.18 -36.04
C GLU A 145 -51.53 -19.42 -36.82
N LEU A 146 -50.95 -20.63 -36.67
CA LEU A 146 -50.20 -21.45 -37.66
C LEU A 146 -48.90 -21.04 -38.43
N HIS A 147 -48.21 -22.11 -38.86
CA HIS A 147 -47.25 -22.31 -39.99
C HIS A 147 -45.74 -21.95 -39.91
N LEU A 148 -44.95 -22.97 -39.53
CA LEU A 148 -43.87 -23.64 -40.31
C LEU A 148 -43.03 -22.88 -41.36
N LEU A 149 -41.70 -23.10 -41.33
CA LEU A 149 -40.95 -23.80 -42.40
C LEU A 149 -39.51 -24.19 -41.98
N LEU A 150 -38.96 -25.26 -42.60
CA LEU A 150 -37.57 -25.74 -42.47
C LEU A 150 -36.73 -25.35 -43.70
N PRO A 151 -35.40 -25.57 -43.69
CA PRO A 151 -34.90 -26.77 -44.39
C PRO A 151 -33.71 -27.50 -43.71
N VAL A 152 -33.50 -28.76 -44.12
CA VAL A 152 -32.35 -29.64 -43.82
C VAL A 152 -31.96 -30.37 -45.14
N PRO A 153 -30.66 -30.60 -45.40
CA PRO A 153 -30.13 -31.96 -45.69
C PRO A 153 -28.90 -32.28 -44.80
N ASP A 154 -28.76 -33.46 -44.19
CA ASP A 154 -28.29 -34.77 -44.74
C ASP A 154 -26.74 -34.84 -44.95
N SER A 155 -25.99 -35.91 -44.62
CA SER A 155 -26.21 -37.21 -43.93
C SER A 155 -24.82 -37.77 -43.45
N SER A 156 -24.53 -39.01 -42.99
CA SER A 156 -25.22 -40.31 -42.99
C SER A 156 -24.62 -41.34 -41.98
N THR A 157 -25.50 -42.00 -41.21
CA THR A 157 -25.57 -43.47 -40.91
C THR A 157 -24.36 -44.32 -40.43
N ALA A 158 -24.47 -44.84 -39.18
CA ALA A 158 -24.55 -46.28 -38.82
C ALA A 158 -24.85 -46.40 -37.29
N HIS A 159 -26.04 -46.83 -36.83
CA HIS A 159 -26.50 -48.22 -36.55
C HIS A 159 -25.71 -48.96 -35.43
N LEU A 160 -26.32 -49.72 -34.48
CA LEU A 160 -27.69 -50.31 -34.41
C LEU A 160 -28.08 -50.73 -32.95
N SER A 161 -29.38 -50.65 -32.57
CA SER A 161 -30.10 -51.40 -31.48
C SER A 161 -29.71 -51.20 -29.98
N SER A 162 -30.56 -51.38 -28.95
CA SER A 162 -32.02 -51.72 -28.86
C SER A 162 -32.64 -51.42 -27.46
N SER A 163 -33.86 -50.81 -27.44
CA SER A 163 -35.12 -51.12 -26.66
C SER A 163 -35.08 -51.85 -25.28
N LYS A 164 -35.92 -51.62 -24.25
CA LYS A 164 -37.26 -50.97 -23.99
C LYS A 164 -37.18 -50.01 -22.74
N ARG A 165 -38.13 -49.15 -22.32
CA ARG A 165 -39.55 -48.75 -22.65
C ARG A 165 -40.73 -49.38 -21.83
N LEU A 166 -41.58 -48.52 -21.21
CA LEU A 166 -42.91 -48.74 -20.54
C LEU A 166 -42.88 -49.35 -19.11
N ASP A 167 -43.81 -49.17 -18.15
CA ASP A 167 -44.98 -48.27 -17.85
C ASP A 167 -45.38 -48.51 -16.33
N PHE A 168 -46.39 -47.98 -15.60
CA PHE A 168 -47.62 -47.17 -15.83
C PHE A 168 -48.09 -46.39 -14.54
N ASP A 169 -49.35 -45.89 -14.51
CA ASP A 169 -50.05 -45.07 -13.48
C ASP A 169 -50.40 -45.71 -12.10
N ALA A 170 -50.71 -44.88 -11.08
CA ALA A 170 -51.97 -44.94 -10.30
C ALA A 170 -52.21 -43.75 -9.32
N TYR A 171 -53.43 -43.18 -9.32
CA TYR A 171 -54.01 -42.31 -8.26
C TYR A 171 -55.14 -43.05 -7.52
N PRO A 172 -55.50 -42.65 -6.28
CA PRO A 172 -56.91 -42.30 -6.04
C PRO A 172 -57.10 -41.00 -5.22
N ARG A 173 -58.33 -40.75 -4.74
CA ARG A 173 -58.91 -39.40 -4.57
C ARG A 173 -59.82 -39.27 -3.33
N SER A 174 -59.84 -38.07 -2.73
CA SER A 174 -60.98 -37.42 -2.03
C SER A 174 -61.72 -38.12 -0.88
N ASN A 175 -61.64 -37.57 0.33
CA ASN A 175 -62.72 -36.79 0.98
C ASN A 175 -62.34 -36.41 2.44
N GLY A 176 -63.05 -35.44 3.03
CA GLY A 176 -62.81 -35.00 4.42
C GLY A 176 -64.10 -34.84 5.23
N ASN A 177 -63.95 -34.45 6.49
CA ASN A 177 -65.03 -33.96 7.36
C ASN A 177 -64.44 -33.10 8.49
N HIS A 178 -65.26 -32.22 9.08
CA HIS A 178 -64.93 -31.46 10.29
C HIS A 178 -65.07 -32.32 11.56
N ASP A 179 -64.26 -32.06 12.59
CA ASP A 179 -64.80 -31.56 13.87
C ASP A 179 -63.70 -30.92 14.77
N THR A 180 -64.07 -30.38 15.94
CA THR A 180 -63.33 -29.30 16.63
C THR A 180 -62.95 -29.60 18.09
N MET A 181 -61.83 -29.00 18.56
CA MET A 181 -61.25 -29.01 19.93
C MET A 181 -60.48 -30.30 20.32
N ALA A 182 -59.37 -30.28 21.09
CA ALA A 182 -58.79 -29.20 21.92
C ALA A 182 -57.24 -29.24 22.04
N SER A 183 -56.64 -28.06 22.27
CA SER A 183 -55.42 -27.78 23.08
C SER A 183 -54.25 -28.80 23.14
N SER A 184 -53.09 -28.46 22.55
CA SER A 184 -51.90 -27.98 23.32
C SER A 184 -50.63 -27.74 22.46
N SER A 185 -49.67 -26.99 23.03
CA SER A 185 -48.32 -26.65 22.52
C SER A 185 -48.16 -26.11 21.08
N HIS A 186 -47.76 -24.84 20.97
CA HIS A 186 -47.15 -24.28 19.75
C HIS A 186 -45.68 -24.74 19.62
N PRO A 187 -45.25 -25.36 18.50
CA PRO A 187 -43.87 -25.31 18.07
C PRO A 187 -43.55 -23.93 17.48
N THR A 188 -42.41 -23.33 17.84
CA THR A 188 -41.91 -22.13 17.14
C THR A 188 -41.51 -22.47 15.71
N THR A 189 -41.94 -21.65 14.76
CA THR A 189 -41.68 -21.84 13.32
C THR A 189 -40.18 -21.89 13.03
N GLY A 190 -39.69 -23.07 12.67
CA GLY A 190 -38.34 -23.24 12.12
C GLY A 190 -38.21 -22.47 10.80
N ARG A 191 -37.18 -21.63 10.70
CA ARG A 191 -36.86 -20.92 9.45
C ARG A 191 -36.15 -21.91 8.54
N ALA A 192 -36.84 -22.41 7.52
CA ALA A 192 -36.27 -23.39 6.60
C ALA A 192 -35.04 -22.81 5.88
N SER A 193 -33.89 -23.44 6.08
CA SER A 193 -32.68 -23.21 5.29
C SER A 193 -32.62 -24.25 4.19
N THR A 194 -32.44 -23.83 2.94
CA THR A 194 -32.15 -24.70 1.80
C THR A 194 -30.68 -25.13 1.82
N ALA A 195 -30.29 -25.86 2.85
CA ALA A 195 -29.05 -26.64 2.89
C ALA A 195 -29.37 -28.09 2.50
N THR A 196 -28.51 -28.71 1.72
CA THR A 196 -28.67 -30.11 1.28
C THR A 196 -28.21 -31.04 2.40
N LEU A 197 -28.99 -31.10 3.47
CA LEU A 197 -28.70 -31.96 4.63
C LEU A 197 -28.42 -33.39 4.15
N VAL A 198 -27.23 -33.89 4.47
CA VAL A 198 -26.95 -35.33 4.47
C VAL A 198 -28.01 -35.99 5.36
N PRO A 199 -28.74 -37.03 4.90
CA PRO A 199 -29.71 -37.72 5.75
C PRO A 199 -28.97 -38.32 6.94
N PRO A 200 -29.33 -37.98 8.19
CA PRO A 200 -28.57 -38.42 9.36
C PRO A 200 -28.53 -39.95 9.41
N SER A 201 -27.36 -40.50 9.69
CA SER A 201 -27.12 -41.94 9.65
C SER A 201 -27.75 -42.64 10.86
N ASP A 202 -29.05 -42.92 10.77
CA ASP A 202 -29.83 -43.71 11.75
C ASP A 202 -29.25 -45.13 11.99
N TYR A 203 -28.27 -45.55 11.17
CA TYR A 203 -27.53 -46.81 11.31
C TYR A 203 -26.41 -46.73 12.37
N LEU A 204 -25.78 -45.57 12.59
CA LEU A 204 -24.63 -45.41 13.50
C LEU A 204 -25.05 -45.46 14.98
N GLY A 205 -25.22 -46.67 15.50
CA GLY A 205 -25.71 -46.94 16.85
C GLY A 205 -24.88 -46.28 17.97
N ALA A 206 -25.57 -45.46 18.78
CA ALA A 206 -25.11 -44.62 19.88
C ALA A 206 -23.62 -44.77 20.29
N HIS A 207 -22.81 -43.83 19.83
CA HIS A 207 -21.38 -43.70 20.11
C HIS A 207 -21.08 -42.29 20.68
N ILE A 208 -19.81 -41.98 20.96
CA ILE A 208 -19.36 -40.66 21.44
C ILE A 208 -18.30 -40.15 20.47
N PRO A 209 -18.54 -39.03 19.74
CA PRO A 209 -17.61 -38.52 18.75
C PRO A 209 -16.36 -37.95 19.44
N ILE A 210 -15.18 -38.17 18.84
CA ILE A 210 -13.90 -37.76 19.45
C ILE A 210 -13.50 -36.37 18.95
N ALA A 211 -13.16 -35.48 19.89
CA ALA A 211 -12.73 -34.12 19.58
C ALA A 211 -11.54 -34.08 18.60
N ALA A 212 -11.63 -33.27 17.55
CA ALA A 212 -10.57 -33.05 16.58
C ALA A 212 -9.25 -32.56 17.24
N THR A 213 -9.36 -31.77 18.30
CA THR A 213 -8.23 -31.35 19.16
C THR A 213 -7.48 -32.50 19.84
N THR A 214 -8.12 -33.67 20.02
CA THR A 214 -7.48 -34.90 20.49
C THR A 214 -6.84 -35.66 19.33
N ILE A 215 -7.53 -35.78 18.19
CA ILE A 215 -7.07 -36.53 17.00
C ILE A 215 -5.87 -35.84 16.33
N PHE A 216 -5.80 -34.50 16.39
CA PHE A 216 -4.67 -33.71 15.90
C PHE A 216 -3.57 -33.47 16.95
N ALA A 217 -3.68 -34.05 18.15
CA ALA A 217 -2.71 -33.82 19.23
C ALA A 217 -1.32 -34.41 18.92
N ARG A 218 -0.26 -33.84 19.51
CA ARG A 218 1.13 -34.31 19.35
C ARG A 218 1.42 -35.71 19.95
N LYS A 219 0.45 -36.30 20.63
CA LYS A 219 0.45 -37.68 21.15
C LYS A 219 -0.77 -38.50 20.69
N ALA A 220 -1.47 -38.05 19.66
CA ALA A 220 -2.56 -38.81 19.06
C ALA A 220 -2.06 -40.15 18.49
N ALA A 221 -2.93 -41.14 18.44
CA ALA A 221 -2.75 -42.32 17.61
C ALA A 221 -2.74 -41.95 16.11
N PRO A 222 -2.17 -42.77 15.22
CA PRO A 222 -2.39 -42.66 13.78
C PRO A 222 -3.89 -42.73 13.46
N LEU A 223 -4.34 -41.99 12.45
CA LEU A 223 -5.66 -42.11 11.84
C LEU A 223 -5.54 -42.99 10.60
N SER A 224 -6.27 -44.11 10.60
CA SER A 224 -6.31 -45.12 9.56
C SER A 224 -7.53 -44.87 8.68
N ILE A 225 -7.32 -44.73 7.37
CA ILE A 225 -8.36 -44.42 6.37
C ILE A 225 -8.17 -45.35 5.15
N PRO A 226 -8.55 -46.63 5.24
CA PRO A 226 -8.23 -47.63 4.22
C PRO A 226 -8.85 -47.33 2.84
N ARG A 227 -10.02 -46.68 2.79
CA ARG A 227 -10.67 -46.26 1.52
C ARG A 227 -9.78 -45.25 0.77
N LEU A 228 -9.25 -44.25 1.47
CA LEU A 228 -8.32 -43.26 0.93
C LEU A 228 -6.95 -43.87 0.57
N ASP A 229 -6.37 -44.69 1.45
CA ASP A 229 -5.06 -45.30 1.21
C ASP A 229 -5.08 -46.22 -0.03
N ASN A 230 -6.17 -46.97 -0.24
CA ASN A 230 -6.39 -47.76 -1.46
C ASN A 230 -6.56 -46.87 -2.70
N TYR A 231 -7.29 -45.75 -2.60
CA TYR A 231 -7.39 -44.78 -3.70
C TYR A 231 -6.02 -44.22 -4.09
N ILE A 232 -5.22 -43.76 -3.12
CA ILE A 232 -3.87 -43.23 -3.36
C ILE A 232 -2.97 -44.32 -3.98
N ALA A 233 -3.04 -45.56 -3.48
CA ALA A 233 -2.28 -46.68 -4.02
C ALA A 233 -2.67 -47.08 -5.46
N SER A 234 -3.86 -46.66 -5.94
CA SER A 234 -4.29 -46.87 -7.33
C SER A 234 -3.77 -45.81 -8.31
N LEU A 235 -3.23 -44.69 -7.82
CA LEU A 235 -2.71 -43.61 -8.66
C LEU A 235 -1.39 -44.03 -9.31
N SER A 236 -1.30 -43.89 -10.64
CA SER A 236 -0.06 -44.09 -11.38
C SER A 236 0.98 -43.01 -11.03
N ALA A 237 2.17 -43.42 -10.59
CA ALA A 237 3.29 -42.51 -10.42
C ALA A 237 3.65 -41.81 -11.76
N PRO A 238 3.87 -40.49 -11.78
CA PRO A 238 4.12 -39.76 -13.03
C PRO A 238 5.52 -40.04 -13.58
N SER A 239 5.58 -40.66 -14.76
CA SER A 239 6.80 -40.82 -15.55
C SER A 239 7.08 -39.59 -16.40
N PHE A 240 8.24 -38.96 -16.24
CA PHE A 240 8.66 -37.80 -17.05
C PHE A 240 9.41 -38.26 -18.30
N ALA A 241 8.67 -38.69 -19.33
CA ALA A 241 9.21 -39.38 -20.50
C ALA A 241 10.20 -38.51 -21.30
N ALA A 242 10.05 -37.19 -21.25
CA ALA A 242 10.96 -36.24 -21.89
C ALA A 242 12.40 -36.26 -21.32
N LEU A 243 12.61 -36.76 -20.10
CA LEU A 243 13.94 -36.97 -19.50
C LEU A 243 14.61 -38.27 -19.96
N GLU A 244 13.84 -39.32 -20.24
CA GLU A 244 14.37 -40.66 -20.54
C GLU A 244 14.79 -40.81 -22.02
N GLY A 245 14.16 -40.06 -22.93
CA GLY A 245 14.25 -40.29 -24.38
C GLY A 245 15.59 -39.99 -25.08
N LYS A 246 16.60 -39.41 -24.43
CA LYS A 246 17.87 -38.99 -25.10
C LYS A 246 19.15 -39.30 -24.31
N GLY A 247 19.52 -40.58 -24.20
CA GLY A 247 20.91 -40.95 -23.89
C GLY A 247 21.21 -42.44 -23.75
N LYS A 248 22.20 -42.96 -24.51
CA LYS A 248 22.83 -44.28 -24.26
C LYS A 248 23.89 -44.23 -23.14
N GLY A 249 23.63 -43.44 -22.10
CA GLY A 249 24.44 -43.32 -20.89
C GLY A 249 23.52 -43.29 -19.69
N LYS A 250 24.00 -43.74 -18.52
CA LYS A 250 23.19 -43.73 -17.28
C LYS A 250 22.83 -42.29 -16.89
N VAL A 251 21.63 -41.85 -17.25
CA VAL A 251 21.00 -40.68 -16.64
C VAL A 251 20.77 -41.02 -15.17
N THR A 252 21.53 -40.39 -14.28
CA THR A 252 21.31 -40.52 -12.84
C THR A 252 20.01 -39.82 -12.48
N THR A 253 19.16 -40.52 -11.71
CA THR A 253 17.81 -40.09 -11.28
C THR A 253 17.78 -38.89 -10.32
N ALA A 254 18.89 -38.15 -10.22
CA ALA A 254 19.11 -37.02 -9.32
C ALA A 254 19.41 -35.70 -10.07
N SER A 255 19.12 -35.62 -11.37
CA SER A 255 19.24 -34.38 -12.14
C SER A 255 18.01 -33.48 -11.91
N MET A 256 18.26 -32.18 -11.73
CA MET A 256 17.22 -31.16 -11.56
C MET A 256 16.53 -30.88 -12.92
N PHE A 257 15.23 -30.62 -12.92
CA PHE A 257 14.47 -30.26 -14.12
C PHE A 257 15.01 -28.98 -14.76
N PRO A 258 15.29 -28.96 -16.08
CA PRO A 258 15.60 -27.71 -16.77
C PRO A 258 14.35 -26.82 -16.87
N PRO A 259 14.47 -25.48 -16.76
CA PRO A 259 15.70 -24.69 -16.64
C PRO A 259 16.08 -24.36 -15.16
N MET A 260 15.55 -25.10 -14.17
CA MET A 260 15.84 -24.83 -12.74
C MET A 260 17.30 -25.10 -12.39
N ASP A 261 17.95 -26.00 -13.12
CA ASP A 261 19.41 -26.22 -13.10
C ASP A 261 20.20 -24.92 -13.28
N ARG A 262 19.79 -24.06 -14.23
CA ARG A 262 20.40 -22.75 -14.50
C ARG A 262 20.14 -21.76 -13.38
N LEU A 263 18.96 -21.81 -12.75
CA LEU A 263 18.62 -20.98 -11.59
C LEU A 263 19.50 -21.35 -10.39
N ALA A 264 19.58 -22.64 -10.06
CA ALA A 264 20.41 -23.14 -8.98
C ALA A 264 21.90 -22.80 -9.20
N ALA A 265 22.43 -23.04 -10.41
CA ALA A 265 23.79 -22.68 -10.79
C ALA A 265 24.09 -21.16 -10.73
N SER A 266 23.07 -20.30 -10.80
CA SER A 266 23.24 -18.84 -10.69
C SER A 266 23.45 -18.34 -9.25
N GLY A 267 23.05 -19.12 -8.23
CA GLY A 267 23.08 -18.73 -6.83
C GLY A 267 22.15 -17.55 -6.46
N LYS A 268 21.19 -17.20 -7.33
CA LYS A 268 20.23 -16.09 -7.16
C LYS A 268 18.79 -16.60 -7.06
N THR A 269 17.90 -15.82 -6.43
CA THR A 269 16.45 -16.06 -6.57
C THR A 269 15.97 -15.55 -7.93
N LEU A 270 14.85 -16.07 -8.43
CA LEU A 270 14.19 -15.55 -9.64
C LEU A 270 13.93 -14.03 -9.54
N SER A 271 13.58 -13.57 -8.34
CA SER A 271 13.28 -12.16 -8.08
C SER A 271 14.52 -11.26 -8.02
N ASP A 272 15.71 -11.80 -7.71
CA ASP A 272 16.98 -11.09 -7.89
C ASP A 272 17.34 -10.94 -9.37
N LEU A 273 16.93 -11.89 -10.22
CA LEU A 273 17.06 -11.78 -11.67
C LEU A 273 16.09 -10.71 -12.21
N GLU A 274 14.80 -10.72 -11.82
CA GLU A 274 13.81 -9.70 -12.25
C GLU A 274 14.32 -8.27 -12.01
N HIS A 275 14.90 -8.00 -10.84
CA HIS A 275 15.31 -6.66 -10.42
C HIS A 275 16.76 -6.32 -10.84
N ASN A 276 17.40 -7.19 -11.63
CA ASN A 276 18.84 -7.21 -11.93
C ASN A 276 19.72 -6.93 -10.69
N ALA A 277 19.37 -7.54 -9.56
CA ALA A 277 20.02 -7.29 -8.29
C ALA A 277 21.35 -8.05 -8.19
N SER A 278 22.41 -7.32 -7.83
CA SER A 278 23.51 -7.88 -7.06
C SER A 278 23.09 -7.96 -5.59
N VAL A 279 23.11 -9.15 -4.99
CA VAL A 279 23.01 -9.29 -3.54
C VAL A 279 24.16 -8.50 -2.91
N ALA A 280 23.84 -7.50 -2.09
CA ALA A 280 24.87 -6.71 -1.42
C ALA A 280 25.64 -7.62 -0.45
N PRO A 281 26.98 -7.59 -0.43
CA PRO A 281 27.77 -8.33 0.55
C PRO A 281 27.28 -8.06 1.98
N SER A 282 27.37 -9.04 2.88
CA SER A 282 26.89 -8.93 4.26
C SER A 282 27.51 -7.75 5.03
N TRP A 283 28.75 -7.36 4.71
CA TRP A 283 29.44 -6.18 5.23
C TRP A 283 29.01 -4.85 4.61
N ARG A 284 28.31 -4.87 3.48
CA ARG A 284 27.82 -3.67 2.76
C ARG A 284 26.31 -3.46 2.93
N ASN A 285 25.63 -4.38 3.60
CA ASN A 285 24.24 -4.22 4.00
C ASN A 285 24.14 -3.14 5.10
N ARG A 286 23.15 -2.25 5.00
CA ARG A 286 23.07 -1.08 5.90
C ARG A 286 22.67 -1.48 7.31
N ASP A 287 21.81 -2.50 7.42
CA ASP A 287 21.30 -2.99 8.70
C ASP A 287 22.40 -3.62 9.58
N SER A 288 23.37 -4.31 8.97
CA SER A 288 24.47 -4.97 9.71
C SER A 288 25.55 -3.97 10.20
N ILE A 289 25.81 -2.90 9.46
CA ILE A 289 26.72 -1.84 9.90
C ILE A 289 26.06 -0.82 10.84
N LEU A 290 24.75 -0.57 10.72
CA LEU A 290 24.04 0.19 11.75
C LEU A 290 24.17 -0.51 13.11
N SER A 291 24.01 -1.85 13.18
CA SER A 291 24.32 -2.59 14.41
C SER A 291 25.78 -2.52 14.89
N SER A 292 26.73 -2.10 14.04
CA SER A 292 28.13 -1.91 14.42
C SER A 292 28.40 -0.49 14.95
N LEU A 293 27.82 0.56 14.36
CA LEU A 293 27.79 1.89 15.00
C LEU A 293 27.14 1.83 16.38
N VAL A 294 26.11 0.99 16.52
CA VAL A 294 25.45 0.69 17.79
C VAL A 294 26.37 -0.04 18.77
N SER A 295 27.27 -0.92 18.31
CA SER A 295 28.28 -1.54 19.18
C SER A 295 29.32 -0.54 19.74
N VAL A 296 29.47 0.65 19.15
CA VAL A 296 30.28 1.74 19.75
C VAL A 296 29.52 2.43 20.87
N ALA A 297 28.21 2.70 20.70
CA ALA A 297 27.37 3.31 21.73
C ALA A 297 27.09 2.35 22.91
N VAL A 298 26.72 1.09 22.61
CA VAL A 298 26.46 0.03 23.59
C VAL A 298 27.76 -0.54 24.18
N GLY A 299 28.90 -0.35 23.51
CA GLY A 299 30.24 -0.71 24.01
C GLY A 299 30.64 0.01 25.30
N VAL A 300 29.94 1.09 25.67
CA VAL A 300 30.08 1.78 26.97
C VAL A 300 29.37 1.05 28.12
N THR A 301 28.43 0.13 27.82
CA THR A 301 27.53 -0.48 28.81
C THR A 301 27.45 -2.01 28.81
N GLY A 302 28.05 -2.72 27.84
CA GLY A 302 28.21 -4.18 27.88
C GLY A 302 28.10 -4.89 26.53
N SER A 303 28.62 -6.12 26.45
CA SER A 303 28.60 -6.92 25.22
C SER A 303 27.18 -7.38 24.84
N SER A 304 26.85 -7.32 23.55
CA SER A 304 25.47 -7.31 23.02
C SER A 304 25.46 -6.94 21.53
N VAL A 305 25.95 -7.82 20.67
CA VAL A 305 26.06 -7.58 19.21
C VAL A 305 24.71 -7.80 18.50
N LEU A 306 24.37 -6.93 17.54
CA LEU A 306 23.20 -7.00 16.62
C LEU A 306 21.80 -6.81 17.24
N ALA A 307 21.44 -5.54 17.49
CA ALA A 307 20.04 -5.09 17.57
C ALA A 307 19.63 -4.37 16.27
N SER A 308 18.32 -4.36 15.94
CA SER A 308 17.80 -3.62 14.77
C SER A 308 17.70 -2.11 15.05
N PHE A 309 17.73 -1.29 14.00
CA PHE A 309 17.62 0.18 14.12
C PHE A 309 16.39 0.59 14.93
N TYR A 310 15.19 0.11 14.55
CA TYR A 310 13.94 0.46 15.22
C TYR A 310 13.86 -0.01 16.66
N SER A 311 14.34 -1.21 16.97
CA SER A 311 14.32 -1.70 18.35
C SER A 311 15.21 -0.85 19.26
N LEU A 312 16.36 -0.39 18.75
CA LEU A 312 17.24 0.49 19.50
C LEU A 312 16.72 1.92 19.59
N GLN A 313 16.17 2.48 18.51
CA GLN A 313 15.57 3.81 18.59
C GLN A 313 14.33 3.80 19.49
N GLY A 314 13.52 2.74 19.44
CA GLY A 314 12.42 2.53 20.40
C GLY A 314 12.91 2.45 21.85
N LEU A 315 14.06 1.82 22.10
CA LEU A 315 14.70 1.80 23.42
C LEU A 315 15.17 3.20 23.84
N PHE A 316 15.88 3.94 22.99
CA PHE A 316 16.29 5.33 23.27
C PHE A 316 15.08 6.25 23.48
N ASP A 317 14.05 6.11 22.67
CA ASP A 317 12.82 6.91 22.76
C ASP A 317 12.04 6.59 24.05
N THR A 318 12.07 5.32 24.49
CA THR A 318 11.57 4.89 25.81
C THR A 318 12.37 5.50 26.94
N VAL A 319 13.71 5.42 26.90
CA VAL A 319 14.61 5.98 27.92
C VAL A 319 14.47 7.51 28.00
N GLN A 320 14.45 8.21 26.87
CA GLN A 320 14.37 9.67 26.80
C GLN A 320 13.05 10.20 27.36
N ILE A 321 11.90 9.61 26.98
CA ILE A 321 10.60 10.00 27.55
C ILE A 321 10.50 9.57 29.02
N PHE A 322 11.03 8.40 29.39
CA PHE A 322 11.06 7.96 30.79
C PHE A 322 11.88 8.91 31.68
N ALA A 323 13.08 9.32 31.26
CA ALA A 323 13.91 10.27 32.01
C ALA A 323 13.22 11.64 32.16
N LEU A 324 12.55 12.11 31.10
CA LEU A 324 11.74 13.34 31.13
C LEU A 324 10.62 13.26 32.18
N VAL A 325 9.92 12.12 32.29
CA VAL A 325 8.91 11.91 33.34
C VAL A 325 9.56 11.75 34.72
N LEU A 326 10.62 10.95 34.86
CA LEU A 326 11.28 10.66 36.15
C LEU A 326 11.84 11.91 36.82
N ASN A 327 12.39 12.86 36.04
CA ASN A 327 12.89 14.13 36.55
C ASN A 327 11.77 15.02 37.15
N THR A 328 10.50 14.74 36.89
CA THR A 328 9.36 15.41 37.57
C THR A 328 9.02 14.81 38.95
N ILE A 329 9.64 13.67 39.30
CA ILE A 329 9.43 12.94 40.57
C ILE A 329 10.64 13.15 41.50
N VAL A 330 11.85 13.05 40.94
CA VAL A 330 13.10 13.01 41.72
C VAL A 330 13.68 14.41 41.89
N LYS A 331 13.25 15.16 42.92
CA LYS A 331 14.02 16.32 43.41
C LYS A 331 15.41 15.87 43.89
N HIS A 332 16.42 16.67 43.56
CA HIS A 332 17.82 16.50 43.98
C HIS A 332 18.09 17.07 45.39
N ASP A 333 17.16 16.90 46.34
CA ASP A 333 17.44 17.13 47.76
C ASP A 333 18.48 16.09 48.24
N SER A 334 19.52 16.58 48.93
CA SER A 334 20.88 16.01 48.83
C SER A 334 21.39 15.21 50.05
N GLU A 335 20.55 14.96 51.06
CA GLU A 335 21.06 14.50 52.38
C GLU A 335 20.77 13.03 52.75
N ASP A 336 19.71 12.38 52.22
CA ASP A 336 19.34 11.00 52.62
C ASP A 336 18.81 10.14 51.44
N LYS A 337 19.71 9.62 50.60
CA LYS A 337 19.43 8.58 49.58
C LYS A 337 20.54 7.54 49.50
N GLN A 338 20.20 6.28 49.23
CA GLN A 338 21.23 5.24 49.14
C GLN A 338 22.05 5.39 47.86
N ARG A 339 23.37 5.16 47.96
CA ARG A 339 24.35 5.44 46.90
C ARG A 339 24.11 4.69 45.57
N TRP A 340 23.31 3.62 45.59
CA TRP A 340 22.90 2.90 44.39
C TRP A 340 21.62 3.47 43.74
N GLU A 341 20.72 4.08 44.53
CA GLU A 341 19.48 4.70 44.03
C GLU A 341 19.78 5.96 43.20
N ASP A 342 20.70 6.81 43.67
CA ASP A 342 21.19 7.98 42.92
C ASP A 342 21.88 7.58 41.59
N VAL A 343 22.62 6.47 41.59
CA VAL A 343 23.24 5.95 40.36
C VAL A 343 22.19 5.39 39.39
N LEU A 344 21.23 4.60 39.88
CA LEU A 344 20.30 3.85 39.04
C LEU A 344 19.09 4.67 38.57
N PHE A 345 18.60 5.62 39.38
CA PHE A 345 17.48 6.50 39.03
C PHE A 345 17.93 7.91 38.60
N GLY A 346 19.03 8.44 39.15
CA GLY A 346 19.55 9.76 38.79
C GLY A 346 20.49 9.72 37.57
N LYS A 347 21.64 9.05 37.72
CA LYS A 347 22.76 9.17 36.78
C LYS A 347 22.60 8.35 35.51
N ILE A 348 22.30 7.05 35.62
CA ILE A 348 22.17 6.17 34.44
C ILE A 348 21.09 6.66 33.47
N PRO A 349 19.85 7.00 33.89
CA PRO A 349 18.81 7.45 32.95
C PRO A 349 19.15 8.78 32.28
N ASN A 350 19.71 9.75 33.00
CA ASN A 350 20.04 11.05 32.41
C ASN A 350 21.26 10.97 31.48
N ILE A 351 22.28 10.15 31.77
CA ILE A 351 23.39 9.89 30.83
C ILE A 351 22.87 9.20 29.57
N LEU A 352 22.04 8.16 29.71
CA LEU A 352 21.52 7.38 28.58
C LEU A 352 20.49 8.18 27.74
N ALA A 353 19.82 9.16 28.34
CA ALA A 353 18.95 10.13 27.67
C ALA A 353 19.71 11.35 27.09
N LEU A 354 21.03 11.48 27.29
CA LEU A 354 21.85 12.64 26.90
C LEU A 354 21.41 13.97 27.57
N ASN A 355 20.88 13.92 28.79
CA ASN A 355 20.41 15.07 29.56
C ASN A 355 21.48 15.59 30.53
N PHE A 356 22.27 16.58 30.09
CA PHE A 356 23.45 17.08 30.82
C PHE A 356 23.20 18.31 31.72
N ALA A 357 21.98 18.49 32.23
CA ALA A 357 21.58 19.68 33.00
C ALA A 357 22.49 19.99 34.20
N SER A 358 22.89 18.97 34.97
CA SER A 358 23.55 19.08 36.27
C SER A 358 25.02 19.57 36.27
N THR A 359 25.50 20.20 35.20
CA THR A 359 26.88 20.72 35.06
C THR A 359 26.93 22.19 34.63
N LEU A 360 26.18 23.03 35.35
CA LEU A 360 25.74 24.41 35.09
C LEU A 360 26.63 25.38 34.25
N VAL A 361 27.97 25.28 34.28
CA VAL A 361 28.86 26.20 33.52
C VAL A 361 29.41 25.54 32.25
N GLN A 362 29.67 24.23 32.28
CA GLN A 362 30.03 23.48 31.07
C GLN A 362 28.81 23.24 30.17
N SER A 363 27.63 23.03 30.77
CA SER A 363 26.38 22.78 30.06
C SER A 363 26.00 23.89 29.09
N LEU A 364 26.17 25.17 29.45
CA LEU A 364 25.76 26.31 28.62
C LEU A 364 26.66 26.48 27.38
N ILE A 365 27.98 26.32 27.53
CA ILE A 365 28.93 26.31 26.40
C ILE A 365 28.66 25.11 25.48
N MET A 366 28.49 23.92 26.06
CA MET A 366 28.16 22.71 25.31
C MET A 366 26.81 22.82 24.61
N LEU A 367 25.80 23.48 25.21
CA LEU A 367 24.50 23.74 24.60
C LEU A 367 24.61 24.60 23.34
N VAL A 368 25.42 25.66 23.36
CA VAL A 368 25.70 26.47 22.16
C VAL A 368 26.38 25.64 21.07
N ILE A 369 27.34 24.78 21.43
CA ILE A 369 28.00 23.85 20.49
C ILE A 369 26.97 22.85 19.90
N PHE A 370 26.13 22.24 20.72
CA PHE A 370 25.08 21.31 20.26
C PHE A 370 24.03 21.99 19.39
N MET A 371 23.62 23.23 19.68
CA MET A 371 22.73 24.02 18.83
C MET A 371 23.37 24.34 17.47
N ALA A 372 24.66 24.72 17.45
CA ALA A 372 25.39 24.96 16.21
C ALA A 372 25.55 23.69 15.36
N VAL A 373 25.94 22.56 15.97
CA VAL A 373 26.04 21.25 15.31
C VAL A 373 24.67 20.82 14.76
N SER A 374 23.60 20.96 15.53
CA SER A 374 22.23 20.65 15.08
C SER A 374 21.82 21.52 13.89
N GLY A 375 22.11 22.83 13.90
CA GLY A 375 21.86 23.73 12.77
C GLY A 375 22.60 23.32 11.49
N ILE A 376 23.87 22.88 11.62
CA ILE A 376 24.67 22.36 10.50
C ILE A 376 24.09 21.05 9.96
N LEU A 377 23.72 20.11 10.83
CA LEU A 377 23.08 18.85 10.47
C LEU A 377 21.74 19.09 9.76
N LEU A 378 20.92 20.02 10.27
CA LEU A 378 19.63 20.38 9.72
C LEU A 378 19.77 21.03 8.33
N TYR A 379 20.71 21.95 8.15
CA TYR A 379 21.01 22.56 6.86
C TYR A 379 21.55 21.53 5.85
N TYR A 380 22.41 20.61 6.27
CA TYR A 380 22.89 19.52 5.42
C TYR A 380 21.74 18.60 4.99
N PHE A 381 20.90 18.18 5.93
CA PHE A 381 19.72 17.35 5.67
C PHE A 381 18.78 18.03 4.67
N TYR A 382 18.44 19.31 4.90
CA TYR A 382 17.64 20.13 3.98
C TYR A 382 18.27 20.17 2.58
N ARG A 383 19.55 20.51 2.47
CA ARG A 383 20.24 20.65 1.18
C ARG A 383 20.22 19.34 0.38
N VAL A 384 20.51 18.20 1.01
CA VAL A 384 20.53 16.90 0.33
C VAL A 384 19.12 16.43 -0.04
N THR A 385 18.14 16.55 0.86
CA THR A 385 16.75 16.12 0.60
C THR A 385 15.94 17.07 -0.29
N SER A 386 16.36 18.32 -0.47
CA SER A 386 15.70 19.27 -1.37
C SER A 386 15.58 18.75 -2.81
N VAL A 387 16.51 17.88 -3.23
CA VAL A 387 16.50 17.19 -4.53
C VAL A 387 15.26 16.30 -4.70
N CYS A 388 14.73 15.69 -3.63
CA CYS A 388 13.54 14.83 -3.74
C CYS A 388 12.32 15.56 -4.30
N ARG A 389 12.18 16.86 -4.00
CA ARG A 389 11.07 17.67 -4.53
C ARG A 389 11.12 17.89 -6.04
N SER A 390 12.28 17.67 -6.67
CA SER A 390 12.42 17.73 -8.13
C SER A 390 11.77 16.55 -8.86
N PHE A 391 11.55 15.40 -8.18
CA PHE A 391 10.86 14.26 -8.79
C PHE A 391 9.45 14.65 -9.25
N SER A 392 8.72 15.44 -8.45
CA SER A 392 7.40 15.98 -8.78
C SER A 392 7.40 16.98 -9.96
N ALA A 393 8.56 17.48 -10.39
CA ALA A 393 8.71 18.39 -11.53
C ALA A 393 9.21 17.67 -12.81
N GLN A 394 9.70 16.43 -12.71
CA GLN A 394 10.35 15.75 -13.83
C GLN A 394 9.35 15.11 -14.80
N GLU A 395 9.39 15.52 -16.06
CA GLU A 395 8.46 15.11 -17.12
C GLU A 395 9.07 14.08 -18.09
N GLY A 396 8.20 13.36 -18.79
CA GLY A 396 8.61 12.36 -19.77
C GLY A 396 9.39 11.16 -19.21
N PRO A 397 9.93 10.30 -20.08
CA PRO A 397 10.75 9.15 -19.72
C PRO A 397 12.18 9.59 -19.39
N GLN A 398 12.38 10.25 -18.24
CA GLN A 398 13.69 10.63 -17.72
C GLN A 398 13.99 9.97 -16.37
N PRO A 399 15.24 9.53 -16.12
CA PRO A 399 15.64 8.89 -14.87
C PRO A 399 15.64 9.86 -13.68
N SER A 400 15.13 9.39 -12.55
CA SER A 400 15.06 10.18 -11.32
C SER A 400 16.45 10.40 -10.71
N ASN A 401 16.75 11.64 -10.34
CA ASN A 401 18.03 12.01 -9.71
C ASN A 401 18.21 11.35 -8.33
N THR A 402 18.82 10.16 -8.29
CA THR A 402 19.07 9.41 -7.05
C THR A 402 19.92 10.20 -6.05
N LEU A 403 19.56 10.11 -4.76
CA LEU A 403 20.25 10.82 -3.67
C LEU A 403 21.73 10.42 -3.55
N LYS A 404 22.61 11.39 -3.88
CA LYS A 404 24.07 11.29 -3.70
C LYS A 404 24.44 11.28 -2.21
N ASN A 405 25.59 10.69 -1.88
CA ASN A 405 26.13 10.56 -0.51
C ASN A 405 25.22 9.81 0.49
N THR A 406 24.73 8.65 0.05
CA THR A 406 23.71 7.79 0.69
C THR A 406 23.97 7.44 2.16
N TRP A 407 25.22 7.36 2.64
CA TRP A 407 25.54 7.08 4.05
C TRP A 407 25.48 8.31 4.96
N ALA A 408 25.91 9.48 4.46
CA ALA A 408 25.97 10.70 5.28
C ALA A 408 24.55 11.14 5.70
N ILE A 409 23.59 11.02 4.80
CA ILE A 409 22.17 11.30 5.10
C ILE A 409 21.58 10.34 6.16
N VAL A 410 21.93 9.05 6.16
CA VAL A 410 21.51 8.10 7.22
C VAL A 410 22.01 8.57 8.60
N ILE A 411 23.31 8.86 8.70
CA ILE A 411 23.96 9.29 9.95
C ILE A 411 23.38 10.62 10.44
N VAL A 412 23.25 11.62 9.54
CA VAL A 412 22.66 12.92 9.86
C VAL A 412 21.21 12.79 10.34
N SER A 413 20.38 11.99 9.66
CA SER A 413 18.99 11.76 10.08
C SER A 413 18.89 11.07 11.43
N PHE A 414 19.71 10.04 11.69
CA PHE A 414 19.75 9.37 12.98
C PHE A 414 20.17 10.32 14.11
N LEU A 415 21.25 11.08 13.92
CA LEU A 415 21.72 12.07 14.90
C LEU A 415 20.65 13.14 15.17
N LEU A 416 19.98 13.67 14.15
CA LEU A 416 18.87 14.60 14.31
C LEU A 416 17.70 13.98 15.12
N THR A 417 17.36 12.71 14.90
CA THR A 417 16.29 12.04 15.68
C THR A 417 16.67 11.75 17.14
N VAL A 418 17.94 11.47 17.43
CA VAL A 418 18.43 11.22 18.81
C VAL A 418 18.61 12.52 19.60
N ILE A 419 19.16 13.56 18.95
CA ILE A 419 19.38 14.89 19.55
C ILE A 419 18.06 15.67 19.68
N TYR A 420 17.00 15.29 18.95
CA TYR A 420 15.69 15.94 18.95
C TYR A 420 15.16 16.24 20.36
N LEU A 421 14.98 15.23 21.23
CA LEU A 421 14.39 15.47 22.55
C LEU A 421 15.33 16.27 23.47
N PRO A 422 16.62 15.88 23.66
CA PRO A 422 17.50 16.57 24.61
C PRO A 422 17.81 18.02 24.23
N LEU A 423 17.83 18.35 22.93
CA LEU A 423 18.04 19.73 22.49
C LEU A 423 16.75 20.56 22.48
N SER A 424 15.59 19.92 22.26
CA SER A 424 14.28 20.57 22.40
C SER A 424 13.95 20.86 23.87
N THR A 425 14.30 19.98 24.81
CA THR A 425 14.07 20.24 26.24
C THR A 425 14.89 21.44 26.67
N MET A 426 16.21 21.43 26.40
CA MET A 426 17.11 22.55 26.73
C MET A 426 16.64 23.87 26.11
N ALA A 427 16.20 23.87 24.84
CA ALA A 427 15.63 25.07 24.21
C ALA A 427 14.39 25.60 24.96
N VAL A 428 13.47 24.72 25.40
CA VAL A 428 12.29 25.15 26.17
C VAL A 428 12.66 25.57 27.60
N HIS A 429 13.61 24.92 28.28
CA HIS A 429 14.11 25.35 29.59
C HIS A 429 14.80 26.73 29.54
N VAL A 430 15.45 27.09 28.42
CA VAL A 430 15.93 28.48 28.17
C VAL A 430 14.76 29.45 28.00
N LEU A 431 13.80 29.14 27.11
CA LEU A 431 12.68 30.03 26.78
C LEU A 431 11.77 30.31 27.98
N VAL A 432 11.53 29.30 28.82
CA VAL A 432 10.62 29.32 29.98
C VAL A 432 11.32 29.77 31.27
N TRP A 433 12.65 29.90 31.23
CA TRP A 433 13.54 30.20 32.37
C TRP A 433 13.38 29.20 33.52
N SER A 434 13.92 27.99 33.32
CA SER A 434 13.92 26.88 34.28
C SER A 434 15.15 26.93 35.20
N ASP A 435 14.93 26.76 36.51
CA ASP A 435 15.96 26.94 37.54
C ASP A 435 17.22 26.07 37.33
N ASP A 436 17.04 24.87 36.79
CA ASP A 436 18.09 23.84 36.60
C ASP A 436 19.20 24.23 35.60
N LEU A 437 19.03 25.31 34.85
CA LEU A 437 19.91 25.72 33.74
C LEU A 437 20.62 27.06 33.94
N TRP A 438 20.18 27.89 34.90
CA TRP A 438 20.68 29.25 35.06
C TRP A 438 21.57 29.40 36.30
N VAL A 439 22.60 30.25 36.19
CA VAL A 439 23.60 30.47 37.26
C VAL A 439 23.03 31.27 38.44
N VAL A 440 21.91 31.97 38.25
CA VAL A 440 21.24 32.76 39.31
C VAL A 440 20.23 31.88 40.04
N PRO A 441 20.33 31.71 41.38
CA PRO A 441 19.41 30.87 42.15
C PRO A 441 18.01 31.50 42.25
N ASN A 442 16.97 30.66 42.19
CA ASN A 442 15.58 31.11 42.32
C ASN A 442 15.15 31.26 43.80
N PRO A 443 14.79 32.48 44.27
CA PRO A 443 14.35 32.72 45.65
C PRO A 443 13.00 32.09 46.02
N TYR A 444 12.20 31.60 45.06
CA TYR A 444 10.93 30.92 45.30
C TYR A 444 11.08 29.44 45.70
N THR A 445 12.29 28.88 45.65
CA THR A 445 12.56 27.46 45.94
C THR A 445 12.25 27.07 47.39
N ASN A 446 12.79 27.82 48.35
CA ASN A 446 12.68 27.59 49.80
C ASN A 446 11.77 28.63 50.50
N ALA A 447 10.85 29.24 49.75
CA ALA A 447 10.02 30.34 50.24
C ALA A 447 8.88 29.89 51.15
N THR A 448 8.76 30.51 52.33
CA THR A 448 7.62 30.33 53.26
C THR A 448 6.48 31.33 53.02
N SER A 449 6.72 32.39 52.24
CA SER A 449 5.72 33.38 51.81
C SER A 449 5.67 33.49 50.29
N ASN A 450 4.54 33.95 49.74
CA ASN A 450 4.38 34.25 48.32
C ASN A 450 3.78 35.65 48.15
N PRO A 451 4.53 36.66 47.66
CA PRO A 451 5.94 36.58 47.25
C PRO A 451 6.90 36.29 48.42
N PRO A 452 8.12 35.77 48.14
CA PRO A 452 9.16 35.58 49.14
C PRO A 452 9.68 36.92 49.66
N ILE A 453 9.82 37.05 50.99
CA ILE A 453 10.52 38.18 51.61
C ILE A 453 12.01 37.83 51.65
N VAL A 454 12.81 38.56 50.89
CA VAL A 454 14.26 38.33 50.72
C VAL A 454 15.04 39.63 50.93
N PRO A 455 16.22 39.59 51.56
CA PRO A 455 17.05 40.78 51.77
C PRO A 455 17.65 41.30 50.46
N PRO A 456 17.96 42.61 50.36
CA PRO A 456 18.63 43.17 49.19
C PRO A 456 20.03 42.57 49.02
N LEU A 457 20.40 42.25 47.77
CA LEU A 457 21.67 41.60 47.41
C LEU A 457 22.91 42.48 47.57
N GLY A 458 22.71 43.80 47.68
CA GLY A 458 23.76 44.82 47.77
C GLY A 458 23.15 46.22 47.63
N PRO A 459 23.95 47.26 47.37
CA PRO A 459 23.42 48.59 47.13
C PRO A 459 22.73 48.66 45.75
N ALA A 460 21.56 49.33 45.70
CA ALA A 460 20.66 49.34 44.55
C ALA A 460 21.17 50.07 43.29
N ASN A 461 22.37 50.64 43.34
CA ASN A 461 23.08 51.20 42.18
C ASN A 461 24.04 50.19 41.52
N GLU A 462 24.35 49.06 42.18
CA GLU A 462 25.20 48.00 41.67
C GLU A 462 24.42 46.69 41.41
N TYR A 463 23.43 46.38 42.26
CA TYR A 463 22.65 45.14 42.20
C TYR A 463 21.19 45.37 41.80
N ARG A 464 20.61 44.39 41.09
CA ARG A 464 19.18 44.28 40.80
C ARG A 464 18.38 43.95 42.06
N ASP A 465 17.07 44.23 42.02
CA ASP A 465 16.15 43.72 43.04
C ASP A 465 16.15 42.17 43.05
N PRO A 466 16.14 41.51 44.23
CA PRO A 466 16.24 40.05 44.32
C PRO A 466 15.13 39.26 43.60
N LEU A 467 14.01 39.91 43.26
CA LEU A 467 12.87 39.30 42.57
C LEU A 467 12.96 39.40 41.03
N ASP A 468 13.88 40.22 40.52
CA ASP A 468 14.14 40.46 39.09
C ASP A 468 15.20 39.48 38.51
N PHE A 469 15.28 38.28 39.10
CA PHE A 469 16.24 37.25 38.69
C PHE A 469 15.94 36.62 37.32
N CYS A 470 14.66 36.50 36.96
CA CYS A 470 14.22 35.92 35.70
C CYS A 470 14.70 36.73 34.49
N TRP A 471 15.13 36.04 33.43
CA TRP A 471 15.67 36.65 32.20
C TRP A 471 16.94 37.50 32.40
N THR A 472 17.72 37.22 33.45
CA THR A 472 19.03 37.84 33.71
C THR A 472 20.13 36.82 34.02
N THR A 473 21.27 36.87 33.32
CA THR A 473 22.42 35.98 33.60
C THR A 473 23.30 36.45 34.76
N THR A 474 23.03 37.63 35.31
CA THR A 474 23.79 38.25 36.42
C THR A 474 22.92 39.22 37.19
N MET A 475 23.13 39.26 38.51
CA MET A 475 22.46 40.16 39.46
C MET A 475 23.07 41.56 39.51
N LYS A 476 24.25 41.78 38.89
CA LYS A 476 24.83 43.12 38.82
C LYS A 476 24.33 43.91 37.62
N LEU A 477 24.32 45.23 37.75
CA LEU A 477 23.97 46.19 36.71
C LEU A 477 25.16 46.55 35.80
N ASN A 478 26.40 46.26 36.23
CA ASN A 478 27.64 46.54 35.50
C ASN A 478 28.14 45.36 34.64
N GLU A 479 27.52 44.18 34.71
CA GLU A 479 27.87 42.99 33.94
C GLU A 479 26.89 42.76 32.78
N ILE A 480 27.36 42.18 31.67
CA ILE A 480 26.56 41.98 30.45
C ILE A 480 25.54 40.84 30.66
N ASN A 481 24.26 41.15 30.46
CA ASN A 481 23.20 40.14 30.44
C ASN A 481 23.17 39.41 29.09
N TYR A 482 23.55 38.13 29.06
CA TYR A 482 23.55 37.29 27.86
C TYR A 482 22.19 36.61 27.58
N ALA A 483 21.21 36.72 28.48
CA ALA A 483 19.90 36.07 28.35
C ALA A 483 19.19 36.35 26.99
N PRO A 484 19.16 37.58 26.44
CA PRO A 484 18.49 37.85 25.17
C PRO A 484 19.08 37.07 23.99
N ILE A 485 20.41 36.90 23.97
CA ILE A 485 21.11 36.15 22.91
C ILE A 485 20.76 34.67 23.00
N LEU A 486 20.78 34.11 24.22
CA LEU A 486 20.45 32.70 24.47
C LEU A 486 18.98 32.40 24.15
N VAL A 487 18.05 33.29 24.50
CA VAL A 487 16.62 33.19 24.15
C VAL A 487 16.41 33.22 22.63
N ILE A 488 17.13 34.08 21.88
CA ILE A 488 17.05 34.11 20.41
C ILE A 488 17.55 32.80 19.79
N ILE A 489 18.69 32.26 20.27
CA ILE A 489 19.23 31.00 19.73
C ILE A 489 18.32 29.81 20.10
N ALA A 490 17.76 29.78 21.31
CA ALA A 490 16.78 28.78 21.72
C ALA A 490 15.49 28.85 20.90
N LEU A 491 14.98 30.05 20.60
CA LEU A 491 13.82 30.24 19.71
C LEU A 491 14.09 29.72 18.29
N MET A 492 15.28 30.00 17.75
CA MET A 492 15.72 29.48 16.44
C MET A 492 15.87 27.95 16.44
N SER A 493 16.43 27.39 17.52
CA SER A 493 16.55 25.93 17.73
C SER A 493 15.17 25.27 17.78
N PHE A 494 14.23 25.84 18.55
CA PHE A 494 12.85 25.36 18.65
C PHE A 494 12.11 25.44 17.31
N ALA A 495 12.18 26.57 16.62
CA ALA A 495 11.55 26.72 15.31
C ALA A 495 12.12 25.74 14.27
N GLY A 496 13.44 25.55 14.22
CA GLY A 496 14.12 24.70 13.25
C GLY A 496 14.05 23.20 13.54
N LEU A 497 14.52 22.77 14.72
CA LEU A 497 14.61 21.36 15.10
C LEU A 497 13.30 20.82 15.68
N THR A 498 12.62 21.60 16.52
CA THR A 498 11.47 21.09 17.27
C THR A 498 10.18 21.15 16.44
N VAL A 499 9.96 22.21 15.65
CA VAL A 499 8.74 22.38 14.83
C VAL A 499 8.97 22.06 13.35
N TRP A 500 9.95 22.68 12.69
CA TRP A 500 10.13 22.56 11.24
C TRP A 500 10.62 21.17 10.81
N PHE A 501 11.58 20.58 11.52
CA PHE A 501 12.17 19.28 11.15
C PHE A 501 11.13 18.14 11.08
N PRO A 502 10.25 17.90 12.08
CA PRO A 502 9.20 16.86 11.96
C PRO A 502 8.25 17.09 10.77
N ILE A 503 7.83 18.35 10.53
CA ILE A 503 6.91 18.70 9.44
C ILE A 503 7.58 18.53 8.07
N TYR A 504 8.87 18.84 7.96
CA TYR A 504 9.64 18.65 6.75
C TYR A 504 9.94 17.15 6.50
N LEU A 505 10.30 16.41 7.55
CA LEU A 505 10.51 14.96 7.51
C LEU A 505 9.24 14.20 7.10
N TYR A 506 8.07 14.57 7.63
CA TYR A 506 6.77 14.02 7.21
C TYR A 506 6.57 14.12 5.69
N LYS A 507 6.84 15.30 5.11
CA LYS A 507 6.67 15.56 3.68
C LYS A 507 7.64 14.73 2.85
N ILE A 508 8.92 14.70 3.22
CA ILE A 508 9.94 13.89 2.51
C ILE A 508 9.59 12.40 2.59
N ILE A 509 9.18 11.86 3.74
CA ILE A 509 8.77 10.44 3.87
C ILE A 509 7.55 10.13 2.98
N LYS A 510 6.54 11.01 2.96
CA LYS A 510 5.35 10.83 2.10
C LYS A 510 5.68 10.93 0.60
N GLU A 511 6.78 11.59 0.23
CA GLU A 511 7.28 11.70 -1.16
C GLU A 511 8.15 10.50 -1.61
N ILE A 512 8.63 9.65 -0.70
CA ILE A 512 9.58 8.56 -1.03
C ILE A 512 9.15 7.15 -0.58
N THR A 513 8.07 7.02 0.19
CA THR A 513 7.52 5.71 0.59
C THR A 513 7.00 4.97 -0.64
N PRO A 514 7.30 3.67 -0.83
CA PRO A 514 6.93 2.95 -2.04
C PRO A 514 5.40 2.79 -2.17
N VAL A 515 4.88 3.17 -3.33
CA VAL A 515 3.48 2.92 -3.73
C VAL A 515 3.31 1.46 -4.10
N VAL A 516 2.10 0.92 -3.93
CA VAL A 516 1.79 -0.50 -4.15
C VAL A 516 0.84 -0.65 -5.31
N ASN A 517 1.28 -1.34 -6.36
CA ASN A 517 0.50 -1.55 -7.57
C ASN A 517 -0.83 -2.30 -7.26
N PRO A 518 -1.96 -1.91 -7.88
CA PRO A 518 -3.28 -2.44 -7.52
C PRO A 518 -3.57 -3.87 -7.99
N PHE A 519 -2.79 -4.48 -8.90
CA PHE A 519 -3.09 -5.80 -9.47
C PHE A 519 -1.98 -6.84 -9.27
N THR A 520 -2.39 -8.08 -9.04
CA THR A 520 -1.50 -9.24 -8.92
C THR A 520 -0.78 -9.54 -10.24
N GLU A 521 0.13 -10.51 -10.20
CA GLU A 521 0.99 -10.90 -11.31
C GLU A 521 0.22 -11.59 -12.47
N LEU A 522 -1.08 -11.88 -12.28
CA LEU A 522 -2.03 -12.33 -13.30
C LEU A 522 -3.05 -11.22 -13.67
N GLY A 523 -2.81 -9.98 -13.25
CA GLY A 523 -3.68 -8.83 -13.51
C GLY A 523 -5.00 -8.80 -12.73
N ALA A 524 -5.26 -9.73 -11.81
CA ALA A 524 -6.43 -9.70 -10.91
C ALA A 524 -6.20 -8.72 -9.74
N ARG A 525 -7.22 -7.98 -9.31
CA ARG A 525 -7.12 -6.90 -8.30
C ARG A 525 -6.67 -7.45 -6.93
N ARG A 526 -5.68 -6.80 -6.29
CA ARG A 526 -5.20 -7.15 -4.95
C ARG A 526 -6.22 -6.79 -3.88
N SER A 527 -6.39 -7.63 -2.86
CA SER A 527 -7.14 -7.27 -1.64
C SER A 527 -6.36 -6.27 -0.77
N ASN A 528 -7.00 -5.67 0.23
CA ASN A 528 -6.29 -4.85 1.22
C ASN A 528 -5.21 -5.63 2.01
N SER A 529 -5.39 -6.94 2.18
CA SER A 529 -4.35 -7.83 2.71
C SER A 529 -3.16 -7.91 1.75
N ASP A 530 -3.40 -8.18 0.46
CA ASP A 530 -2.38 -8.28 -0.58
C ASP A 530 -1.62 -6.97 -0.84
N LEU A 531 -2.29 -5.82 -0.72
CA LEU A 531 -1.64 -4.51 -0.82
C LEU A 531 -0.69 -4.27 0.37
N ASN A 532 -1.10 -4.65 1.59
CA ASN A 532 -0.19 -4.67 2.75
C ASN A 532 0.90 -5.75 2.61
N ARG A 533 0.64 -6.79 1.82
CA ARG A 533 1.56 -7.89 1.48
C ARG A 533 2.72 -7.38 0.63
N GLU A 534 2.39 -6.81 -0.52
CA GLU A 534 3.33 -6.28 -1.51
C GLU A 534 4.10 -5.04 -0.98
N TYR A 535 3.46 -4.18 -0.16
CA TYR A 535 4.15 -3.06 0.50
C TYR A 535 5.42 -3.50 1.24
N GLN A 536 5.35 -4.57 2.04
CA GLN A 536 6.52 -5.07 2.77
C GLN A 536 7.60 -5.65 1.84
N ARG A 537 7.21 -6.28 0.72
CA ARG A 537 8.14 -6.79 -0.30
C ARG A 537 8.93 -5.65 -0.94
N LEU A 538 8.26 -4.53 -1.22
CA LEU A 538 8.91 -3.32 -1.73
C LEU A 538 9.85 -2.70 -0.68
N LEU A 539 9.39 -2.57 0.58
CA LEU A 539 10.22 -2.06 1.69
C LEU A 539 11.50 -2.90 1.94
N LEU A 540 11.41 -4.24 1.86
CA LEU A 540 12.58 -5.14 2.00
C LEU A 540 13.63 -4.97 0.89
N ARG A 541 13.27 -4.32 -0.23
CA ARG A 541 14.12 -4.10 -1.39
C ARG A 541 14.49 -2.63 -1.58
N ASP A 542 13.94 -1.75 -0.76
CA ASP A 542 14.05 -0.31 -0.94
C ASP A 542 15.47 0.21 -0.64
N ARG A 543 16.16 0.58 -1.72
CA ARG A 543 17.53 1.10 -1.71
C ARG A 543 17.62 2.57 -1.31
N ASN A 544 16.51 3.28 -1.10
CA ASN A 544 16.49 4.68 -0.68
C ASN A 544 17.34 4.87 0.60
N PRO A 545 18.17 5.92 0.72
CA PRO A 545 18.90 6.19 1.96
C PRO A 545 18.01 6.28 3.21
N LEU A 546 16.77 6.74 3.07
CA LEU A 546 15.86 6.98 4.20
C LEU A 546 14.92 5.80 4.49
N SER A 547 15.04 4.65 3.80
CA SER A 547 14.12 3.51 3.99
C SER A 547 14.14 2.95 5.42
N PHE A 548 15.26 3.08 6.15
CA PHE A 548 15.35 2.74 7.58
C PHE A 548 14.42 3.55 8.49
N ILE A 549 13.88 4.70 8.03
CA ILE A 549 12.93 5.53 8.79
C ILE A 549 11.48 5.04 8.60
N TYR A 550 11.17 4.29 7.54
CA TYR A 550 9.80 3.80 7.28
C TYR A 550 9.64 2.29 7.03
N ASN A 551 10.70 1.48 6.95
CA ASN A 551 10.58 0.03 6.68
C ASN A 551 9.88 -0.78 7.80
N GLY A 552 9.73 -0.21 9.00
CA GLY A 552 9.08 -0.85 10.14
C GLY A 552 7.56 -0.66 10.22
N TYR A 553 6.98 0.23 9.41
CA TYR A 553 5.57 0.66 9.50
C TYR A 553 4.68 0.08 8.41
N ARG A 554 3.37 0.01 8.69
CA ARG A 554 2.33 -0.42 7.75
C ARG A 554 2.16 0.56 6.58
N ARG A 555 1.49 0.09 5.52
CA ARG A 555 1.04 0.93 4.39
C ARG A 555 0.20 2.08 4.96
N GLY A 556 0.42 3.31 4.50
CA GLY A 556 -0.14 4.54 5.07
C GLY A 556 0.57 5.05 6.34
N TRP A 557 1.17 4.18 7.15
CA TRP A 557 1.84 4.52 8.42
C TRP A 557 3.33 4.84 8.30
N GLY A 558 3.91 4.87 7.09
CA GLY A 558 5.33 5.19 6.88
C GLY A 558 5.80 6.50 7.54
N THR A 559 4.92 7.50 7.64
CA THR A 559 5.21 8.77 8.32
C THR A 559 5.16 8.73 9.86
N TYR A 560 4.80 7.60 10.49
CA TYR A 560 4.56 7.50 11.94
C TYR A 560 5.72 8.05 12.78
N GLN A 561 6.97 7.81 12.38
CA GLN A 561 8.13 8.34 13.09
C GLN A 561 8.12 9.88 13.19
N SER A 562 7.73 10.59 12.13
CA SER A 562 7.58 12.05 12.17
C SER A 562 6.40 12.51 13.04
N THR A 563 5.30 11.75 13.05
CA THR A 563 4.15 11.98 13.95
C THR A 563 4.54 11.74 15.43
N PHE A 564 5.38 10.75 15.71
CA PHE A 564 5.84 10.46 17.06
C PHE A 564 6.79 11.54 17.60
N LEU A 565 7.60 12.20 16.76
CA LEU A 565 8.35 13.40 17.17
C LEU A 565 7.41 14.53 17.65
N LEU A 566 6.23 14.69 17.04
CA LEU A 566 5.22 15.65 17.49
C LEU A 566 4.51 15.21 18.79
N ALA A 567 4.28 13.91 19.00
CA ALA A 567 3.78 13.41 20.29
C ALA A 567 4.81 13.58 21.42
N LYS A 568 6.10 13.32 21.14
CA LYS A 568 7.24 13.68 22.02
C LYS A 568 7.22 15.16 22.39
N LEU A 569 6.95 16.04 21.42
CA LEU A 569 6.83 17.49 21.67
C LEU A 569 5.70 17.82 22.64
N THR A 570 4.52 17.20 22.53
CA THR A 570 3.44 17.48 23.49
C THR A 570 3.80 17.08 24.92
N ALA A 571 4.44 15.92 25.14
CA ALA A 571 4.93 15.53 26.47
C ALA A 571 5.95 16.52 27.03
N LEU A 572 6.92 16.93 26.19
CA LEU A 572 7.95 17.91 26.51
C LEU A 572 7.38 19.28 26.90
N LEU A 573 6.40 19.79 26.14
CA LEU A 573 5.76 21.06 26.45
C LEU A 573 4.99 20.99 27.77
N ILE A 574 4.30 19.89 28.06
CA ILE A 574 3.63 19.69 29.36
C ILE A 574 4.64 19.76 30.50
N THR A 575 5.71 18.96 30.45
CA THR A 575 6.68 18.86 31.56
C THR A 575 7.53 20.12 31.75
N ALA A 576 7.90 20.82 30.67
CA ALA A 576 8.78 21.98 30.76
C ALA A 576 8.04 23.31 30.99
N ILE A 577 6.84 23.48 30.41
CA ILE A 577 6.02 24.68 30.64
C ILE A 577 5.33 24.61 32.00
N VAL A 578 4.67 23.48 32.33
CA VAL A 578 3.90 23.34 33.59
C VAL A 578 4.81 22.84 34.72
N SER A 579 5.93 23.53 34.96
CA SER A 579 6.85 23.25 36.07
C SER A 579 6.71 24.30 37.19
N PRO A 580 6.82 23.91 38.48
CA PRO A 580 6.99 24.87 39.58
C PRO A 580 8.38 25.53 39.61
N SER A 581 9.40 24.96 38.96
CA SER A 581 10.78 25.46 38.91
C SER A 581 11.05 26.40 37.72
N ASN A 582 10.07 27.27 37.38
CA ASN A 582 10.21 28.20 36.27
C ASN A 582 9.53 29.57 36.50
N CYS A 583 9.94 30.56 35.71
CA CYS A 583 9.47 31.93 35.87
C CYS A 583 8.07 32.24 35.33
N LEU A 584 7.41 31.31 34.63
CA LEU A 584 6.01 31.48 34.19
C LEU A 584 5.03 31.21 35.33
N PHE A 585 5.29 30.20 36.17
CA PHE A 585 4.36 29.77 37.24
C PHE A 585 4.86 30.06 38.66
N ARG A 586 6.00 30.77 38.83
CA ARG A 586 6.60 31.13 40.12
C ARG A 586 5.65 31.76 41.16
N THR A 587 4.60 32.43 40.73
CA THR A 587 3.60 33.07 41.63
C THR A 587 2.50 32.11 42.11
N LEU A 588 2.47 30.85 41.67
CA LEU A 588 1.49 29.85 42.09
C LEU A 588 2.08 28.85 43.10
N PRO A 589 1.28 28.24 44.00
CA PRO A 589 1.80 27.26 44.95
C PRO A 589 2.40 26.03 44.25
N GLN A 590 3.69 25.74 44.50
CA GLN A 590 4.45 24.67 43.82
C GLN A 590 3.68 23.34 43.73
N VAL A 591 3.05 22.91 44.84
CA VAL A 591 2.27 21.67 44.93
C VAL A 591 1.10 21.64 43.94
N LYS A 592 0.38 22.76 43.76
CA LYS A 592 -0.75 22.84 42.82
C LYS A 592 -0.27 22.76 41.37
N VAL A 593 0.85 23.41 41.04
CA VAL A 593 1.46 23.34 39.70
C VAL A 593 1.93 21.93 39.40
N ALA A 594 2.66 21.29 40.33
CA ALA A 594 3.15 19.92 40.19
C ALA A 594 2.01 18.90 40.01
N VAL A 595 0.98 18.93 40.87
CA VAL A 595 -0.19 18.04 40.73
C VAL A 595 -0.93 18.27 39.41
N THR A 596 -1.10 19.53 38.97
CA THR A 596 -1.73 19.86 37.68
C THR A 596 -0.93 19.29 36.51
N CYS A 597 0.40 19.42 36.54
CA CYS A 597 1.29 18.84 35.55
C CYS A 597 1.14 17.32 35.46
N GLN A 598 1.17 16.61 36.60
CA GLN A 598 1.02 15.15 36.62
C GLN A 598 -0.35 14.68 36.13
N ILE A 599 -1.43 15.41 36.41
CA ILE A 599 -2.77 15.11 35.88
C ILE A 599 -2.80 15.24 34.36
N ILE A 600 -2.30 16.36 33.81
CA ILE A 600 -2.28 16.60 32.36
C ILE A 600 -1.38 15.56 31.66
N LEU A 601 -0.22 15.26 32.23
CA LEU A 601 0.72 14.26 31.72
C LEU A 601 0.13 12.85 31.71
N LEU A 602 -0.54 12.43 32.80
CA LEU A 602 -1.20 11.13 32.89
C LEU A 602 -2.33 11.00 31.86
N VAL A 603 -3.14 12.06 31.67
CA VAL A 603 -4.19 12.08 30.63
C VAL A 603 -3.59 11.98 29.23
N ALA A 604 -2.52 12.72 28.94
CA ALA A 604 -1.83 12.64 27.64
C ALA A 604 -1.24 11.24 27.37
N MET A 605 -0.58 10.63 28.35
CA MET A 605 -0.04 9.27 28.22
C MET A 605 -1.14 8.21 28.07
N LEU A 606 -2.29 8.38 28.75
CA LEU A 606 -3.46 7.51 28.60
C LEU A 606 -4.06 7.61 27.18
N ILE A 607 -4.17 8.82 26.63
CA ILE A 607 -4.61 9.03 25.23
C ILE A 607 -3.65 8.31 24.26
N PHE A 608 -2.33 8.45 24.43
CA PHE A 608 -1.37 7.74 23.58
C PHE A 608 -1.42 6.21 23.72
N LEU A 609 -1.70 5.68 24.91
CA LEU A 609 -1.91 4.25 25.11
C LEU A 609 -3.19 3.77 24.39
N VAL A 610 -4.29 4.50 24.49
CA VAL A 610 -5.56 4.19 23.78
C VAL A 610 -5.38 4.25 22.27
N MET A 611 -4.69 5.26 21.74
CA MET A 611 -4.35 5.36 20.32
C MET A 611 -3.50 4.17 19.85
N GLN A 612 -2.49 3.77 20.63
CA GLN A 612 -1.63 2.63 20.30
C GLN A 612 -2.41 1.30 20.30
N CYS A 613 -3.38 1.12 21.20
CA CYS A 613 -4.27 -0.04 21.21
C CYS A 613 -5.13 -0.16 19.95
N GLY A 614 -5.56 0.98 19.37
CA GLY A 614 -6.35 1.02 18.13
C GLY A 614 -5.51 0.84 16.86
N PHE A 615 -4.51 1.69 16.66
CA PHE A 615 -3.88 1.84 15.33
C PHE A 615 -2.82 0.79 14.99
N ALA A 616 -2.08 0.26 15.98
CA ALA A 616 -1.03 -0.75 15.81
C ALA A 616 -0.14 -0.56 14.55
N PRO A 617 0.59 0.56 14.44
CA PRO A 617 1.17 1.06 13.18
C PRO A 617 2.33 0.25 12.61
N PHE A 618 2.96 -0.65 13.38
CA PHE A 618 4.12 -1.42 12.92
C PHE A 618 3.73 -2.66 12.11
N LEU A 619 4.60 -3.07 11.18
CA LEU A 619 4.47 -4.33 10.43
C LEU A 619 4.52 -5.54 11.37
N ASN A 620 5.58 -5.61 12.18
CA ASN A 620 5.82 -6.71 13.10
C ASN A 620 4.92 -6.55 14.34
N PRO A 621 4.21 -7.59 14.78
CA PRO A 621 3.40 -7.55 16.00
C PRO A 621 4.27 -7.35 17.25
N VAL A 622 5.51 -7.85 17.22
CA VAL A 622 6.55 -7.65 18.25
C VAL A 622 6.82 -6.15 18.46
N ASN A 623 6.96 -5.38 17.39
CA ASN A 623 7.21 -3.93 17.49
C ASN A 623 5.98 -3.21 18.07
N ASN A 624 4.77 -3.61 17.66
CA ASN A 624 3.54 -3.10 18.27
C ASN A 624 3.43 -3.45 19.77
N ALA A 625 3.90 -4.63 20.18
CA ALA A 625 3.95 -5.06 21.58
C ALA A 625 4.97 -4.26 22.39
N SER A 626 6.18 -4.05 21.84
CA SER A 626 7.21 -3.21 22.46
C SER A 626 6.74 -1.77 22.64
N GLU A 627 6.03 -1.22 21.66
CA GLU A 627 5.43 0.12 21.76
C GLU A 627 4.24 0.15 22.74
N PHE A 628 3.42 -0.90 22.81
CA PHE A 628 2.41 -1.02 23.86
C PHE A 628 3.04 -1.06 25.26
N THR A 629 4.14 -1.79 25.45
CA THR A 629 4.91 -1.82 26.69
C THR A 629 5.56 -0.48 27.03
N SER A 630 6.07 0.27 26.04
CA SER A 630 6.60 1.62 26.26
C SER A 630 5.50 2.60 26.71
N ARG A 631 4.33 2.60 26.05
CA ARG A 631 3.19 3.45 26.46
C ARG A 631 2.63 3.06 27.83
N LEU A 632 2.55 1.77 28.13
CA LEU A 632 2.13 1.28 29.44
C LEU A 632 3.12 1.73 30.54
N ASN A 633 4.44 1.68 30.27
CA ASN A 633 5.45 2.18 31.19
C ASN A 633 5.28 3.68 31.49
N TYR A 634 5.00 4.51 30.48
CA TYR A 634 4.74 5.93 30.70
C TYR A 634 3.51 6.17 31.58
N VAL A 635 2.38 5.49 31.30
CA VAL A 635 1.15 5.60 32.11
C VAL A 635 1.39 5.16 33.55
N LEU A 636 2.08 4.05 33.78
CA LEU A 636 2.42 3.58 35.13
C LEU A 636 3.36 4.55 35.86
N THR A 637 4.36 5.10 35.17
CA THR A 637 5.30 6.08 35.74
C THR A 637 4.59 7.39 36.12
N SER A 638 3.74 7.93 35.24
CA SER A 638 2.94 9.13 35.54
C SER A 638 1.89 8.90 36.62
N ALA A 639 1.33 7.70 36.74
CA ALA A 639 0.42 7.35 37.84
C ALA A 639 1.14 7.31 39.20
N ILE A 640 2.37 6.77 39.25
CA ILE A 640 3.22 6.84 40.46
C ILE A 640 3.61 8.29 40.76
N ALA A 641 4.02 9.06 39.74
CA ALA A 641 4.36 10.48 39.89
C ALA A 641 3.21 11.29 40.51
N LEU A 642 1.98 11.07 40.04
CA LEU A 642 0.77 11.68 40.62
C LEU A 642 0.53 11.21 42.06
N GLY A 643 0.70 9.92 42.37
CA GLY A 643 0.57 9.39 43.73
C GLY A 643 1.60 9.95 44.72
N VAL A 644 2.83 10.21 44.27
CA VAL A 644 3.86 10.91 45.05
C VAL A 644 3.51 12.39 45.22
N ALA A 645 3.07 13.08 44.16
CA ALA A 645 2.67 14.49 44.20
C ALA A 645 1.43 14.76 45.09
N LEU A 646 0.51 13.79 45.19
CA LEU A 646 -0.63 13.80 46.10
C LEU A 646 -0.28 13.39 47.54
N ASN A 647 0.99 13.06 47.83
CA ASN A 647 1.51 12.71 49.16
C ASN A 647 0.74 11.55 49.84
N ILE A 648 0.37 10.53 49.06
CA ILE A 648 -0.39 9.35 49.51
C ILE A 648 0.42 8.57 50.59
N PRO A 649 -0.21 8.04 51.66
CA PRO A 649 0.46 7.19 52.64
C PRO A 649 1.15 6.00 51.95
N GLY A 650 2.43 5.80 52.26
CA GLY A 650 3.27 4.78 51.61
C GLY A 650 4.13 5.29 50.43
N LYS A 651 4.18 6.61 50.17
CA LYS A 651 4.96 7.22 49.07
C LYS A 651 6.40 6.70 48.88
N ASN A 652 7.11 6.35 49.95
CA ASN A 652 8.48 5.80 49.85
C ASN A 652 8.51 4.42 49.16
N VAL A 653 7.48 3.59 49.36
CA VAL A 653 7.33 2.27 48.71
C VAL A 653 6.95 2.43 47.23
N LEU A 654 6.13 3.43 46.91
CA LEU A 654 5.76 3.78 45.53
C LEU A 654 6.98 4.28 44.74
N ASN A 655 7.79 5.15 45.34
CA ASN A 655 8.95 5.78 44.69
C ASN A 655 10.16 4.84 44.56
N GLY A 656 10.31 3.86 45.46
CA GLY A 656 11.40 2.87 45.43
C GLY A 656 10.99 1.53 44.81
N VAL A 657 10.48 0.62 45.64
CA VAL A 657 10.29 -0.80 45.28
C VAL A 657 9.33 -1.01 44.10
N LEU A 658 8.20 -0.29 44.06
CA LEU A 658 7.22 -0.45 42.98
C LEU A 658 7.79 0.03 41.62
N LEU A 659 8.49 1.18 41.63
CA LEU A 659 9.14 1.74 40.45
C LEU A 659 10.26 0.81 39.93
N LEU A 660 11.03 0.18 40.83
CA LEU A 660 12.04 -0.83 40.48
C LEU A 660 11.42 -2.09 39.84
N ILE A 661 10.28 -2.58 40.33
CA ILE A 661 9.59 -3.73 39.72
C ILE A 661 9.11 -3.39 38.30
N ILE A 662 8.53 -2.20 38.11
CA ILE A 662 8.10 -1.71 36.80
C ILE A 662 9.31 -1.56 35.86
N TYR A 663 10.44 -1.05 36.35
CA TYR A 663 11.69 -0.96 35.60
C TYR A 663 12.14 -2.34 35.09
N ILE A 664 12.30 -3.32 35.98
CA ILE A 664 12.79 -4.66 35.62
C ILE A 664 11.90 -5.33 34.58
N ILE A 665 10.57 -5.22 34.73
CA ILE A 665 9.62 -5.83 33.79
C ILE A 665 9.62 -5.10 32.44
N THR A 666 9.52 -3.76 32.42
CA THR A 666 9.34 -3.00 31.17
C THR A 666 10.63 -2.93 30.34
N TYR A 667 11.80 -2.74 30.97
CA TYR A 667 13.08 -2.80 30.26
C TYR A 667 13.45 -4.23 29.85
N GLY A 668 13.15 -5.23 30.69
CA GLY A 668 13.35 -6.65 30.35
C GLY A 668 12.54 -7.08 29.11
N LEU A 669 11.26 -6.69 29.04
CA LEU A 669 10.41 -6.92 27.86
C LEU A 669 10.90 -6.13 26.63
N SER A 670 11.27 -4.86 26.78
CA SER A 670 11.78 -4.03 25.67
C SER A 670 13.08 -4.59 25.08
N PHE A 671 13.98 -5.09 25.93
CA PHE A 671 15.20 -5.78 25.52
C PHE A 671 14.89 -7.12 24.83
N TYR A 672 13.96 -7.92 25.36
CA TYR A 672 13.52 -9.17 24.72
C TYR A 672 12.92 -8.93 23.32
N PHE A 673 12.02 -7.95 23.18
CA PHE A 673 11.42 -7.58 21.89
C PHE A 673 12.47 -7.05 20.90
N SER A 674 13.55 -6.43 21.40
CA SER A 674 14.70 -6.04 20.58
C SER A 674 15.48 -7.24 20.03
N LEU A 675 15.65 -8.30 20.83
CA LEU A 675 16.39 -9.51 20.43
C LEU A 675 15.61 -10.41 19.47
N ILE A 676 14.29 -10.61 19.68
CA ILE A 676 13.49 -11.52 18.85
C ILE A 676 13.33 -11.04 17.38
N GLY A 677 13.53 -9.74 17.11
CA GLY A 677 13.60 -9.21 15.75
C GLY A 677 14.71 -9.87 14.90
N THR A 678 15.80 -10.32 15.52
CA THR A 678 16.96 -10.90 14.82
C THR A 678 16.66 -12.26 14.17
N ASN A 679 17.27 -12.55 13.02
CA ASN A 679 17.09 -13.83 12.32
C ASN A 679 17.57 -15.04 13.15
N ILE A 680 18.58 -14.85 14.02
CA ILE A 680 19.10 -15.91 14.91
C ILE A 680 18.05 -16.24 15.98
N MET A 681 17.54 -15.23 16.70
CA MET A 681 16.53 -15.45 17.72
C MET A 681 15.21 -15.94 17.11
N ARG A 682 14.81 -15.44 15.93
CA ARG A 682 13.63 -15.91 15.20
C ARG A 682 13.72 -17.40 14.84
N ARG A 683 14.88 -17.87 14.37
CA ARG A 683 15.14 -19.31 14.13
C ARG A 683 15.16 -20.12 15.42
N ALA A 684 15.73 -19.60 16.50
CA ALA A 684 15.71 -20.25 17.81
C ALA A 684 14.28 -20.40 18.34
N VAL A 685 13.45 -19.34 18.25
CA VAL A 685 12.03 -19.36 18.63
C VAL A 685 11.21 -20.28 17.73
N LYS A 686 11.41 -20.28 16.40
CA LYS A 686 10.73 -21.24 15.49
C LYS A 686 11.06 -22.69 15.82
N ARG A 687 12.33 -23.00 16.17
CA ARG A 687 12.76 -24.33 16.62
C ARG A 687 12.24 -24.70 18.01
N LEU A 688 12.17 -23.75 18.95
CA LEU A 688 11.61 -23.94 20.29
C LEU A 688 10.09 -24.17 20.25
N ALA A 689 9.38 -23.43 19.40
CA ALA A 689 7.95 -23.64 19.12
C ALA A 689 7.69 -24.92 18.29
N ARG A 690 8.69 -25.35 17.50
CA ARG A 690 8.64 -26.50 16.55
C ARG A 690 7.60 -26.29 15.46
N ARG A 691 7.52 -25.05 14.98
CA ARG A 691 6.47 -24.58 14.08
C ARG A 691 6.83 -24.88 12.62
N ILE A 692 5.92 -25.54 11.90
CA ILE A 692 5.93 -25.62 10.44
C ILE A 692 5.20 -24.38 9.90
N ASP A 693 5.77 -23.74 8.89
CA ASP A 693 5.25 -22.52 8.26
C ASP A 693 4.70 -22.84 6.86
N PHE A 694 3.46 -22.40 6.54
CA PHE A 694 2.86 -22.43 5.19
C PHE A 694 2.43 -21.04 4.69
N SER A 695 2.57 -20.78 3.39
CA SER A 695 2.25 -19.51 2.73
C SER A 695 0.82 -19.38 2.24
N ILE A 696 0.30 -20.49 1.73
CA ILE A 696 -1.09 -20.71 1.33
C ILE A 696 -1.79 -21.35 2.53
N ASP A 697 -3.07 -21.06 2.72
CA ASP A 697 -3.91 -21.77 3.68
C ASP A 697 -4.29 -23.16 3.15
N ILE A 698 -3.30 -24.04 3.03
CA ILE A 698 -3.42 -25.34 2.35
C ILE A 698 -4.49 -26.27 2.97
N PHE A 699 -4.90 -26.02 4.21
CA PHE A 699 -5.98 -26.75 4.90
C PHE A 699 -7.37 -26.08 4.79
N SER A 700 -7.51 -24.97 4.07
CA SER A 700 -8.81 -24.30 3.87
C SER A 700 -9.66 -25.07 2.85
N PRO A 701 -11.01 -25.09 3.00
CA PRO A 701 -11.89 -25.67 1.98
C PRO A 701 -11.72 -24.94 0.64
N ARG A 702 -11.72 -23.59 0.68
CA ARG A 702 -11.71 -22.67 -0.48
C ARG A 702 -10.35 -22.52 -1.19
N VAL A 703 -9.49 -23.53 -1.18
CA VAL A 703 -8.29 -23.55 -2.03
C VAL A 703 -8.72 -23.97 -3.43
N ASP A 704 -8.34 -23.19 -4.44
CA ASP A 704 -8.54 -23.57 -5.84
C ASP A 704 -7.62 -24.76 -6.19
N LEU A 705 -8.21 -25.95 -6.29
CA LEU A 705 -7.56 -27.20 -6.67
C LEU A 705 -7.87 -27.63 -8.12
N SER A 706 -8.54 -26.77 -8.89
CA SER A 706 -8.91 -27.05 -10.28
C SER A 706 -7.67 -27.30 -11.16
N PRO A 707 -7.80 -27.96 -12.32
CA PRO A 707 -6.68 -28.11 -13.27
C PRO A 707 -6.04 -26.77 -13.68
N SER A 708 -6.83 -25.68 -13.62
CA SER A 708 -6.43 -24.28 -13.86
C SER A 708 -5.72 -23.58 -12.68
N CYS A 709 -5.49 -24.28 -11.56
CA CYS A 709 -4.97 -23.74 -10.30
C CYS A 709 -3.86 -22.69 -10.48
N PRO A 710 -4.08 -21.43 -10.05
CA PRO A 710 -3.09 -20.36 -10.14
C PRO A 710 -1.77 -20.66 -9.41
N HIS A 711 -1.74 -21.60 -8.47
CA HIS A 711 -0.54 -21.96 -7.73
C HIS A 711 0.36 -22.91 -8.54
N THR A 712 -0.20 -23.96 -9.15
CA THR A 712 0.57 -24.90 -9.99
C THR A 712 1.05 -24.22 -11.27
N LYS A 713 0.19 -23.41 -11.91
CA LYS A 713 0.56 -22.59 -13.08
C LYS A 713 1.73 -21.63 -12.78
N ARG A 714 1.72 -20.97 -11.61
CA ARG A 714 2.84 -20.10 -11.19
C ARG A 714 4.13 -20.88 -10.92
N ARG A 715 4.07 -21.92 -10.08
CA ARG A 715 5.22 -22.69 -9.55
C ARG A 715 5.83 -23.70 -10.51
N ILE A 716 5.22 -23.91 -11.69
CA ILE A 716 5.73 -24.83 -12.71
C ILE A 716 5.95 -24.07 -14.02
N TRP A 717 4.89 -23.56 -14.64
CA TRP A 717 4.96 -22.95 -15.98
C TRP A 717 5.64 -21.58 -15.98
N GLN A 718 5.15 -20.66 -15.15
CA GLN A 718 5.59 -19.26 -15.16
C GLN A 718 6.98 -19.07 -14.53
N GLU A 719 7.30 -19.82 -13.48
CA GLU A 719 8.64 -19.89 -12.89
C GLU A 719 9.67 -20.46 -13.89
N ALA A 720 9.32 -21.49 -14.66
CA ALA A 720 10.19 -22.03 -15.71
C ALA A 720 10.39 -21.06 -16.89
N LEU A 721 9.33 -20.47 -17.44
CA LEU A 721 9.44 -19.50 -18.53
C LEU A 721 10.26 -18.26 -18.11
N THR A 722 10.00 -17.69 -16.94
CA THR A 722 10.76 -16.54 -16.44
C THR A 722 12.23 -16.92 -16.21
N THR A 723 12.50 -18.11 -15.67
CA THR A 723 13.88 -18.61 -15.51
C THR A 723 14.58 -18.79 -16.86
N LEU A 724 13.91 -19.36 -17.86
CA LEU A 724 14.47 -19.55 -19.20
C LEU A 724 14.88 -18.21 -19.82
N LEU A 725 14.00 -17.21 -19.76
CA LEU A 725 14.26 -15.88 -20.32
C LEU A 725 15.37 -15.12 -19.57
N LEU A 726 15.40 -15.19 -18.23
CA LEU A 726 16.33 -14.41 -17.42
C LEU A 726 17.71 -15.08 -17.20
N THR A 727 17.85 -16.39 -17.47
CA THR A 727 19.15 -17.09 -17.38
C THR A 727 19.85 -17.26 -18.73
N SER A 728 19.11 -17.39 -19.83
CA SER A 728 19.68 -17.67 -21.16
C SER A 728 20.51 -16.49 -21.67
N ALA A 729 21.66 -16.79 -22.28
CA ALA A 729 22.71 -15.80 -22.51
C ALA A 729 22.30 -14.64 -23.43
N GLU A 730 21.35 -14.88 -24.33
CA GLU A 730 20.90 -13.97 -25.39
C GLU A 730 19.70 -13.10 -24.96
N THR A 731 18.87 -13.60 -24.04
CA THR A 731 17.63 -12.94 -23.60
C THR A 731 17.69 -12.29 -22.23
N LYS A 732 18.65 -12.68 -21.37
CA LYS A 732 18.80 -12.15 -20.00
C LYS A 732 18.97 -10.62 -19.98
N ILE A 733 18.63 -10.02 -18.83
CA ILE A 733 18.87 -8.59 -18.58
C ILE A 733 20.40 -8.32 -18.56
N PRO A 734 20.92 -7.31 -19.28
CA PRO A 734 22.34 -6.95 -19.25
C PRO A 734 22.79 -6.53 -17.84
N LYS A 735 24.04 -6.78 -17.45
CA LYS A 735 24.53 -6.50 -16.07
C LYS A 735 24.53 -5.01 -15.74
N GLU A 736 24.60 -4.19 -16.78
CA GLU A 736 24.70 -2.74 -16.76
C GLU A 736 23.32 -2.08 -16.60
N GLN A 737 22.23 -2.78 -16.93
CA GLN A 737 20.88 -2.24 -16.88
C GLN A 737 20.39 -2.07 -15.43
N THR A 738 19.92 -0.88 -15.10
CA THR A 738 19.21 -0.63 -13.84
C THR A 738 17.71 -0.68 -14.11
N MET A 739 17.02 -1.65 -13.51
CA MET A 739 15.57 -1.86 -13.65
C MET A 739 14.77 -0.74 -12.94
N GLN A 740 14.80 0.46 -13.52
CA GLN A 740 14.14 1.66 -13.03
C GLN A 740 12.95 1.98 -13.94
N PHE A 741 11.79 2.14 -13.33
CA PHE A 741 10.56 2.48 -14.03
C PHE A 741 10.22 3.97 -13.79
N LYS A 742 9.71 4.64 -14.82
CA LYS A 742 8.94 5.87 -14.68
C LYS A 742 7.51 5.47 -14.35
N GLU A 743 7.05 5.85 -13.16
CA GLU A 743 5.76 5.44 -12.60
C GLU A 743 4.97 6.70 -12.22
N ALA A 744 3.65 6.63 -12.32
CA ALA A 744 2.76 7.65 -11.75
C ALA A 744 2.71 7.51 -10.22
N ARG A 745 2.38 8.58 -9.50
CA ARG A 745 2.24 8.49 -8.03
C ARG A 745 0.97 7.74 -7.64
N ASP A 746 -0.10 8.00 -8.38
CA ASP A 746 -1.47 7.58 -8.08
C ASP A 746 -2.06 6.80 -9.27
N ASP A 747 -1.24 5.93 -9.89
CA ASP A 747 -1.54 5.08 -11.07
C ASP A 747 -2.12 5.82 -12.30
N GLU A 748 -1.85 7.12 -12.42
CA GLU A 748 -2.37 8.04 -13.45
C GLU A 748 -2.02 7.62 -14.89
N TYR A 749 -0.88 6.96 -15.12
CA TYR A 749 -0.43 6.41 -16.40
C TYR A 749 0.42 5.14 -16.21
N PRO A 750 0.49 4.24 -17.20
CA PRO A 750 1.19 2.96 -17.07
C PRO A 750 2.71 3.10 -16.86
N PRO A 751 3.37 2.11 -16.23
CA PRO A 751 4.79 2.20 -15.88
C PRO A 751 5.68 1.92 -17.09
N TYR A 752 6.81 2.62 -17.17
CA TYR A 752 7.72 2.55 -18.32
C TYR A 752 9.18 2.33 -17.90
N LEU A 753 9.81 1.25 -18.37
CA LEU A 753 11.23 0.94 -18.10
C LEU A 753 12.14 2.00 -18.74
N LEU A 754 13.06 2.58 -17.99
CA LEU A 754 13.99 3.59 -18.49
C LEU A 754 15.30 2.97 -18.98
N ASN A 755 15.99 3.67 -19.88
CA ASN A 755 17.31 3.29 -20.41
C ASN A 755 17.34 1.86 -21.01
N PHE A 756 16.29 1.44 -21.70
CA PHE A 756 16.18 0.09 -22.27
C PHE A 756 17.39 -0.29 -23.14
N LEU A 757 18.02 -1.44 -22.85
CA LEU A 757 19.25 -1.89 -23.52
C LEU A 757 19.01 -2.97 -24.59
N GLY A 758 17.78 -3.49 -24.71
CA GLY A 758 17.33 -4.25 -25.90
C GLY A 758 16.87 -5.68 -25.66
N SER A 759 17.03 -6.25 -24.46
CA SER A 759 16.81 -7.68 -24.24
C SER A 759 15.33 -8.07 -24.04
N ALA A 760 14.99 -9.30 -24.44
CA ALA A 760 13.66 -9.86 -24.18
C ALA A 760 13.36 -10.02 -22.68
N GLY A 761 14.38 -10.25 -21.83
CA GLY A 761 14.24 -10.36 -20.38
C GLY A 761 13.88 -9.04 -19.70
N GLU A 762 14.47 -7.92 -20.14
CA GLU A 762 14.03 -6.58 -19.73
C GLU A 762 12.55 -6.36 -20.06
N ARG A 763 12.15 -6.73 -21.29
CA ARG A 763 10.77 -6.57 -21.77
C ARG A 763 9.77 -7.49 -21.07
N HIS A 764 10.17 -8.72 -20.71
CA HIS A 764 9.35 -9.63 -19.93
C HIS A 764 9.04 -9.04 -18.55
N VAL A 765 10.05 -8.52 -17.84
CA VAL A 765 9.85 -7.86 -16.55
C VAL A 765 9.07 -6.55 -16.69
N GLU A 766 9.28 -5.76 -17.74
CA GLU A 766 8.47 -4.56 -18.02
C GLU A 766 7.00 -4.92 -18.29
N ASN A 767 6.73 -5.94 -19.12
CA ASN A 767 5.38 -6.43 -19.38
C ASN A 767 4.70 -6.93 -18.09
N LEU A 768 5.43 -7.64 -17.21
CA LEU A 768 4.93 -8.06 -15.90
C LEU A 768 4.68 -6.86 -14.96
N ARG A 769 5.54 -5.83 -14.96
CA ARG A 769 5.34 -4.59 -14.18
C ARG A 769 4.06 -3.88 -14.63
N ILE A 770 3.86 -3.74 -15.94
CA ILE A 770 2.65 -3.14 -16.51
C ILE A 770 1.41 -3.95 -16.12
N LEU A 771 1.41 -5.29 -16.28
CA LEU A 771 0.27 -6.14 -15.90
C LEU A 771 -0.08 -6.04 -14.41
N ARG A 772 0.93 -5.94 -13.53
CA ARG A 772 0.78 -5.72 -12.08
C ARG A 772 0.18 -4.33 -11.74
N GLU A 773 0.20 -3.37 -12.66
CA GLU A 773 -0.27 -1.98 -12.45
C GLU A 773 -1.60 -1.65 -13.14
N VAL A 774 -1.82 -2.12 -14.37
CA VAL A 774 -3.04 -1.81 -15.15
C VAL A 774 -4.13 -2.88 -15.04
N GLY A 775 -3.77 -4.10 -14.62
CA GLY A 775 -4.69 -5.23 -14.53
C GLY A 775 -4.99 -5.92 -15.87
N SER A 776 -5.50 -7.15 -15.81
CA SER A 776 -5.63 -8.03 -16.98
C SER A 776 -6.60 -7.50 -18.03
N VAL A 777 -7.69 -6.83 -17.62
CA VAL A 777 -8.70 -6.27 -18.52
C VAL A 777 -8.11 -5.14 -19.39
N ALA A 778 -7.42 -4.17 -18.77
CA ALA A 778 -6.79 -3.07 -19.50
C ALA A 778 -5.58 -3.55 -20.33
N TYR A 779 -4.82 -4.53 -19.80
CA TYR A 779 -3.72 -5.17 -20.54
C TYR A 779 -4.24 -5.84 -21.82
N ASN A 780 -5.26 -6.70 -21.72
CA ASN A 780 -5.82 -7.42 -22.87
C ASN A 780 -6.51 -6.49 -23.87
N LYS A 781 -7.18 -5.41 -23.40
CA LYS A 781 -7.67 -4.33 -24.28
C LYS A 781 -6.53 -3.66 -25.05
N GLY A 782 -5.40 -3.41 -24.39
CA GLY A 782 -4.17 -2.93 -25.02
C GLY A 782 -3.63 -3.89 -26.09
N VAL A 783 -3.58 -5.20 -25.80
CA VAL A 783 -3.14 -6.21 -26.79
C VAL A 783 -4.08 -6.23 -28.00
N ALA A 784 -5.39 -6.14 -27.79
CA ALA A 784 -6.37 -6.10 -28.89
C ALA A 784 -6.19 -4.87 -29.81
N LEU A 785 -5.84 -3.71 -29.27
CA LEU A 785 -5.54 -2.51 -30.08
C LEU A 785 -4.20 -2.59 -30.81
N VAL A 786 -3.20 -3.25 -30.22
CA VAL A 786 -1.82 -3.30 -30.74
C VAL A 786 -1.57 -4.54 -31.63
N SER A 787 -2.46 -5.53 -31.64
CA SER A 787 -2.30 -6.77 -32.42
C SER A 787 -3.60 -7.41 -32.92
N GLY A 788 -4.76 -6.78 -32.72
CA GLY A 788 -6.05 -7.21 -33.25
C GLY A 788 -6.35 -6.67 -34.67
N PRO A 789 -7.59 -6.83 -35.17
CA PRO A 789 -7.96 -6.48 -36.56
C PRO A 789 -7.77 -4.99 -36.88
N ASP A 790 -8.09 -4.11 -35.92
CA ASP A 790 -8.02 -2.65 -36.10
C ASP A 790 -6.60 -2.08 -35.98
N HIS A 791 -5.59 -2.95 -35.80
CA HIS A 791 -4.19 -2.57 -35.57
C HIS A 791 -3.65 -1.59 -36.62
N THR A 792 -3.95 -1.79 -37.91
CA THR A 792 -3.40 -0.97 -39.00
C THR A 792 -3.85 0.49 -38.91
N TRP A 793 -5.15 0.73 -38.72
CA TRP A 793 -5.71 2.05 -38.47
C TRP A 793 -5.17 2.66 -37.17
N PHE A 794 -5.14 1.87 -36.08
CA PHE A 794 -4.61 2.34 -34.80
C PHE A 794 -3.12 2.72 -34.88
N GLN A 795 -2.32 1.98 -35.65
CA GLN A 795 -0.91 2.28 -35.91
C GLN A 795 -0.75 3.63 -36.64
N HIS A 796 -1.62 3.96 -37.61
CA HIS A 796 -1.60 5.29 -38.24
C HIS A 796 -1.90 6.42 -37.25
N LEU A 797 -2.83 6.22 -36.30
CA LEU A 797 -3.12 7.18 -35.23
C LEU A 797 -1.92 7.38 -34.30
N VAL A 798 -1.31 6.28 -33.84
CA VAL A 798 -0.11 6.29 -32.98
C VAL A 798 1.07 6.98 -33.66
N LEU A 799 1.36 6.66 -34.92
CA LEU A 799 2.43 7.29 -35.69
C LEU A 799 2.18 8.80 -35.87
N THR A 800 0.93 9.21 -36.08
CA THR A 800 0.55 10.63 -36.19
C THR A 800 0.85 11.39 -34.88
N ILE A 801 0.47 10.80 -33.73
CA ILE A 801 0.77 11.36 -32.41
C ILE A 801 2.28 11.46 -32.18
N GLN A 802 3.03 10.38 -32.37
CA GLN A 802 4.47 10.33 -32.12
C GLN A 802 5.27 11.30 -33.01
N ASN A 803 4.88 11.46 -34.28
CA ASN A 803 5.57 12.36 -35.22
C ASN A 803 5.23 13.86 -34.98
N HIS A 804 4.00 14.20 -34.59
CA HIS A 804 3.50 15.58 -34.63
C HIS A 804 3.04 16.17 -33.28
N PHE A 805 2.66 15.34 -32.31
CA PHE A 805 1.93 15.72 -31.10
C PHE A 805 2.52 15.14 -29.81
N VAL A 806 3.85 15.11 -29.75
CA VAL A 806 4.69 14.77 -28.59
C VAL A 806 5.70 15.91 -28.34
N GLY A 807 6.16 16.09 -27.11
CA GLY A 807 6.99 17.21 -26.67
C GLY A 807 6.18 18.46 -26.32
N PRO A 808 6.82 19.64 -26.29
CA PRO A 808 6.20 20.87 -25.82
C PRO A 808 5.14 21.41 -26.77
N ASP A 809 4.33 22.32 -26.23
CA ASP A 809 3.32 23.10 -26.96
C ASP A 809 2.26 22.21 -27.62
N CYS A 810 1.92 21.11 -26.95
CA CYS A 810 0.74 20.30 -27.21
C CYS A 810 -0.48 20.90 -26.49
N HIS A 811 -1.66 20.66 -27.05
CA HIS A 811 -2.94 21.16 -26.57
C HIS A 811 -3.87 20.01 -26.19
N TRP A 812 -4.56 20.14 -25.06
CA TRP A 812 -5.71 19.30 -24.73
C TRP A 812 -6.75 20.11 -23.95
N ARG A 813 -8.01 19.95 -24.33
CA ARG A 813 -9.17 20.34 -23.55
C ARG A 813 -10.02 19.09 -23.36
N SER A 814 -10.08 18.58 -22.13
CA SER A 814 -10.96 17.47 -21.78
C SER A 814 -12.43 17.94 -21.85
N PRO A 815 -13.37 17.06 -22.26
CA PRO A 815 -14.81 17.36 -22.21
C PRO A 815 -15.33 17.64 -20.79
N ASP A 816 -14.71 17.02 -19.79
CA ASP A 816 -15.13 17.00 -18.38
C ASP A 816 -14.67 18.27 -17.61
N GLN A 817 -13.64 18.95 -18.10
CA GLN A 817 -13.12 20.21 -17.54
C GLN A 817 -13.17 21.37 -18.55
N PRO A 818 -14.35 21.74 -19.09
CA PRO A 818 -14.46 22.75 -20.16
C PRO A 818 -14.00 24.15 -19.71
N ASN A 819 -14.08 24.43 -18.40
CA ASN A 819 -13.72 25.72 -17.80
C ASN A 819 -12.21 25.88 -17.52
N ARG A 820 -11.37 24.88 -17.86
CA ARG A 820 -9.91 24.95 -17.72
C ARG A 820 -9.32 26.01 -18.66
N ARG A 821 -8.74 27.08 -18.10
CA ARG A 821 -8.14 28.18 -18.88
C ARG A 821 -6.88 27.77 -19.64
N ILE A 822 -5.96 27.08 -18.96
CA ILE A 822 -4.68 26.65 -19.52
C ILE A 822 -4.84 25.25 -20.10
N CYS A 823 -4.94 25.18 -21.43
CA CYS A 823 -5.08 23.95 -22.22
C CYS A 823 -3.78 23.52 -22.94
N PHE A 824 -2.68 24.27 -22.76
CA PHE A 824 -1.37 23.96 -23.35
C PHE A 824 -0.39 23.35 -22.33
N GLY A 825 0.59 22.60 -22.82
CA GLY A 825 1.59 21.92 -22.01
C GLY A 825 2.59 21.08 -22.81
N ASN A 826 3.27 20.17 -22.13
CA ASN A 826 4.18 19.17 -22.69
C ASN A 826 3.51 17.79 -22.66
N ALA A 827 3.66 16.99 -23.73
CA ALA A 827 3.05 15.66 -23.83
C ALA A 827 4.08 14.59 -24.19
N TRP A 828 3.91 13.37 -23.67
CA TRP A 828 4.72 12.21 -24.04
C TRP A 828 3.86 10.97 -24.26
N TRP A 829 4.42 10.02 -25.00
CA TRP A 829 3.77 8.76 -25.36
C TRP A 829 4.23 7.62 -24.46
N VAL A 830 3.29 6.89 -23.86
CA VAL A 830 3.55 5.60 -23.21
C VAL A 830 3.01 4.50 -24.15
N PRO A 831 3.84 3.54 -24.60
CA PRO A 831 3.44 2.63 -25.66
C PRO A 831 2.44 1.56 -25.25
N PHE A 832 2.36 1.18 -23.96
CA PHE A 832 1.49 0.09 -23.54
C PHE A 832 1.02 0.14 -22.07
N PRO A 833 -0.29 0.01 -21.79
CA PRO A 833 -1.38 0.29 -22.73
C PRO A 833 -1.20 1.66 -23.41
N PRO A 834 -1.49 1.79 -24.72
CA PRO A 834 -1.28 3.02 -25.48
C PRO A 834 -1.89 4.25 -24.79
N THR A 835 -1.05 5.18 -24.33
CA THR A 835 -1.50 6.33 -23.51
C THR A 835 -0.74 7.60 -23.92
N VAL A 836 -1.46 8.70 -24.18
CA VAL A 836 -0.85 10.05 -24.18
C VAL A 836 -0.89 10.58 -22.75
N VAL A 837 0.26 10.99 -22.23
CA VAL A 837 0.36 11.69 -20.96
C VAL A 837 0.71 13.14 -21.25
N MET A 838 -0.09 14.08 -20.75
CA MET A 838 0.11 15.51 -20.96
C MET A 838 0.16 16.24 -19.64
N ARG A 839 1.19 17.08 -19.46
CA ARG A 839 1.32 17.98 -18.32
C ARG A 839 1.14 19.42 -18.77
N TYR A 840 0.10 20.07 -18.28
CA TYR A 840 -0.24 21.46 -18.56
C TYR A 840 0.84 22.42 -18.03
N ASP A 841 0.89 23.64 -18.57
CA ASP A 841 1.83 24.67 -18.12
C ASP A 841 1.57 25.14 -16.67
N ASP A 842 0.37 24.90 -16.12
CA ASP A 842 0.04 25.12 -14.70
C ASP A 842 0.54 24.00 -13.76
N GLY A 843 1.10 22.93 -14.32
CA GLY A 843 1.65 21.77 -13.62
C GLY A 843 0.67 20.61 -13.42
N GLY A 844 -0.61 20.75 -13.78
CA GLY A 844 -1.61 19.67 -13.72
C GLY A 844 -1.39 18.61 -14.80
N LEU A 845 -1.86 17.37 -14.55
CA LEU A 845 -1.76 16.25 -15.49
C LEU A 845 -3.10 15.93 -16.16
N ALA A 846 -3.04 15.35 -17.35
CA ALA A 846 -4.13 14.64 -18.01
C ALA A 846 -3.56 13.40 -18.73
N THR A 847 -4.32 12.30 -18.74
CA THR A 847 -3.89 11.03 -19.36
C THR A 847 -5.01 10.49 -20.24
N LEU A 848 -4.70 10.25 -21.51
CA LEU A 848 -5.65 9.86 -22.56
C LEU A 848 -5.42 8.40 -22.90
N ARG A 849 -6.43 7.56 -22.70
CA ARG A 849 -6.34 6.09 -22.76
C ARG A 849 -7.35 5.49 -23.75
N GLU A 850 -8.49 6.15 -23.96
CA GLU A 850 -9.52 5.70 -24.89
C GLU A 850 -9.28 6.24 -26.30
N VAL A 851 -9.60 5.44 -27.32
CA VAL A 851 -9.20 5.75 -28.70
C VAL A 851 -9.88 7.02 -29.22
N SER A 852 -11.11 7.29 -28.79
CA SER A 852 -11.84 8.53 -29.06
C SER A 852 -11.18 9.77 -28.45
N GLU A 853 -10.50 9.65 -27.30
CA GLU A 853 -9.69 10.74 -26.73
C GLU A 853 -8.44 11.00 -27.58
N LEU A 854 -7.80 9.93 -28.07
CA LEU A 854 -6.61 10.02 -28.94
C LEU A 854 -6.96 10.66 -30.30
N GLU A 855 -8.09 10.30 -30.89
CA GLU A 855 -8.63 10.96 -32.09
C GLU A 855 -8.96 12.44 -31.83
N ALA A 856 -9.69 12.73 -30.73
CA ALA A 856 -10.02 14.10 -30.36
C ALA A 856 -8.77 14.95 -30.09
N TYR A 857 -7.73 14.37 -29.50
CA TYR A 857 -6.43 15.02 -29.26
C TYR A 857 -5.72 15.36 -30.57
N VAL A 858 -5.67 14.42 -31.52
CA VAL A 858 -5.15 14.67 -32.87
C VAL A 858 -5.96 15.75 -33.59
N ALA A 859 -7.29 15.71 -33.52
CA ALA A 859 -8.16 16.72 -34.12
C ALA A 859 -7.96 18.12 -33.52
N GLN A 860 -7.90 18.24 -32.18
CA GLN A 860 -7.64 19.50 -31.49
C GLN A 860 -6.29 20.10 -31.90
N ASN A 861 -5.21 19.32 -31.85
CA ASN A 861 -3.87 19.79 -32.20
C ASN A 861 -3.69 20.07 -33.71
N SER A 862 -4.49 19.41 -34.56
CA SER A 862 -4.52 19.67 -36.00
C SER A 862 -5.34 20.92 -36.37
N SER A 863 -6.14 21.49 -35.46
CA SER A 863 -6.94 22.68 -35.75
C SER A 863 -6.08 23.91 -36.03
N HIS A 864 -6.44 24.69 -37.06
CA HIS A 864 -5.67 25.87 -37.50
C HIS A 864 -5.48 26.92 -36.38
N HIS A 865 -6.45 27.04 -35.46
CA HIS A 865 -6.35 27.94 -34.30
C HIS A 865 -5.26 27.49 -33.32
N VAL A 866 -5.20 26.19 -32.99
CA VAL A 866 -4.14 25.64 -32.12
C VAL A 866 -2.78 25.67 -32.81
N GLN A 867 -2.71 25.37 -34.12
CA GLN A 867 -1.46 25.50 -34.89
C GLN A 867 -0.88 26.92 -34.82
N ARG A 868 -1.69 27.97 -35.06
CA ARG A 868 -1.23 29.37 -34.96
C ARG A 868 -0.69 29.71 -33.57
N LYS A 869 -1.32 29.19 -32.51
CA LYS A 869 -0.88 29.41 -31.12
C LYS A 869 0.41 28.66 -30.80
N ARG A 870 0.58 27.43 -31.31
CA ARG A 870 1.85 26.68 -31.27
C ARG A 870 2.97 27.43 -31.99
N GLU A 871 2.71 28.06 -33.14
CA GLU A 871 3.73 28.85 -33.86
C GLU A 871 4.17 30.10 -33.08
N ILE A 872 3.24 30.80 -32.42
CA ILE A 872 3.56 31.92 -31.51
C ILE A 872 4.41 31.42 -30.33
N ARG A 873 4.05 30.28 -29.72
CA ARG A 873 4.81 29.69 -28.61
C ARG A 873 6.23 29.29 -29.01
N MET A 874 6.38 28.64 -30.16
CA MET A 874 7.69 28.26 -30.74
C MET A 874 8.56 29.49 -31.04
N ALA A 875 7.98 30.57 -31.56
CA ALA A 875 8.69 31.83 -31.77
C ALA A 875 9.18 32.46 -30.45
N LEU A 876 8.38 32.42 -29.38
CA LEU A 876 8.80 32.89 -28.05
C LEU A 876 9.86 31.99 -27.42
N ARG A 877 9.78 30.65 -27.56
CA ARG A 877 10.87 29.73 -27.15
C ARG A 877 12.17 29.98 -27.89
N ALA A 878 12.11 30.36 -29.18
CA ALA A 878 13.29 30.76 -29.95
C ALA A 878 13.96 32.04 -29.41
N LEU A 879 13.27 32.85 -28.59
CA LEU A 879 13.80 34.02 -27.90
C LEU A 879 14.23 33.75 -26.44
N ASP A 880 14.02 32.55 -25.91
CA ASP A 880 14.33 32.25 -24.51
C ASP A 880 15.84 32.31 -24.21
N GLY A 881 16.19 32.97 -23.11
CA GLY A 881 17.54 33.33 -22.72
C GLY A 881 18.22 34.38 -23.59
N GLN A 882 17.55 34.95 -24.60
CA GLN A 882 18.15 35.91 -25.54
C GLN A 882 17.94 37.36 -25.10
N VAL A 883 18.87 38.23 -25.51
CA VAL A 883 18.67 39.68 -25.46
C VAL A 883 17.76 40.09 -26.61
N VAL A 884 16.57 40.60 -26.28
CA VAL A 884 15.52 41.01 -27.22
C VAL A 884 15.31 42.51 -27.21
N ILE A 885 14.85 43.05 -28.34
CA ILE A 885 14.51 44.47 -28.50
C ILE A 885 13.05 44.67 -28.10
N TRP A 886 12.82 45.39 -27.00
CA TRP A 886 11.52 45.93 -26.61
C TRP A 886 11.72 47.17 -25.72
N PRO A 887 11.44 48.38 -26.23
CA PRO A 887 11.57 49.60 -25.43
C PRO A 887 10.57 49.66 -24.27
N TYR A 888 11.05 49.99 -23.07
CA TYR A 888 10.25 50.07 -21.85
C TYR A 888 10.76 51.18 -20.92
N ASP A 889 9.85 52.06 -20.50
CA ASP A 889 10.13 53.11 -19.53
C ASP A 889 9.78 52.64 -18.11
N HIS A 890 10.80 52.32 -17.32
CA HIS A 890 10.59 51.97 -15.91
C HIS A 890 10.48 53.24 -15.06
N VAL A 891 9.31 53.46 -14.46
CA VAL A 891 9.07 54.54 -13.50
C VAL A 891 9.34 54.04 -12.08
N GLN A 892 10.37 54.57 -11.43
CA GLN A 892 10.66 54.32 -10.02
C GLN A 892 10.44 55.59 -9.20
N TYR A 893 9.62 55.52 -8.16
CA TYR A 893 9.48 56.62 -7.20
C TYR A 893 10.69 56.68 -6.27
N VAL A 894 11.33 57.84 -6.17
CA VAL A 894 12.53 58.08 -5.37
C VAL A 894 12.23 59.08 -4.25
N GLY A 895 12.61 58.72 -3.02
CA GLY A 895 12.49 59.54 -1.82
C GLY A 895 13.18 58.85 -0.64
N ALA A 896 13.62 59.64 0.35
CA ALA A 896 14.32 59.10 1.52
C ALA A 896 13.37 58.25 2.41
N TYR A 897 13.91 57.18 3.00
CA TYR A 897 13.15 56.20 3.80
C TYR A 897 13.66 56.15 5.24
N GLU A 898 13.70 57.30 5.92
CA GLU A 898 13.97 57.36 7.36
C GLU A 898 12.67 57.09 8.15
N ALA A 899 12.74 56.13 9.09
CA ALA A 899 11.58 55.61 9.79
C ALA A 899 11.46 56.20 11.20
N TRP A 900 10.71 57.29 11.34
CA TRP A 900 10.19 57.73 12.65
C TRP A 900 8.70 58.11 12.58
N CYS A 901 8.10 58.22 13.76
CA CYS A 901 6.66 58.27 14.03
C CYS A 901 5.87 59.39 13.33
N CYS A 902 4.78 58.96 12.69
CA CYS A 902 3.43 59.56 12.81
C CYS A 902 3.03 60.81 12.00
N CYS A 903 3.89 61.41 11.16
CA CYS A 903 3.44 62.44 10.18
C CYS A 903 4.11 62.25 8.80
N ARG A 904 3.43 61.56 7.87
CA ARG A 904 3.97 61.27 6.52
C ARG A 904 3.53 62.30 5.47
N LYS A 905 4.46 63.14 4.99
CA LYS A 905 4.36 63.78 3.66
C LYS A 905 5.15 62.96 2.64
N ARG A 906 4.50 62.54 1.56
CA ARG A 906 5.16 61.90 0.40
C ARG A 906 5.57 62.99 -0.60
N TYR A 907 6.83 63.02 -0.99
CA TYR A 907 7.26 63.65 -2.23
C TYR A 907 7.60 62.54 -3.23
N GLY A 908 6.77 62.37 -4.25
CA GLY A 908 6.92 61.32 -5.27
C GLY A 908 7.74 61.83 -6.45
N ALA A 909 9.07 61.86 -6.35
CA ALA A 909 9.91 62.15 -7.49
C ALA A 909 9.97 60.91 -8.41
N GLU A 910 9.39 60.99 -9.61
CA GLU A 910 9.46 59.92 -10.60
C GLU A 910 10.83 59.91 -11.31
N ARG A 911 11.67 58.93 -10.98
CA ARG A 911 12.83 58.57 -11.79
C ARG A 911 12.38 57.65 -12.91
N ARG A 912 12.23 58.18 -14.11
CA ARG A 912 11.99 57.39 -15.33
C ARG A 912 13.33 56.90 -15.89
N THR A 913 13.45 55.60 -16.13
CA THR A 913 14.64 54.97 -16.71
C THR A 913 14.23 54.23 -17.97
N HIS A 914 14.66 54.75 -19.11
CA HIS A 914 14.38 54.16 -20.43
C HIS A 914 15.31 52.97 -20.68
N TYR A 915 14.74 51.82 -21.02
CA TYR A 915 15.48 50.64 -21.48
C TYR A 915 15.06 50.28 -22.90
N GLN A 916 16.01 49.89 -23.74
CA GLN A 916 15.76 49.50 -25.15
C GLN A 916 15.75 47.98 -25.37
N THR A 917 16.45 47.24 -24.50
CA THR A 917 16.66 45.79 -24.60
C THR A 917 16.49 45.12 -23.24
N CYS A 918 15.99 43.89 -23.23
CA CYS A 918 15.91 43.01 -22.06
C CYS A 918 16.35 41.59 -22.40
N THR A 919 16.65 40.77 -21.40
CA THR A 919 16.65 39.31 -21.58
C THR A 919 15.22 38.79 -21.46
N LEU A 920 14.78 37.96 -22.41
CA LEU A 920 13.54 37.19 -22.26
C LEU A 920 13.85 35.87 -21.54
N GLU A 921 13.15 35.59 -20.44
CA GLU A 921 13.27 34.36 -19.64
C GLU A 921 11.89 33.70 -19.51
N ILE A 922 11.72 32.48 -20.01
CA ILE A 922 10.52 31.66 -19.83
C ILE A 922 10.63 30.87 -18.53
N LYS A 923 9.65 31.04 -17.64
CA LYS A 923 9.56 30.28 -16.40
C LYS A 923 8.86 28.94 -16.66
N HIS A 924 9.65 27.87 -16.57
CA HIS A 924 9.16 26.50 -16.59
C HIS A 924 8.65 26.06 -15.22
N THR A 925 7.59 25.25 -15.21
CA THR A 925 7.05 24.55 -14.05
C THR A 925 7.52 23.09 -14.01
N GLY A 926 7.80 22.50 -15.18
CA GLY A 926 8.37 21.18 -15.35
C GLY A 926 9.83 21.16 -15.81
N GLN A 927 10.45 19.97 -15.75
CA GLN A 927 11.81 19.71 -16.22
C GLN A 927 11.82 18.50 -17.17
N LEU A 928 12.25 18.75 -18.41
CA LEU A 928 12.52 17.73 -19.44
C LEU A 928 13.72 18.23 -20.25
N LEU A 929 14.94 17.91 -19.80
CA LEU A 929 16.17 18.40 -20.43
C LEU A 929 16.59 17.47 -21.58
N TRP A 930 16.64 17.97 -22.81
CA TRP A 930 17.08 17.23 -23.99
C TRP A 930 18.02 18.09 -24.84
N GLU A 931 19.24 17.61 -25.11
CA GLU A 931 20.28 18.36 -25.86
C GLU A 931 20.41 19.81 -25.34
N ASP A 932 20.66 19.94 -24.03
CA ASP A 932 20.75 21.20 -23.26
C ASP A 932 19.54 22.16 -23.37
N THR A 933 18.44 21.71 -23.97
CA THR A 933 17.19 22.46 -24.17
C THR A 933 16.13 21.95 -23.19
N ASN A 934 15.51 22.83 -22.39
CA ASN A 934 14.38 22.43 -21.54
C ASN A 934 13.08 22.41 -22.35
N LEU A 935 12.54 21.21 -22.56
CA LEU A 935 11.29 20.96 -23.25
C LEU A 935 10.09 20.83 -22.26
N GLY A 936 10.32 21.03 -20.97
CA GLY A 936 9.32 20.86 -19.91
C GLY A 936 8.21 21.92 -19.93
N SER A 937 7.08 21.61 -19.30
CA SER A 937 5.92 22.50 -19.21
C SER A 937 6.21 23.80 -18.45
N GLY A 938 5.34 24.78 -18.66
CA GLY A 938 5.44 26.13 -18.11
C GLY A 938 5.76 27.13 -19.22
N PHE A 939 5.02 28.24 -19.22
CA PHE A 939 5.06 29.23 -20.29
C PHE A 939 4.89 30.68 -19.81
N ALA A 940 5.27 30.95 -18.55
CA ALA A 940 5.20 32.31 -18.00
C ALA A 940 6.42 33.13 -18.47
N VAL A 941 6.22 33.98 -19.48
CA VAL A 941 7.26 34.82 -20.08
C VAL A 941 7.56 36.02 -19.18
N THR A 942 8.85 36.25 -18.90
CA THR A 942 9.32 37.44 -18.18
C THR A 942 10.43 38.18 -18.92
N LEU A 943 10.43 39.51 -18.79
CA LEU A 943 11.34 40.43 -19.47
C LEU A 943 12.21 41.14 -18.43
N LYS A 944 13.52 40.98 -18.54
CA LYS A 944 14.51 41.35 -17.52
C LYS A 944 15.43 42.44 -18.07
N TYR A 945 15.20 43.67 -17.63
CA TYR A 945 15.91 44.87 -18.08
C TYR A 945 17.13 45.18 -17.21
N ALA A 946 17.06 44.87 -15.91
CA ALA A 946 18.15 45.01 -14.96
C ALA A 946 17.98 44.03 -13.79
N LYS A 947 19.00 43.92 -12.92
CA LYS A 947 18.97 43.03 -11.73
C LYS A 947 17.70 43.17 -10.89
N ASN A 948 17.18 44.41 -10.77
CA ASN A 948 16.00 44.74 -9.97
C ASN A 948 14.77 45.14 -10.83
N VAL A 949 14.85 45.06 -12.17
CA VAL A 949 13.77 45.47 -13.09
C VAL A 949 13.38 44.27 -13.96
N GLN A 950 12.32 43.59 -13.53
CA GLN A 950 11.68 42.48 -14.23
C GLN A 950 10.21 42.83 -14.47
N VAL A 951 9.69 42.44 -15.63
CA VAL A 951 8.32 42.76 -16.08
C VAL A 951 7.69 41.51 -16.68
N ASP A 952 6.37 41.41 -16.60
CA ASP A 952 5.58 40.29 -17.14
C ASP A 952 5.33 40.41 -18.66
N GLY A 953 5.04 39.26 -19.31
CA GLY A 953 4.72 39.17 -20.73
C GLY A 953 3.50 39.99 -21.18
N SER A 954 2.61 40.40 -20.28
CA SER A 954 1.54 41.36 -20.56
C SER A 954 2.03 42.67 -21.21
N VAL A 955 3.27 43.10 -20.95
CA VAL A 955 3.87 44.32 -21.56
C VAL A 955 4.28 44.15 -23.02
N ILE A 956 4.45 42.92 -23.53
CA ILE A 956 4.48 42.61 -24.97
C ILE A 956 3.10 42.22 -25.51
N GLY A 957 2.02 42.48 -24.76
CA GLY A 957 0.65 42.16 -25.15
C GLY A 957 0.33 40.66 -25.17
N LEU A 958 1.04 39.86 -24.38
CA LEU A 958 0.75 38.43 -24.22
C LEU A 958 -0.53 38.25 -23.38
N THR A 959 -1.50 37.50 -23.89
CA THR A 959 -2.77 37.18 -23.21
C THR A 959 -2.77 35.74 -22.68
N GLU A 960 -3.59 35.40 -21.68
CA GLU A 960 -3.82 34.00 -21.24
C GLU A 960 -4.15 33.06 -22.42
N GLY A 961 -4.93 33.56 -23.40
CA GLY A 961 -5.29 32.82 -24.61
C GLY A 961 -4.19 32.65 -25.66
N LEU A 962 -3.04 33.33 -25.53
CA LEU A 962 -1.95 33.40 -26.53
C LEU A 962 -2.40 33.85 -27.93
N ASP A 963 -3.32 34.81 -28.01
CA ASP A 963 -3.80 35.41 -29.25
C ASP A 963 -2.84 36.50 -29.77
N LEU A 964 -2.76 36.67 -31.10
CA LEU A 964 -1.82 37.62 -31.72
C LEU A 964 -2.31 39.07 -31.60
N THR A 965 -1.92 39.75 -30.52
CA THR A 965 -2.19 41.16 -30.30
C THR A 965 -1.25 42.07 -31.10
N ARG A 966 -1.59 43.36 -31.25
CA ARG A 966 -0.73 44.36 -31.93
C ARG A 966 0.65 44.52 -31.28
N PRO A 967 0.79 44.61 -29.94
CA PRO A 967 2.11 44.65 -29.30
C PRO A 967 2.91 43.37 -29.55
N LEU A 968 2.26 42.19 -29.49
CA LEU A 968 2.94 40.91 -29.69
C LEU A 968 3.43 40.73 -31.13
N ALA A 969 2.62 41.10 -32.13
CA ALA A 969 3.03 41.13 -33.53
C ALA A 969 4.24 42.06 -33.75
N ARG A 970 4.23 43.26 -33.14
CA ARG A 970 5.36 44.20 -33.20
C ARG A 970 6.61 43.63 -32.51
N PHE A 971 6.47 43.00 -31.35
CA PHE A 971 7.58 42.39 -30.61
C PHE A 971 8.23 41.26 -31.42
N LEU A 972 7.43 40.37 -32.02
CA LEU A 972 7.91 39.29 -32.86
C LEU A 972 8.58 39.82 -34.16
N ALA A 973 8.05 40.88 -34.77
CA ALA A 973 8.64 41.51 -35.94
C ALA A 973 10.01 42.17 -35.64
N LEU A 974 10.12 42.92 -34.53
CA LEU A 974 11.39 43.52 -34.09
C LEU A 974 12.50 42.49 -33.87
N ASN A 975 12.12 41.25 -33.52
CA ASN A 975 13.03 40.16 -33.20
C ASN A 975 13.04 39.03 -34.25
N GLU A 976 12.51 39.26 -35.49
CA GLU A 976 12.37 38.22 -36.53
C GLU A 976 13.70 37.49 -36.81
N HIS A 977 14.82 38.23 -36.81
CA HIS A 977 16.14 37.67 -37.11
C HIS A 977 16.62 36.65 -36.05
N LEU A 978 16.39 36.91 -34.76
CA LEU A 978 16.70 35.99 -33.66
C LEU A 978 15.82 34.74 -33.73
N ILE A 979 14.52 34.93 -33.98
CA ILE A 979 13.55 33.85 -34.15
C ILE A 979 13.98 32.96 -35.33
N ALA A 980 14.28 33.55 -36.49
CA ALA A 980 14.67 32.81 -37.68
C ALA A 980 15.97 32.01 -37.50
N ALA A 981 16.94 32.53 -36.74
CA ALA A 981 18.18 31.83 -36.43
C ALA A 981 17.97 30.62 -35.49
N ARG A 982 17.21 30.79 -34.39
CA ARG A 982 17.06 29.75 -33.35
C ARG A 982 15.92 28.77 -33.58
N LEU A 983 14.88 29.14 -34.33
CA LEU A 983 13.71 28.27 -34.59
C LEU A 983 14.10 26.98 -35.32
N THR A 984 15.00 27.05 -36.30
CA THR A 984 15.49 25.88 -37.05
C THR A 984 16.21 24.88 -36.13
N TYR A 985 17.02 25.38 -35.18
CA TYR A 985 17.64 24.54 -34.15
C TYR A 985 16.58 23.88 -33.27
N LEU A 986 15.67 24.67 -32.67
CA LEU A 986 14.64 24.17 -31.76
C LEU A 986 13.70 23.14 -32.41
N GLU A 987 13.25 23.39 -33.65
CA GLU A 987 12.49 22.41 -34.42
C GLU A 987 13.28 21.13 -34.66
N SER A 988 14.58 21.22 -34.98
CA SER A 988 15.43 20.04 -35.17
C SER A 988 15.58 19.23 -33.88
N THR A 989 15.71 19.89 -32.73
CA THR A 989 15.82 19.27 -31.40
C THR A 989 14.53 18.55 -31.02
N ILE A 990 13.36 19.18 -31.23
CA ILE A 990 12.06 18.53 -30.98
C ILE A 990 11.84 17.35 -31.93
N ARG A 991 12.25 17.45 -33.21
CA ARG A 991 12.19 16.33 -34.17
C ARG A 991 13.12 15.17 -33.75
N ARG A 992 14.34 15.45 -33.24
CA ARG A 992 15.26 14.44 -32.69
C ARG A 992 14.68 13.74 -31.46
N TYR A 993 14.13 14.51 -30.51
CA TYR A 993 13.44 13.98 -29.32
C TYR A 993 12.30 13.02 -29.67
N ARG A 994 11.42 13.40 -30.61
CA ARG A 994 10.33 12.54 -31.10
C ARG A 994 10.85 11.28 -31.80
N HIS A 995 11.86 11.43 -32.65
CA HIS A 995 12.48 10.31 -33.35
C HIS A 995 13.13 9.31 -32.37
N TYR A 996 13.77 9.82 -31.32
CA TYR A 996 14.32 9.01 -30.23
C TYR A 996 13.23 8.20 -29.52
N GLN A 997 12.16 8.85 -29.03
CA GLN A 997 11.07 8.14 -28.34
C GLN A 997 10.35 7.13 -29.24
N ARG A 998 10.12 7.47 -30.51
CA ARG A 998 9.52 6.54 -31.48
C ARG A 998 10.41 5.32 -31.67
N ARG A 999 11.71 5.52 -31.89
CA ARG A 999 12.69 4.42 -32.02
C ARG A 999 12.76 3.55 -30.77
N GLU A 1000 12.70 4.13 -29.56
CA GLU A 1000 12.68 3.38 -28.31
C GLU A 1000 11.40 2.52 -28.19
N CYS A 1001 10.23 3.07 -28.53
CA CYS A 1001 8.97 2.33 -28.56
C CYS A 1001 8.97 1.20 -29.60
N GLU A 1002 9.45 1.46 -30.82
CA GLU A 1002 9.62 0.46 -31.87
C GLU A 1002 10.58 -0.67 -31.45
N TRP A 1003 11.69 -0.33 -30.78
CA TRP A 1003 12.67 -1.30 -30.31
C TRP A 1003 12.07 -2.19 -29.21
N LYS A 1004 11.42 -1.59 -28.20
CA LYS A 1004 10.71 -2.33 -27.15
C LYS A 1004 9.68 -3.31 -27.73
N ALA A 1005 8.86 -2.86 -28.68
CA ALA A 1005 7.84 -3.70 -29.30
C ALA A 1005 8.43 -4.87 -30.11
N ARG A 1006 9.62 -4.69 -30.72
CA ARG A 1006 10.29 -5.74 -31.52
C ARG A 1006 11.05 -6.78 -30.68
N SER A 1007 11.60 -6.40 -29.52
CA SER A 1007 12.37 -7.30 -28.65
C SER A 1007 11.50 -8.32 -27.90
N LEU A 1008 10.26 -7.95 -27.54
CA LEU A 1008 9.22 -8.88 -27.06
C LEU A 1008 7.85 -8.22 -27.17
N SER A 1009 6.89 -8.92 -27.76
CA SER A 1009 5.53 -8.44 -27.96
C SER A 1009 4.81 -8.20 -26.62
N TYR A 1010 3.73 -7.44 -26.67
CA TYR A 1010 2.78 -7.33 -25.56
C TYR A 1010 1.80 -8.53 -25.52
N GLY A 1011 1.67 -9.28 -26.62
CA GLY A 1011 0.85 -10.49 -26.70
C GLY A 1011 1.42 -11.66 -25.88
N PHE A 1012 2.74 -11.75 -25.77
CA PHE A 1012 3.48 -12.87 -25.14
C PHE A 1012 2.91 -13.32 -23.78
N LEU A 1013 2.53 -12.37 -22.91
CA LEU A 1013 1.98 -12.74 -21.59
C LEU A 1013 0.63 -13.45 -21.70
N SER A 1014 -0.25 -13.00 -22.58
CA SER A 1014 -1.60 -13.56 -22.76
C SER A 1014 -1.66 -14.81 -23.64
N ALA A 1015 -0.71 -14.94 -24.58
CA ALA A 1015 -0.65 -16.05 -25.52
C ALA A 1015 0.11 -17.27 -24.98
N ILE A 1016 1.19 -17.06 -24.21
CA ILE A 1016 2.14 -18.10 -23.80
C ILE A 1016 2.30 -18.17 -22.28
N TYR A 1017 2.57 -17.04 -21.62
CA TYR A 1017 2.90 -17.04 -20.19
C TYR A 1017 1.73 -17.43 -19.28
N ASP A 1018 0.51 -17.00 -19.60
CA ASP A 1018 -0.69 -17.33 -18.84
C ASP A 1018 -1.38 -18.64 -19.28
N ARG A 1019 -0.89 -19.27 -20.37
CA ARG A 1019 -1.50 -20.44 -21.01
C ARG A 1019 -0.51 -21.60 -21.15
N PRO A 1020 -0.46 -22.53 -20.19
CA PRO A 1020 0.32 -23.77 -20.30
C PRO A 1020 -0.12 -24.59 -21.51
N GLN A 1021 0.83 -24.90 -22.38
CA GLN A 1021 0.63 -25.53 -23.69
C GLN A 1021 1.82 -26.43 -24.02
N ASP A 1022 1.61 -27.41 -24.90
CA ASP A 1022 2.70 -28.23 -25.42
C ASP A 1022 3.79 -27.40 -26.11
N ALA A 1023 5.04 -27.89 -26.04
CA ALA A 1023 6.21 -27.24 -26.60
C ALA A 1023 6.07 -26.92 -28.10
N THR A 1024 5.46 -27.82 -28.89
CA THR A 1024 5.28 -27.57 -30.34
C THR A 1024 4.34 -26.39 -30.60
N SER A 1025 3.30 -26.24 -29.77
CA SER A 1025 2.33 -25.15 -29.86
C SER A 1025 2.93 -23.81 -29.39
N VAL A 1026 3.77 -23.83 -28.35
CA VAL A 1026 4.52 -22.65 -27.90
C VAL A 1026 5.53 -22.20 -28.95
N ILE A 1027 6.33 -23.13 -29.50
CA ILE A 1027 7.33 -22.83 -30.54
C ILE A 1027 6.65 -22.24 -31.78
N LYS A 1028 5.56 -22.86 -32.25
CA LYS A 1028 4.77 -22.31 -33.36
C LYS A 1028 4.27 -20.88 -33.06
N THR A 1029 3.64 -20.68 -31.89
CA THR A 1029 3.12 -19.36 -31.52
C THR A 1029 4.22 -18.29 -31.49
N VAL A 1030 5.41 -18.60 -30.95
CA VAL A 1030 6.55 -17.66 -30.93
C VAL A 1030 7.09 -17.36 -32.33
N LEU A 1031 7.11 -18.35 -33.24
CA LEU A 1031 7.50 -18.15 -34.64
C LEU A 1031 6.47 -17.32 -35.43
N ASP A 1032 5.19 -17.38 -35.04
CA ASP A 1032 4.10 -16.61 -35.64
C ASP A 1032 4.02 -15.17 -35.06
N THR A 1033 4.27 -14.95 -33.75
CA THR A 1033 4.03 -13.64 -33.08
C THR A 1033 5.27 -12.79 -32.80
N GLU A 1034 6.42 -13.38 -32.43
CA GLU A 1034 7.57 -12.60 -31.94
C GLU A 1034 8.53 -12.23 -33.07
N THR A 1035 9.04 -11.00 -33.14
CA THR A 1035 9.94 -10.58 -34.23
C THR A 1035 11.43 -10.78 -33.98
N ASP A 1036 11.86 -10.86 -32.72
CA ASP A 1036 13.28 -11.00 -32.38
C ASP A 1036 13.82 -12.43 -32.64
N GLY A 1037 15.05 -12.49 -33.14
CA GLY A 1037 15.75 -13.75 -33.39
C GLY A 1037 16.17 -14.46 -32.09
N ALA A 1038 16.56 -13.71 -31.06
CA ALA A 1038 17.02 -14.31 -29.80
C ALA A 1038 15.88 -15.01 -29.05
N ILE A 1039 14.69 -14.40 -28.94
CA ILE A 1039 13.52 -15.08 -28.35
C ILE A 1039 13.11 -16.34 -29.15
N ARG A 1040 13.06 -16.25 -30.49
CA ARG A 1040 12.77 -17.41 -31.37
C ARG A 1040 13.78 -18.54 -31.16
N GLN A 1041 15.07 -18.20 -31.10
CA GLN A 1041 16.16 -19.16 -30.91
C GLN A 1041 16.15 -19.78 -29.51
N VAL A 1042 15.99 -19.00 -28.45
CA VAL A 1042 15.95 -19.50 -27.06
C VAL A 1042 14.75 -20.41 -26.84
N ILE A 1043 13.56 -20.07 -27.36
CA ILE A 1043 12.37 -20.93 -27.26
C ILE A 1043 12.57 -22.24 -28.04
N SER A 1044 13.01 -22.16 -29.30
CA SER A 1044 13.18 -23.35 -30.15
C SER A 1044 14.29 -24.29 -29.66
N SER A 1045 15.39 -23.75 -29.14
CA SER A 1045 16.53 -24.54 -28.63
C SER A 1045 16.30 -25.16 -27.25
N ASN A 1046 15.23 -24.77 -26.54
CA ASN A 1046 14.89 -25.26 -25.20
C ASN A 1046 13.53 -26.00 -25.18
N GLU A 1047 13.12 -26.57 -26.31
CA GLU A 1047 11.93 -27.44 -26.48
C GLU A 1047 11.75 -28.43 -25.31
N LEU A 1048 12.82 -29.14 -24.93
CA LEU A 1048 12.81 -30.12 -23.84
C LEU A 1048 12.44 -29.51 -22.47
N ALA A 1049 12.84 -28.26 -22.19
CA ALA A 1049 12.46 -27.58 -20.96
C ALA A 1049 11.00 -27.12 -20.96
N LEU A 1050 10.46 -26.76 -22.13
CA LEU A 1050 9.04 -26.44 -22.31
C LEU A 1050 8.18 -27.71 -22.17
N ALA A 1051 8.58 -28.80 -22.82
CA ALA A 1051 7.90 -30.09 -22.75
C ALA A 1051 7.86 -30.63 -21.31
N ILE A 1052 9.00 -30.64 -20.60
CA ILE A 1052 9.08 -31.06 -19.19
C ILE A 1052 8.21 -30.17 -18.28
N SER A 1053 8.20 -28.85 -18.48
CA SER A 1053 7.34 -27.97 -17.66
C SER A 1053 5.85 -28.11 -17.97
N TYR A 1054 5.48 -28.47 -19.20
CA TYR A 1054 4.10 -28.82 -19.53
C TYR A 1054 3.72 -30.19 -18.92
N GLU A 1055 4.55 -31.21 -19.11
CA GLU A 1055 4.41 -32.56 -18.54
C GLU A 1055 4.27 -32.52 -17.01
N ARG A 1056 5.12 -31.76 -16.31
CA ARG A 1056 5.03 -31.50 -14.86
C ARG A 1056 3.73 -30.83 -14.46
N HIS A 1057 3.25 -29.86 -15.24
CA HIS A 1057 1.99 -29.16 -14.92
C HIS A 1057 0.80 -30.09 -15.12
N CYS A 1058 0.74 -30.83 -16.23
CA CYS A 1058 -0.28 -31.83 -16.51
C CYS A 1058 -0.30 -32.93 -15.44
N ALA A 1059 0.86 -33.47 -15.04
CA ALA A 1059 0.97 -34.50 -14.01
C ALA A 1059 0.36 -34.06 -12.67
N VAL A 1060 0.62 -32.82 -12.25
CA VAL A 1060 0.06 -32.25 -11.01
C VAL A 1060 -1.43 -31.91 -11.16
N SER A 1061 -1.85 -31.36 -12.30
CA SER A 1061 -3.25 -31.02 -12.61
C SER A 1061 -4.10 -32.25 -13.04
N THR A 1062 -3.63 -33.49 -12.82
CA THR A 1062 -4.40 -34.71 -13.11
C THR A 1062 -5.63 -34.89 -12.21
N SER A 1063 -5.54 -34.43 -10.97
CA SER A 1063 -6.60 -34.50 -9.96
C SER A 1063 -6.41 -33.42 -8.90
N GLU A 1064 -7.49 -33.11 -8.18
CA GLU A 1064 -7.46 -32.13 -7.08
C GLU A 1064 -6.53 -32.58 -5.94
N LEU A 1065 -6.50 -33.89 -5.66
CA LEU A 1065 -5.57 -34.48 -4.69
C LEU A 1065 -4.10 -34.30 -5.11
N ALA A 1066 -3.77 -34.53 -6.39
CA ALA A 1066 -2.40 -34.32 -6.89
C ALA A 1066 -2.01 -32.83 -6.85
N THR A 1067 -2.95 -31.94 -7.17
CA THR A 1067 -2.77 -30.48 -7.08
C THR A 1067 -2.55 -30.01 -5.64
N TRP A 1068 -3.33 -30.52 -4.69
CA TRP A 1068 -3.17 -30.26 -3.26
C TRP A 1068 -1.84 -30.78 -2.72
N TRP A 1069 -1.51 -32.02 -3.04
CA TRP A 1069 -0.29 -32.69 -2.58
C TRP A 1069 0.97 -31.96 -3.08
N TYR A 1070 1.02 -31.60 -4.37
CA TYR A 1070 2.13 -30.80 -4.91
C TYR A 1070 2.25 -29.45 -4.21
N THR A 1071 1.14 -28.71 -4.08
CA THR A 1071 1.17 -27.37 -3.47
C THR A 1071 1.53 -27.43 -1.98
N PHE A 1072 1.15 -28.48 -1.25
CA PHE A 1072 1.59 -28.72 0.13
C PHE A 1072 3.12 -28.92 0.22
N TRP A 1073 3.69 -29.85 -0.54
CA TRP A 1073 5.12 -30.20 -0.42
C TRP A 1073 6.05 -29.12 -1.00
N ASP A 1074 5.67 -28.46 -2.10
CA ASP A 1074 6.39 -27.30 -2.63
C ASP A 1074 6.43 -26.14 -1.62
N ASP A 1075 5.30 -25.87 -0.95
CA ASP A 1075 5.21 -24.79 0.02
C ASP A 1075 5.99 -25.12 1.31
N LEU A 1076 5.87 -26.35 1.80
CA LEU A 1076 6.66 -26.87 2.92
C LEU A 1076 8.16 -26.65 2.65
N TRP A 1077 8.64 -27.06 1.47
CA TRP A 1077 10.03 -26.87 1.04
C TRP A 1077 10.41 -25.39 1.10
N ARG A 1078 9.72 -24.53 0.34
CA ARG A 1078 10.02 -23.09 0.21
C ARG A 1078 10.02 -22.34 1.56
N ARG A 1079 9.28 -22.81 2.57
CA ARG A 1079 9.12 -22.14 3.87
C ARG A 1079 9.85 -22.75 5.06
N ASN A 1080 10.42 -23.95 4.93
CA ASN A 1080 11.00 -24.65 6.08
C ASN A 1080 12.40 -25.24 5.86
N TYR A 1081 12.94 -25.27 4.63
CA TYR A 1081 14.27 -25.82 4.35
C TYR A 1081 15.40 -25.16 5.19
N ASP A 1082 15.35 -23.84 5.40
CA ASP A 1082 16.36 -23.10 6.20
C ASP A 1082 16.36 -23.47 7.70
N THR A 1083 15.24 -24.03 8.18
CA THR A 1083 14.97 -24.27 9.59
C THR A 1083 15.15 -25.75 9.93
N ILE A 1084 14.65 -26.64 9.07
CA ILE A 1084 14.61 -28.10 9.21
C ILE A 1084 15.73 -28.72 8.37
N SER A 1085 16.88 -29.00 9.01
CA SER A 1085 18.10 -29.48 8.34
C SER A 1085 17.94 -30.81 7.59
N ALA A 1086 16.97 -31.64 7.97
CA ALA A 1086 16.68 -32.90 7.27
C ALA A 1086 16.15 -32.67 5.84
N LEU A 1087 15.44 -31.57 5.57
CA LEU A 1087 15.00 -31.22 4.21
C LEU A 1087 16.21 -30.96 3.31
N VAL A 1088 17.14 -30.11 3.73
CA VAL A 1088 18.38 -29.81 2.99
C VAL A 1088 19.27 -31.04 2.83
N LYS A 1089 19.31 -31.94 3.81
CA LYS A 1089 20.08 -33.20 3.71
C LYS A 1089 19.55 -34.13 2.60
N TYR A 1090 18.25 -34.13 2.36
CA TYR A 1090 17.58 -34.98 1.37
C TYR A 1090 16.89 -34.13 0.30
N GLU A 1091 17.60 -33.14 -0.24
CA GLU A 1091 17.03 -32.15 -1.16
C GLU A 1091 16.31 -32.78 -2.36
N SER A 1092 16.90 -33.82 -2.96
CA SER A 1092 16.31 -34.59 -4.08
C SER A 1092 14.91 -35.13 -3.83
N ASP A 1093 14.57 -35.35 -2.57
CA ASP A 1093 13.36 -36.05 -2.15
C ASP A 1093 12.25 -35.06 -1.74
N PHE A 1094 12.57 -33.77 -1.56
CA PHE A 1094 11.65 -32.73 -1.11
C PHE A 1094 11.58 -31.51 -2.03
N ASN A 1095 12.67 -31.12 -2.68
CA ASN A 1095 12.70 -29.97 -3.58
C ASN A 1095 11.94 -30.31 -4.88
N PRO A 1096 10.81 -29.64 -5.22
CA PRO A 1096 10.02 -29.94 -6.42
C PRO A 1096 10.76 -29.71 -7.74
N HIS A 1097 11.96 -29.15 -7.72
CA HIS A 1097 12.80 -29.03 -8.90
C HIS A 1097 13.44 -30.37 -9.32
N TYR A 1098 13.28 -31.46 -8.55
CA TYR A 1098 13.75 -32.80 -8.93
C TYR A 1098 12.58 -33.75 -9.23
N PRO A 1099 12.71 -34.67 -10.21
CA PRO A 1099 11.68 -35.67 -10.51
C PRO A 1099 11.46 -36.66 -9.36
N SER A 1100 12.49 -36.93 -8.56
CA SER A 1100 12.44 -37.79 -7.37
C SER A 1100 11.69 -37.19 -6.16
N SER A 1101 11.18 -35.96 -6.26
CA SER A 1101 10.52 -35.29 -5.15
C SER A 1101 9.19 -35.93 -4.79
N ILE A 1102 8.91 -36.04 -3.48
CA ILE A 1102 7.61 -36.45 -2.96
C ILE A 1102 6.47 -35.55 -3.45
N ALA A 1103 6.73 -34.31 -3.87
CA ALA A 1103 5.72 -33.39 -4.40
C ALA A 1103 4.95 -33.93 -5.63
N TYR A 1104 5.53 -34.87 -6.38
CA TYR A 1104 4.86 -35.53 -7.53
C TYR A 1104 4.26 -36.91 -7.19
N HIS A 1105 4.44 -37.38 -5.96
CA HIS A 1105 4.16 -38.75 -5.56
C HIS A 1105 3.25 -38.78 -4.31
N PRO A 1106 1.92 -38.73 -4.49
CA PRO A 1106 0.96 -39.08 -3.43
C PRO A 1106 1.31 -40.44 -2.82
N LEU A 1107 1.39 -40.51 -1.48
CA LEU A 1107 1.71 -41.74 -0.75
C LEU A 1107 0.57 -42.11 0.19
N PRO A 1108 0.23 -43.41 0.36
CA PRO A 1108 -0.61 -43.89 1.46
C PRO A 1108 0.05 -43.68 2.84
N ARG A 1109 -0.74 -43.71 3.91
CA ARG A 1109 -0.33 -43.30 5.26
C ARG A 1109 0.91 -44.02 5.77
N ALA A 1110 0.89 -45.35 5.70
CA ALA A 1110 2.02 -46.17 6.14
C ALA A 1110 3.30 -45.92 5.31
N ALA A 1111 3.16 -45.62 4.01
CA ALA A 1111 4.28 -45.31 3.13
C ALA A 1111 4.89 -43.93 3.45
N LEU A 1112 4.06 -42.92 3.73
CA LEU A 1112 4.54 -41.60 4.14
C LEU A 1112 5.26 -41.66 5.50
N GLU A 1113 4.72 -42.39 6.49
CA GLU A 1113 5.38 -42.53 7.79
C GLU A 1113 6.73 -43.25 7.66
N ALA A 1114 6.82 -44.31 6.86
CA ALA A 1114 8.09 -44.97 6.54
C ALA A 1114 9.08 -44.01 5.86
N PHE A 1115 8.63 -43.24 4.86
CA PHE A 1115 9.44 -42.25 4.14
C PHE A 1115 10.00 -41.17 5.08
N LEU A 1116 9.18 -40.61 5.97
CA LEU A 1116 9.58 -39.59 6.95
C LEU A 1116 10.48 -40.16 8.05
N THR A 1117 10.26 -41.40 8.50
CA THR A 1117 11.11 -42.05 9.50
C THR A 1117 12.50 -42.40 8.94
N GLN A 1118 12.60 -42.91 7.72
CA GLN A 1118 13.89 -43.10 7.02
C GLN A 1118 14.70 -41.80 6.94
N ARG A 1119 14.02 -40.66 6.77
CA ARG A 1119 14.61 -39.33 6.64
C ARG A 1119 14.78 -38.59 7.98
N GLY A 1120 14.45 -39.24 9.10
CA GLY A 1120 14.64 -38.70 10.46
C GLY A 1120 13.70 -37.53 10.82
N LEU A 1121 12.61 -37.36 10.07
CA LEU A 1121 11.60 -36.31 10.29
C LEU A 1121 10.47 -36.75 11.25
N LEU A 1122 10.27 -38.06 11.39
CA LEU A 1122 9.26 -38.70 12.24
C LEU A 1122 9.89 -39.83 13.06
N HIS A 1123 9.58 -39.90 14.36
CA HIS A 1123 10.01 -40.97 15.26
C HIS A 1123 8.82 -41.73 15.87
N LYS A 1124 8.89 -43.07 15.93
CA LYS A 1124 7.86 -43.93 16.55
C LYS A 1124 7.52 -43.54 18.01
N VAL A 1125 8.51 -43.04 18.75
CA VAL A 1125 8.31 -42.37 20.04
C VAL A 1125 8.58 -40.88 19.82
N PRO A 1126 7.57 -40.00 19.92
CA PRO A 1126 7.73 -38.58 19.58
C PRO A 1126 8.78 -37.89 20.44
N LYS A 1127 9.90 -37.48 19.83
CA LYS A 1127 10.94 -36.73 20.51
C LYS A 1127 10.50 -35.30 20.72
N TRP A 1128 11.16 -34.59 21.64
CA TRP A 1128 10.81 -33.20 21.92
C TRP A 1128 10.97 -32.30 20.69
N GLY A 1129 12.00 -32.51 19.85
CA GLY A 1129 12.33 -31.66 18.70
C GLY A 1129 11.67 -32.01 17.35
N ASP A 1130 10.84 -33.06 17.26
CA ASP A 1130 10.23 -33.47 15.99
C ASP A 1130 9.24 -32.42 15.45
N PHE A 1131 9.28 -32.18 14.14
CA PHE A 1131 8.32 -31.30 13.44
C PHE A 1131 7.08 -32.06 12.96
N PHE A 1132 7.25 -33.27 12.41
CA PHE A 1132 6.15 -34.16 12.06
C PHE A 1132 5.77 -35.05 13.25
N TYR A 1133 4.48 -35.37 13.35
CA TYR A 1133 3.90 -36.24 14.38
C TYR A 1133 2.54 -36.76 13.91
N ALA A 1134 2.06 -37.85 14.50
CA ALA A 1134 0.84 -38.54 14.08
C ALA A 1134 -0.36 -37.58 13.90
N GLY A 1135 -0.68 -36.75 14.88
CA GLY A 1135 -1.78 -35.77 14.79
C GLY A 1135 -1.68 -34.75 13.64
N PHE A 1136 -0.47 -34.32 13.24
CA PHE A 1136 -0.30 -33.44 12.08
C PHE A 1136 -0.56 -34.21 10.76
N LEU A 1137 -0.09 -35.45 10.69
CA LEU A 1137 -0.40 -36.33 9.55
C LEU A 1137 -1.90 -36.70 9.52
N ASN A 1138 -2.56 -36.87 10.67
CA ASN A 1138 -4.01 -37.09 10.74
C ASN A 1138 -4.77 -35.90 10.13
N LYS A 1139 -4.32 -34.66 10.39
CA LYS A 1139 -4.87 -33.44 9.76
C LYS A 1139 -4.64 -33.39 8.25
N MET A 1140 -3.52 -33.90 7.74
CA MET A 1140 -3.29 -34.04 6.30
C MET A 1140 -4.24 -35.07 5.68
N TYR A 1141 -4.32 -36.28 6.22
CA TYR A 1141 -5.10 -37.37 5.62
C TYR A 1141 -6.61 -37.14 5.73
N LEU A 1142 -7.08 -36.44 6.77
CA LEU A 1142 -8.48 -36.00 6.84
C LEU A 1142 -8.81 -35.00 5.72
N ARG A 1143 -7.96 -33.98 5.46
CA ARG A 1143 -8.16 -33.05 4.33
C ARG A 1143 -8.01 -33.75 2.98
N MET A 1144 -7.17 -34.78 2.87
CA MET A 1144 -7.07 -35.60 1.66
C MET A 1144 -8.31 -36.48 1.42
N ASN A 1145 -8.96 -37.00 2.47
CA ASN A 1145 -10.22 -37.73 2.34
C ASN A 1145 -11.36 -36.81 1.89
N ASP A 1146 -11.49 -35.67 2.56
CA ASP A 1146 -12.37 -34.54 2.22
C ASP A 1146 -12.22 -34.16 0.73
N ILE A 1147 -10.99 -33.91 0.23
CA ILE A 1147 -10.75 -33.62 -1.20
C ILE A 1147 -11.12 -34.77 -2.17
N VAL A 1148 -11.05 -36.04 -1.75
CA VAL A 1148 -11.33 -37.20 -2.63
C VAL A 1148 -12.81 -37.62 -2.63
N PHE A 1149 -13.51 -37.39 -1.52
CA PHE A 1149 -14.85 -37.93 -1.28
C PHE A 1149 -15.90 -36.86 -0.92
N HIS A 1150 -15.62 -35.56 -1.15
CA HIS A 1150 -16.52 -34.44 -0.87
C HIS A 1150 -17.96 -34.71 -1.37
N GLY A 1151 -18.97 -34.43 -0.54
CA GLY A 1151 -20.38 -34.62 -0.91
C GLY A 1151 -20.77 -36.05 -1.35
N SER A 1152 -20.14 -37.09 -0.79
CA SER A 1152 -20.46 -38.50 -1.06
C SER A 1152 -20.45 -39.37 0.19
N ASP A 1153 -21.01 -40.59 0.11
CA ASP A 1153 -21.10 -41.66 1.13
C ASP A 1153 -19.71 -42.27 1.53
N GLY A 1154 -18.70 -41.43 1.60
CA GLY A 1154 -17.33 -41.71 2.04
C GLY A 1154 -16.56 -40.45 2.51
N ALA A 1155 -17.23 -39.29 2.60
CA ALA A 1155 -16.72 -38.13 3.33
C ALA A 1155 -16.63 -38.47 4.83
N VAL A 1156 -15.63 -37.92 5.53
CA VAL A 1156 -15.54 -38.10 6.99
C VAL A 1156 -16.58 -37.21 7.65
N ILE A 1157 -17.61 -37.80 8.26
CA ILE A 1157 -18.63 -37.08 9.03
C ILE A 1157 -17.96 -36.25 10.15
N LEU A 1158 -18.26 -34.94 10.17
CA LEU A 1158 -17.81 -34.00 11.18
C LEU A 1158 -19.01 -33.47 11.99
N HIS A 1159 -18.89 -33.43 13.31
CA HIS A 1159 -19.92 -32.90 14.21
C HIS A 1159 -19.49 -31.57 14.83
N LEU A 1160 -20.40 -30.58 14.85
CA LEU A 1160 -20.14 -29.27 15.47
C LEU A 1160 -20.44 -29.28 16.97
N GLY A 1161 -19.44 -29.67 17.75
CA GLY A 1161 -19.46 -29.62 19.21
C GLY A 1161 -19.96 -30.91 19.86
N ASP A 1162 -21.25 -30.94 20.20
CA ASP A 1162 -21.92 -32.02 20.95
C ASP A 1162 -23.35 -32.23 20.40
N ASP A 1163 -23.61 -31.69 19.20
CA ASP A 1163 -24.88 -31.76 18.48
C ASP A 1163 -24.79 -32.86 17.41
N LYS A 1164 -25.95 -33.37 16.96
CA LYS A 1164 -26.04 -34.47 15.98
C LYS A 1164 -26.01 -34.00 14.51
N SER A 1165 -25.66 -32.74 14.26
CA SER A 1165 -25.56 -32.22 12.90
C SER A 1165 -24.27 -32.73 12.25
N GLU A 1166 -24.42 -33.75 11.42
CA GLU A 1166 -23.44 -34.18 10.43
C GLU A 1166 -23.17 -33.01 9.46
N LEU A 1167 -21.91 -32.70 9.19
CA LEU A 1167 -21.47 -31.60 8.33
C LEU A 1167 -20.25 -32.00 7.50
N ASP A 1168 -20.25 -31.62 6.22
CA ASP A 1168 -19.01 -31.58 5.43
C ASP A 1168 -18.17 -30.32 5.79
N MET A 1169 -16.88 -30.33 5.50
CA MET A 1169 -15.95 -29.27 5.91
C MET A 1169 -16.23 -27.93 5.20
N GLU A 1170 -16.83 -27.97 4.01
CA GLU A 1170 -17.40 -26.78 3.36
C GLU A 1170 -18.62 -26.25 4.12
N GLU A 1171 -19.51 -27.12 4.59
CA GLU A 1171 -20.70 -26.73 5.36
C GLU A 1171 -20.33 -26.11 6.72
N VAL A 1172 -19.24 -26.57 7.36
CA VAL A 1172 -18.70 -25.95 8.57
C VAL A 1172 -18.30 -24.48 8.32
N ASP A 1173 -17.78 -24.14 7.14
CA ASP A 1173 -17.44 -22.75 6.77
C ASP A 1173 -18.67 -21.95 6.28
N ILE A 1174 -19.70 -22.61 5.71
CA ILE A 1174 -20.97 -21.99 5.26
C ILE A 1174 -21.93 -21.71 6.43
N GLN A 1175 -22.22 -22.70 7.28
CA GLN A 1175 -23.17 -22.54 8.40
C GLN A 1175 -22.65 -21.58 9.49
N THR A 1176 -21.37 -21.23 9.45
CA THR A 1176 -20.76 -20.26 10.37
C THR A 1176 -20.76 -18.81 9.85
N LEU A 1177 -21.32 -18.54 8.67
CA LEU A 1177 -21.29 -17.22 8.02
C LEU A 1177 -22.08 -16.11 8.74
N VAL A 1178 -21.39 -14.96 8.90
CA VAL A 1178 -21.98 -13.60 9.03
C VAL A 1178 -21.12 -12.60 8.24
N GLN A 1179 -19.81 -12.86 8.15
CA GLN A 1179 -18.92 -12.30 7.14
C GLN A 1179 -18.19 -13.48 6.47
N PRO A 1180 -18.12 -13.55 5.13
CA PRO A 1180 -17.52 -14.70 4.45
C PRO A 1180 -15.99 -14.57 4.31
N SER A 1181 -15.34 -15.72 4.33
CA SER A 1181 -13.93 -16.02 4.01
C SER A 1181 -13.62 -15.80 2.50
N THR A 1182 -14.00 -14.63 1.97
CA THR A 1182 -13.92 -14.25 0.54
C THR A 1182 -12.56 -13.67 0.11
N LEU A 1183 -11.59 -13.58 1.01
CA LEU A 1183 -10.26 -13.00 0.72
C LEU A 1183 -9.33 -14.08 0.16
N GLY A 1184 -9.36 -14.20 -1.17
CA GLY A 1184 -8.94 -15.39 -1.94
C GLY A 1184 -7.51 -15.92 -1.75
N THR A 1185 -7.40 -17.24 -1.89
CA THR A 1185 -6.17 -18.02 -2.14
C THR A 1185 -4.95 -17.66 -1.27
N GLY A 1186 -5.12 -17.74 0.05
CA GLY A 1186 -4.01 -17.98 0.98
C GLY A 1186 -3.49 -16.79 1.80
N GLY A 1187 -3.78 -16.84 3.09
CA GLY A 1187 -2.78 -16.87 4.16
C GLY A 1187 -2.10 -15.56 4.54
N GLY A 1188 -2.30 -14.50 3.76
CA GLY A 1188 -1.67 -13.21 3.99
C GLY A 1188 -0.15 -13.17 3.72
N THR A 1189 0.42 -14.18 3.03
CA THR A 1189 1.80 -14.13 2.52
C THR A 1189 1.84 -14.41 1.02
N SER A 1190 2.73 -13.73 0.28
CA SER A 1190 2.88 -13.97 -1.18
C SER A 1190 3.73 -15.22 -1.42
N HIS A 1191 3.66 -15.84 -2.59
CA HIS A 1191 4.34 -17.11 -2.91
C HIS A 1191 5.85 -17.11 -2.63
N ASP A 1192 6.48 -15.94 -2.74
CA ASP A 1192 7.93 -15.72 -2.59
C ASP A 1192 8.28 -14.81 -1.39
N ASP A 1193 7.38 -14.69 -0.41
CA ASP A 1193 7.73 -14.16 0.91
C ASP A 1193 8.58 -15.19 1.67
N SER A 1194 9.59 -14.76 2.42
CA SER A 1194 10.43 -15.66 3.22
C SER A 1194 10.04 -15.70 4.70
N VAL A 1195 9.03 -14.93 5.12
CA VAL A 1195 8.64 -14.78 6.52
C VAL A 1195 7.13 -14.93 6.68
N ILE A 1196 6.69 -15.82 7.57
CA ILE A 1196 5.28 -15.82 7.98
C ILE A 1196 4.98 -14.63 8.87
N ARG A 1197 3.96 -13.90 8.44
CA ARG A 1197 3.44 -12.71 9.10
C ARG A 1197 2.37 -13.13 10.09
N ALA A 1198 2.20 -12.33 11.14
CA ALA A 1198 1.12 -12.57 12.07
C ALA A 1198 -0.23 -12.12 11.50
N ARG A 1199 -1.24 -12.97 11.65
CA ARG A 1199 -2.63 -12.72 11.25
C ARG A 1199 -3.61 -13.27 12.30
N PRO A 1200 -4.88 -12.86 12.33
CA PRO A 1200 -5.88 -13.64 13.04
C PRO A 1200 -5.98 -15.07 12.48
N LEU A 1201 -6.35 -16.01 13.34
CA LEU A 1201 -6.93 -17.29 12.92
C LEU A 1201 -8.18 -17.03 12.08
N TYR A 1202 -8.29 -17.71 10.95
CA TYR A 1202 -9.57 -17.85 10.25
C TYR A 1202 -10.54 -18.68 11.10
N ARG A 1203 -11.84 -18.54 10.84
CA ARG A 1203 -12.85 -19.19 11.69
C ARG A 1203 -12.78 -20.72 11.61
N TRP A 1204 -12.55 -21.28 10.42
CA TRP A 1204 -12.33 -22.72 10.23
C TRP A 1204 -11.08 -23.23 10.96
N GLU A 1205 -9.97 -22.48 10.98
CA GLU A 1205 -8.77 -22.83 11.77
C GLU A 1205 -9.08 -22.89 13.27
N GLY A 1206 -9.82 -21.89 13.76
CA GLY A 1206 -10.23 -21.82 15.16
C GLY A 1206 -11.19 -22.94 15.58
N ILE A 1207 -12.00 -23.47 14.64
CA ILE A 1207 -12.91 -24.60 14.87
C ILE A 1207 -12.13 -25.91 15.02
N LEU A 1208 -11.13 -26.14 14.17
CA LEU A 1208 -10.25 -27.32 14.23
C LEU A 1208 -9.39 -27.37 15.51
N GLU A 1209 -9.08 -26.20 16.09
CA GLU A 1209 -8.30 -26.05 17.32
C GLU A 1209 -9.16 -25.84 18.59
N ASP A 1210 -10.49 -25.84 18.48
CA ASP A 1210 -11.38 -25.61 19.63
C ASP A 1210 -11.70 -26.91 20.40
N PRO A 1211 -11.66 -26.88 21.76
CA PRO A 1211 -12.18 -27.97 22.56
C PRO A 1211 -13.71 -27.97 22.53
N LEU A 1212 -14.33 -29.15 22.62
CA LEU A 1212 -15.78 -29.30 22.58
C LEU A 1212 -16.47 -28.53 23.71
N ARG A 1213 -17.48 -27.72 23.37
CA ARG A 1213 -18.17 -26.81 24.30
C ARG A 1213 -19.68 -26.84 24.08
N LYS A 1214 -20.42 -27.26 25.12
CA LYS A 1214 -21.90 -27.24 25.13
C LYS A 1214 -22.49 -25.82 25.22
N ASN A 1215 -21.74 -24.84 25.76
CA ASN A 1215 -22.20 -23.46 25.95
C ASN A 1215 -21.30 -22.43 25.22
N LYS A 1216 -21.92 -21.47 24.53
CA LYS A 1216 -21.25 -20.33 23.87
C LYS A 1216 -20.73 -19.34 24.93
N SER A 1217 -19.42 -19.11 24.97
CA SER A 1217 -18.78 -18.23 25.96
C SER A 1217 -18.60 -16.81 25.42
N THR A 1218 -19.22 -15.81 26.06
CA THR A 1218 -19.19 -14.40 25.63
C THR A 1218 -17.88 -13.66 25.95
N ARG A 1219 -16.95 -14.25 26.70
CA ARG A 1219 -15.75 -13.53 27.16
C ARG A 1219 -14.65 -13.52 26.09
N ARG A 1220 -14.45 -12.37 25.43
CA ARG A 1220 -13.26 -12.09 24.61
C ARG A 1220 -12.00 -12.16 25.47
N ASP A 1221 -10.96 -12.83 24.98
CA ASP A 1221 -9.68 -12.94 25.68
C ASP A 1221 -8.71 -11.81 25.27
N LEU A 1222 -8.35 -10.95 26.22
CA LEU A 1222 -7.36 -9.88 26.05
C LEU A 1222 -5.94 -10.42 25.84
N LEU A 1223 -5.64 -11.64 26.29
CA LEU A 1223 -4.32 -12.27 26.15
C LEU A 1223 -4.14 -13.03 24.82
N SER A 1224 -5.18 -13.06 23.98
CA SER A 1224 -5.20 -13.74 22.67
C SER A 1224 -4.01 -13.43 21.73
N LYS A 1225 -3.40 -12.24 21.85
CA LYS A 1225 -2.24 -11.80 21.05
C LYS A 1225 -0.88 -12.11 21.70
N VAL A 1226 -0.82 -12.59 22.94
CA VAL A 1226 0.45 -12.78 23.69
C VAL A 1226 1.40 -13.76 23.00
N LEU A 1227 0.91 -14.91 22.52
CA LEU A 1227 1.76 -15.89 21.79
C LEU A 1227 2.40 -15.30 20.52
N VAL A 1228 1.77 -14.26 19.94
CA VAL A 1228 2.26 -13.54 18.78
C VAL A 1228 3.25 -12.43 19.14
N TRP A 1229 3.07 -11.77 20.30
CA TRP A 1229 4.05 -10.82 20.85
C TRP A 1229 5.39 -11.50 21.20
N PHE A 1230 5.34 -12.72 21.72
CA PHE A 1230 6.52 -13.56 21.98
C PHE A 1230 6.96 -14.40 20.75
N GLY A 1231 6.37 -14.18 19.57
CA GLY A 1231 6.75 -14.81 18.29
C GLY A 1231 6.61 -16.34 18.20
N LEU A 1232 6.03 -16.97 19.23
CA LEU A 1232 5.81 -18.41 19.33
C LEU A 1232 4.84 -18.87 18.24
N SER A 1233 3.74 -18.12 18.09
CA SER A 1233 2.76 -18.28 17.01
C SER A 1233 2.78 -17.04 16.09
N PRO A 1234 2.48 -17.18 14.78
CA PRO A 1234 2.04 -16.06 13.96
C PRO A 1234 0.52 -15.84 14.11
N LEU A 1235 -0.25 -16.88 14.43
CA LEU A 1235 -1.70 -16.82 14.50
C LEU A 1235 -2.15 -16.37 15.89
N TRP A 1236 -3.01 -15.35 15.97
CA TRP A 1236 -3.71 -14.95 17.19
C TRP A 1236 -5.21 -15.23 17.09
N ARG A 1237 -5.87 -15.41 18.23
CA ARG A 1237 -7.32 -15.64 18.25
C ARG A 1237 -8.11 -14.33 18.16
N SER A 1238 -8.99 -14.21 17.16
CA SER A 1238 -9.97 -13.11 17.09
C SER A 1238 -11.40 -13.66 17.16
N GLY A 1239 -12.24 -13.04 18.00
CA GLY A 1239 -13.65 -13.42 18.14
C GLY A 1239 -13.93 -14.39 19.30
N VAL A 1240 -15.16 -14.89 19.33
CA VAL A 1240 -15.68 -15.83 20.33
C VAL A 1240 -15.28 -17.27 19.93
N PRO A 1241 -14.90 -18.14 20.88
CA PRO A 1241 -14.67 -19.56 20.59
C PRO A 1241 -15.91 -20.26 20.03
N SER A 1242 -15.68 -21.17 19.10
CA SER A 1242 -16.72 -22.05 18.55
C SER A 1242 -17.10 -23.13 19.56
N GLN A 1243 -17.97 -24.05 19.13
CA GLN A 1243 -18.33 -25.23 19.92
C GLN A 1243 -17.31 -26.38 19.79
N GLY A 1244 -16.27 -26.22 18.95
CA GLY A 1244 -15.29 -27.25 18.61
C GLY A 1244 -15.80 -28.21 17.53
N LEU A 1245 -14.90 -29.04 16.99
CA LEU A 1245 -15.21 -30.07 16.00
C LEU A 1245 -14.95 -31.47 16.58
N ALA A 1246 -15.84 -32.42 16.33
CA ALA A 1246 -15.70 -33.83 16.70
C ALA A 1246 -15.83 -34.74 15.46
N ILE A 1247 -15.28 -35.95 15.54
CA ILE A 1247 -15.15 -36.89 14.41
C ILE A 1247 -15.49 -38.31 14.89
N ASP A 1248 -16.15 -39.08 14.03
CA ASP A 1248 -16.71 -40.41 14.32
C ASP A 1248 -15.68 -41.54 14.17
N VAL A 1249 -14.68 -41.52 15.06
CA VAL A 1249 -13.60 -42.49 15.12
C VAL A 1249 -13.57 -43.28 16.44
N GLN A 1250 -13.28 -44.57 16.34
CA GLN A 1250 -12.98 -45.45 17.47
C GLN A 1250 -11.48 -45.76 17.52
N LEU A 1251 -10.91 -45.85 18.72
CA LEU A 1251 -9.53 -46.31 18.92
C LEU A 1251 -9.51 -47.84 18.96
N VAL A 1252 -8.88 -48.47 17.96
CA VAL A 1252 -8.76 -49.94 17.79
C VAL A 1252 -7.27 -50.27 17.61
N ASP A 1253 -6.75 -51.21 18.41
CA ASP A 1253 -5.35 -51.69 18.41
C ASP A 1253 -4.24 -50.61 18.47
N GLY A 1254 -4.59 -49.38 18.82
CA GLY A 1254 -3.66 -48.23 18.92
C GLY A 1254 -3.75 -47.24 17.76
N GLU A 1255 -4.67 -47.43 16.81
CA GLU A 1255 -5.00 -46.52 15.71
C GLU A 1255 -6.45 -46.02 15.82
N TYR A 1256 -6.74 -44.81 15.33
CA TYR A 1256 -8.10 -44.34 15.13
C TYR A 1256 -8.64 -44.89 13.80
N THR A 1257 -9.81 -45.49 13.83
CA THR A 1257 -10.54 -46.03 12.67
C THR A 1257 -11.91 -45.39 12.59
N LEU A 1258 -12.41 -45.11 11.38
CA LEU A 1258 -13.74 -44.55 11.15
C LEU A 1258 -14.81 -45.59 11.51
N LEU A 1259 -15.91 -45.15 12.11
CA LEU A 1259 -16.97 -46.07 12.56
C LEU A 1259 -17.65 -46.83 11.40
N GLU A 1260 -17.79 -46.20 10.23
CA GLU A 1260 -18.32 -46.83 9.01
C GLU A 1260 -17.45 -48.00 8.52
N ASP A 1261 -16.13 -47.82 8.50
CA ASP A 1261 -15.16 -48.85 8.07
C ASP A 1261 -15.17 -50.08 8.99
N LEU A 1262 -15.59 -49.93 10.25
CA LEU A 1262 -15.72 -51.04 11.20
C LEU A 1262 -16.99 -51.87 10.97
N GLU A 1263 -18.11 -51.24 10.59
CA GLU A 1263 -19.35 -51.95 10.26
C GLU A 1263 -19.23 -52.68 8.91
N GLY A 1264 -18.56 -52.06 7.91
CA GLY A 1264 -18.21 -52.71 6.65
C GLY A 1264 -17.30 -53.95 6.77
N GLN A 1265 -16.57 -54.09 7.89
CA GLN A 1265 -15.75 -55.27 8.20
C GLN A 1265 -16.51 -56.37 8.98
N GLY A 1266 -17.80 -56.20 9.24
CA GLY A 1266 -18.66 -57.25 9.80
C GLY A 1266 -18.51 -57.48 11.31
N PHE A 1267 -18.03 -56.49 12.08
CA PHE A 1267 -17.94 -56.54 13.54
C PHE A 1267 -19.32 -56.46 14.23
N ALA A 1268 -20.13 -57.50 14.07
CA ALA A 1268 -21.42 -57.64 14.76
C ALA A 1268 -21.24 -57.59 16.29
N ARG A 1269 -21.84 -56.58 16.94
CA ARG A 1269 -21.69 -56.33 18.38
C ARG A 1269 -22.27 -57.50 19.21
N TYR A 1270 -21.40 -58.26 19.86
CA TYR A 1270 -21.78 -59.15 20.97
C TYR A 1270 -22.30 -58.31 22.14
N LEU A 1271 -23.62 -58.29 22.35
CA LEU A 1271 -24.26 -57.60 23.48
C LEU A 1271 -24.27 -58.49 24.74
N PRO A 1272 -23.55 -58.15 25.82
CA PRO A 1272 -23.75 -58.80 27.11
C PRO A 1272 -25.11 -58.39 27.69
N GLY A 1273 -25.93 -59.38 28.05
CA GLY A 1273 -27.37 -59.19 28.23
C GLY A 1273 -27.80 -58.47 29.52
N ARG A 1274 -28.97 -57.84 29.46
CA ARG A 1274 -29.85 -57.60 30.62
C ARG A 1274 -30.98 -58.63 30.63
N LYS A 1275 -31.34 -59.11 31.81
CA LYS A 1275 -32.63 -59.78 32.10
C LYS A 1275 -33.60 -58.74 32.69
N PRO A 1276 -34.93 -59.00 32.68
CA PRO A 1276 -35.96 -57.97 32.74
C PRO A 1276 -36.00 -57.19 34.06
#